data_AF-A0A969FRL5-F1
#
_entry.id   AF-A0A969FRL5-F1
#
_cell.length_a   1.000
_cell.length_b   1.000
_cell.length_c   1.000
_cell.angle_alpha   90.00
_cell.angle_beta   90.00
_cell.angle_gamma   90.00
#
_symmetry.space_group_name_H-M   'P 1'
#
loop_
_entity.id
_entity.type
_entity.pdbx_description
1 polymer ?
#
loop_
_entity_poly.entity_id
_entity_poly.type
_entity_poly.pdbx_seq_one_letter_code
_entity_poly.pdbx_strand_id
1 'polypeptide(L)'
;ERLARTLIERHPTILGRWQGQLVLDREASFVRGDRLAQIVFRQEIGGVRVEGARFDFHIGQGNLISFGATRLAPASIDATPVLRAEDARRSLLAYLEAQDDTALEDKHAPELVIVPYDPRGRGDQAWDGARGAGIAHRLAWKITLHVEGEEQTWVGKIDAKTGEVIALYDDTHYDAVRGGVFPISPDGNCANDGCEVAGFPMPFTDVSEAGGADVFVGDFGLYECATIGSDIRTNLFGKYFNINDSCGAVNQSTVCDEDLDLGLSAGANCAVQPGASAGNTSASRSLYYSINRVAQKGRFYLPANTWLQGRVQANSNVNSTCNASWSGQVNMYREGSGCGNTSNINGVVTHEWGHGFDQNDGGGYDATSEAYADTVAMFETRESCVGRGFYADGRTCSAYGDTCATCTGIRDHDWTKRQSNTPATPTNFTQPRCGGGSGPCGRQVHCEAYVIVESMFDLATRDLPAMGMDQDTAWQLAERLWYESRQGSGGPIYNCSLPNADSCGTTGWYHRLRLADDDDGNLNNGTPHAAAIFAAFDRHDIACGNASSPENQNTGACPTLAKPIVSARALTNAVELSWDPVPNAGSYIIHRADIGCDRGHTPLARIDAPTTTYNDDEVINDFTVYYRVQAFGTNDACSGPVSECIDAAPQPFAGKVRFDQATYGCSNTITLRVTDANVGQPSISVRVWSLSEPLAETVVLSETAPDSGRYSGTIVTTSGAPANGDGLLSIANGDTLNVEYVDADDGAGGVNQVRLDDALGDCVFPIISNVREQSVSGTQATVLWNTDEASDTVLLWGETTPPSNTKTGPLNTTSHQVPLTGLQECTIYYYAAQSTDAAGNIALDDNAGRYYYFETLGNFGDGLQPCRAGQAAFDESVYSCNDTATFRVTDLDLNTDTGAIETHALIITSTTDLAGETVLVTETGANTSKFTGSIATSGAAPVGGDGVLQLRNGDTITVTYRDTNDGTGAPAINFATAIADCGAPGISDLRVDTITDQRATVRWTTAEPSSTVIDWGPTPALGQTVTDATLKTGHAILLNQFTDCDEIYFRVRGTDAYGNELIASNGGQPFRFSLGTIPGLYYRATFENGPSGWTLGGEWQVARRRGFRVIRRRPTTTTRCSATTSRARAPCRAATSRPARSSRRRPCSTPRHGRTPSCSSSAACACIRRTRRRSGSSRARAIRSSAATARRSSRTTSRCSRRSSRVWSMANRKCASSSARARTRRCKRAAGPSTTSSSRTARFPTTAPAPIAALCPRSRARRARSTTTRAARPGSP
;
A
#
# COMPACT_ATOMS: atom_id res chain seq x y z
N GLU A 1 -27.48 18.42 45.04
CA GLU A 1 -28.22 17.21 45.45
C GLU A 1 -29.35 17.46 46.49
N ARG A 2 -29.10 17.50 47.82
CA ARG A 2 -30.14 17.31 48.88
C ARG A 2 -31.43 18.13 48.70
N LEU A 3 -31.32 19.41 48.32
CA LEU A 3 -32.49 20.26 48.07
C LEU A 3 -33.35 19.78 46.90
N ALA A 4 -32.74 19.31 45.80
CA ALA A 4 -33.45 18.78 44.65
C ALA A 4 -34.15 17.45 44.98
N ARG A 5 -33.51 16.53 45.72
CA ARG A 5 -34.18 15.32 46.24
C ARG A 5 -35.38 15.68 47.13
N THR A 6 -35.20 16.63 48.05
CA THR A 6 -36.28 17.14 48.92
C THR A 6 -37.42 17.76 48.12
N LEU A 7 -37.14 18.43 47.00
CA LEU A 7 -38.13 19.02 46.11
C LEU A 7 -38.94 17.94 45.38
N ILE A 8 -38.26 16.94 44.79
CA ILE A 8 -38.87 15.77 44.15
C ILE A 8 -39.82 15.06 45.13
N GLU A 9 -39.33 14.77 46.35
CA GLU A 9 -40.10 14.10 47.41
C GLU A 9 -41.34 14.89 47.86
N ARG A 10 -41.26 16.23 47.88
CA ARG A 10 -42.36 17.12 48.31
C ARG A 10 -43.38 17.41 47.22
N HIS A 11 -43.00 17.35 45.95
CA HIS A 11 -43.87 17.70 44.81
C HIS A 11 -44.12 16.52 43.84
N PRO A 12 -44.49 15.32 44.32
CA PRO A 12 -44.57 14.10 43.49
C PRO A 12 -45.67 14.13 42.42
N THR A 13 -46.63 15.05 42.53
CA THR A 13 -47.66 15.30 41.51
C THR A 13 -47.14 16.08 40.30
N ILE A 14 -46.06 16.85 40.48
CA ILE A 14 -45.39 17.61 39.42
C ILE A 14 -44.18 16.83 38.92
N LEU A 15 -43.31 16.42 39.85
CA LEU A 15 -41.97 15.88 39.59
C LEU A 15 -41.90 14.34 39.62
N GLY A 16 -43.01 13.62 39.83
CA GLY A 16 -43.04 12.15 39.85
C GLY A 16 -42.58 11.49 41.16
N ARG A 17 -42.57 10.15 41.19
CA ARG A 17 -42.12 9.33 42.34
C ARG A 17 -41.14 8.26 41.88
N TRP A 18 -39.86 8.41 42.23
CA TRP A 18 -38.78 7.63 41.63
C TRP A 18 -38.18 6.54 42.53
N GLN A 19 -38.56 6.46 43.81
CA GLN A 19 -38.18 5.37 44.75
C GLN A 19 -36.68 4.97 44.76
N GLY A 20 -35.77 5.92 44.55
CA GLY A 20 -34.32 5.65 44.51
C GLY A 20 -33.74 5.40 43.10
N GLN A 21 -34.57 5.32 42.05
CA GLN A 21 -34.14 5.19 40.66
C GLN A 21 -33.40 6.42 40.10
N LEU A 22 -33.28 7.52 40.86
CA LEU A 22 -32.54 8.71 40.46
C LEU A 22 -31.18 8.73 41.16
N VAL A 23 -30.15 8.29 40.46
CA VAL A 23 -28.76 8.41 40.91
C VAL A 23 -28.27 9.82 40.60
N LEU A 24 -27.50 10.42 41.52
CA LEU A 24 -26.90 11.73 41.25
C LEU A 24 -25.85 11.53 40.17
N ASP A 25 -26.10 12.08 39.00
CA ASP A 25 -25.09 12.13 37.95
C ASP A 25 -24.07 13.19 38.36
N ARG A 26 -22.93 12.73 38.88
CA ARG A 26 -21.87 13.63 39.35
C ARG A 26 -21.12 14.24 38.16
N GLU A 27 -20.97 13.46 37.09
CA GLU A 27 -20.32 13.83 35.83
C GLU A 27 -21.10 14.89 35.03
N ALA A 28 -22.37 15.14 35.38
CA ALA A 28 -23.21 16.21 34.83
C ALA A 28 -23.72 17.24 35.88
N SER A 29 -23.25 17.21 37.14
CA SER A 29 -23.71 18.10 38.22
C SER A 29 -22.64 19.07 38.75
N PHE A 30 -22.78 20.37 38.45
CA PHE A 30 -21.84 21.42 38.91
C PHE A 30 -22.42 22.39 39.96
N VAL A 31 -21.53 23.07 40.69
CA VAL A 31 -21.86 24.18 41.61
C VAL A 31 -20.89 25.34 41.39
N ARG A 32 -21.36 26.41 40.74
CA ARG A 32 -20.56 27.59 40.41
C ARG A 32 -20.65 28.64 41.53
N GLY A 33 -19.79 28.47 42.54
CA GLY A 33 -19.73 29.31 43.73
C GLY A 33 -20.98 29.19 44.61
N ASP A 34 -21.27 30.22 45.39
CA ASP A 34 -22.46 30.32 46.25
C ASP A 34 -23.74 30.74 45.50
N ARG A 35 -23.65 30.93 44.17
CA ARG A 35 -24.65 31.65 43.38
C ARG A 35 -25.35 30.88 42.27
N LEU A 36 -24.76 29.81 41.72
CA LEU A 36 -25.42 28.97 40.72
C LEU A 36 -25.08 27.48 40.92
N ALA A 37 -25.99 26.58 40.60
CA ALA A 37 -25.74 25.13 40.55
C ALA A 37 -26.67 24.44 39.55
N GLN A 38 -26.14 23.44 38.85
CA GLN A 38 -26.91 22.48 38.06
C GLN A 38 -26.79 21.12 38.73
N ILE A 39 -27.93 20.51 39.06
CA ILE A 39 -27.98 19.17 39.66
C ILE A 39 -28.72 18.26 38.69
N VAL A 40 -28.01 17.29 38.13
CA VAL A 40 -28.52 16.29 37.20
C VAL A 40 -28.65 14.95 37.90
N PHE A 41 -29.74 14.25 37.65
CA PHE A 41 -29.92 12.85 38.05
C PHE A 41 -30.15 11.99 36.82
N ARG A 42 -29.33 10.95 36.62
CA ARG A 42 -29.61 9.89 35.65
C ARG A 42 -30.56 8.87 36.26
N GLN A 43 -31.38 8.22 35.42
CA GLN A 43 -32.23 7.13 35.86
C GLN A 43 -31.46 5.80 35.82
N GLU A 44 -31.42 5.09 36.94
CA GLU A 44 -30.83 3.76 37.08
C GLU A 44 -31.83 2.82 37.77
N ILE A 45 -31.94 1.58 37.30
CA ILE A 45 -32.88 0.58 37.81
C ILE A 45 -32.09 -0.70 38.09
N GLY A 46 -32.06 -1.13 39.36
CA GLY A 46 -31.26 -2.30 39.76
C GLY A 46 -29.74 -2.15 39.57
N GLY A 47 -29.25 -0.94 39.31
CA GLY A 47 -27.85 -0.67 38.94
C GLY A 47 -27.57 -0.61 37.44
N VAL A 48 -28.61 -0.68 36.59
CA VAL A 48 -28.51 -0.55 35.13
C VAL A 48 -28.99 0.84 34.68
N ARG A 49 -28.22 1.53 33.83
CA ARG A 49 -28.53 2.86 33.27
C ARG A 49 -29.75 2.77 32.35
N VAL A 50 -30.68 3.73 32.48
CA VAL A 50 -31.71 3.98 31.46
C VAL A 50 -31.15 4.96 30.44
N GLU A 51 -31.12 4.56 29.17
CA GLU A 51 -30.46 5.29 28.08
C GLU A 51 -31.11 6.67 27.84
N GLY A 52 -30.30 7.74 27.86
CA GLY A 52 -30.76 9.13 27.70
C GLY A 52 -31.72 9.68 28.78
N ALA A 53 -32.06 8.91 29.83
CA ALA A 53 -33.06 9.31 30.82
C ALA A 53 -32.45 10.11 31.97
N ARG A 54 -32.75 11.41 32.04
CA ARG A 54 -32.19 12.33 33.05
C ARG A 54 -33.17 13.39 33.57
N PHE A 55 -32.86 13.95 34.74
CA PHE A 55 -33.62 15.00 35.42
C PHE A 55 -32.67 16.15 35.82
N ASP A 56 -32.81 17.30 35.16
CA ASP A 56 -31.97 18.48 35.31
C ASP A 56 -32.65 19.51 36.25
N PHE A 57 -31.89 20.10 37.19
CA PHE A 57 -32.35 21.19 38.08
C PHE A 57 -31.35 22.34 38.10
N HIS A 58 -31.77 23.54 37.69
CA HIS A 58 -30.96 24.76 37.73
C HIS A 58 -31.35 25.61 38.94
N ILE A 59 -30.38 25.96 39.77
CA ILE A 59 -30.56 26.63 41.06
C ILE A 59 -29.72 27.91 41.08
N GLY A 60 -30.33 29.05 41.40
CA GLY A 60 -29.69 30.36 41.54
C GLY A 60 -29.90 30.97 42.91
N GLN A 61 -28.81 31.32 43.60
CA GLN A 61 -28.82 31.93 44.94
C GLN A 61 -29.68 31.15 45.95
N GLY A 62 -29.65 29.80 45.85
CA GLY A 62 -30.45 28.88 46.67
C GLY A 62 -31.90 28.65 46.20
N ASN A 63 -32.39 29.39 45.21
CA ASN A 63 -33.74 29.25 44.64
C ASN A 63 -33.71 28.40 43.37
N LEU A 64 -34.76 27.63 43.09
CA LEU A 64 -34.90 26.95 41.80
C LEU A 64 -35.22 27.97 40.70
N ILE A 65 -34.41 27.98 39.63
CA ILE A 65 -34.66 28.79 38.42
C ILE A 65 -35.53 27.99 37.45
N SER A 66 -35.10 26.77 37.11
CA SER A 66 -35.77 25.89 36.17
C SER A 66 -35.47 24.41 36.47
N PHE A 67 -36.26 23.53 35.90
CA PHE A 67 -36.01 22.09 35.89
C PHE A 67 -36.52 21.50 34.57
N GLY A 68 -35.92 20.40 34.13
CA GLY A 68 -36.28 19.68 32.92
C GLY A 68 -36.07 18.17 33.09
N ALA A 69 -36.75 17.36 32.30
CA ALA A 69 -36.57 15.91 32.34
C ALA A 69 -36.68 15.33 30.92
N THR A 70 -35.67 14.56 30.53
CA THR A 70 -35.56 13.92 29.21
C THR A 70 -35.72 12.43 29.38
N ARG A 71 -36.57 11.78 28.55
CA ARG A 71 -36.88 10.34 28.54
C ARG A 71 -37.32 9.71 29.88
N LEU A 72 -37.61 10.53 30.89
CA LEU A 72 -37.75 10.11 32.27
C LEU A 72 -39.18 9.60 32.57
N ALA A 73 -39.32 8.30 32.84
CA ALA A 73 -40.61 7.66 33.10
C ALA A 73 -40.53 6.61 34.23
N PRO A 74 -41.54 6.52 35.13
CA PRO A 74 -41.51 5.56 36.24
C PRO A 74 -41.47 4.12 35.72
N ALA A 75 -40.34 3.45 35.92
CA ALA A 75 -40.09 2.13 35.35
C ALA A 75 -40.25 1.03 36.40
N SER A 76 -40.80 -0.12 35.99
CA SER A 76 -40.97 -1.31 36.84
C SER A 76 -40.46 -2.58 36.15
N ILE A 77 -39.31 -2.47 35.49
CA ILE A 77 -38.61 -3.58 34.82
C ILE A 77 -37.65 -4.28 35.79
N ASP A 78 -37.56 -5.60 35.70
CA ASP A 78 -36.50 -6.39 36.34
C ASP A 78 -35.21 -6.29 35.52
N ALA A 79 -34.22 -5.56 36.06
CA ALA A 79 -32.93 -5.30 35.43
C ALA A 79 -31.96 -6.50 35.42
N THR A 80 -32.36 -7.67 35.95
CA THR A 80 -31.54 -8.89 35.91
C THR A 80 -31.55 -9.50 34.51
N PRO A 81 -30.43 -9.63 33.76
CA PRO A 81 -30.46 -10.27 32.46
C PRO A 81 -30.75 -11.78 32.58
N VAL A 82 -31.48 -12.35 31.62
CA VAL A 82 -31.72 -13.80 31.51
C VAL A 82 -30.72 -14.43 30.54
N LEU A 83 -30.44 -13.73 29.44
CA LEU A 83 -29.39 -14.09 28.48
C LEU A 83 -28.05 -13.47 28.87
N ARG A 84 -26.94 -14.19 28.67
CA ARG A 84 -25.59 -13.59 28.74
C ARG A 84 -25.33 -12.75 27.50
N ALA A 85 -24.33 -11.88 27.56
CA ALA A 85 -23.80 -11.19 26.39
C ALA A 85 -23.43 -12.17 25.25
N GLU A 86 -22.82 -13.33 25.56
CA GLU A 86 -22.51 -14.39 24.59
C GLU A 86 -23.76 -15.02 23.94
N ASP A 87 -24.89 -15.03 24.66
CA ASP A 87 -26.16 -15.55 24.15
C ASP A 87 -26.82 -14.49 23.25
N ALA A 88 -26.80 -13.22 23.66
CA ALA A 88 -27.30 -12.09 22.88
C ALA A 88 -26.46 -11.80 21.60
N ARG A 89 -25.13 -11.96 21.65
CA ARG A 89 -24.23 -11.87 20.49
C ARG A 89 -24.62 -12.89 19.42
N ARG A 90 -25.02 -14.10 19.84
CA ARG A 90 -25.49 -15.14 18.90
C ARG A 90 -26.87 -14.85 18.32
N SER A 91 -27.76 -14.18 19.06
CA SER A 91 -28.99 -13.63 18.47
C SER A 91 -28.69 -12.58 17.39
N LEU A 92 -27.73 -11.67 17.63
CA LEU A 92 -27.32 -10.66 16.66
C LEU A 92 -26.73 -11.30 15.39
N LEU A 93 -25.79 -12.24 15.53
CA LEU A 93 -25.17 -12.91 14.38
C LEU A 93 -26.18 -13.76 13.59
N ALA A 94 -27.15 -14.39 14.25
CA ALA A 94 -28.24 -15.10 13.58
C ALA A 94 -29.24 -14.17 12.88
N TYR A 95 -29.33 -12.91 13.29
CA TYR A 95 -30.12 -11.86 12.61
C TYR A 95 -29.38 -11.29 11.39
N LEU A 96 -28.05 -11.21 11.45
CA LEU A 96 -27.16 -10.82 10.34
C LEU A 96 -26.91 -11.94 9.31
N GLU A 97 -27.53 -13.12 9.47
CA GLU A 97 -27.26 -14.36 8.71
C GLU A 97 -25.77 -14.78 8.62
N ALA A 98 -24.94 -14.27 9.54
CA ALA A 98 -23.50 -14.49 9.58
C ALA A 98 -23.15 -15.98 9.78
N GLN A 99 -22.12 -16.45 9.08
CA GLN A 99 -21.71 -17.85 9.08
C GLN A 99 -20.76 -18.17 10.25
N ASP A 100 -20.63 -19.45 10.62
CA ASP A 100 -19.74 -19.92 11.69
C ASP A 100 -18.23 -19.60 11.44
N ASP A 101 -17.85 -19.22 10.21
CA ASP A 101 -16.51 -18.81 9.80
C ASP A 101 -16.38 -17.31 9.44
N THR A 102 -17.44 -16.50 9.60
CA THR A 102 -17.37 -15.04 9.50
C THR A 102 -16.45 -14.50 10.61
N ALA A 103 -15.36 -13.82 10.22
CA ALA A 103 -14.45 -13.19 11.17
C ALA A 103 -15.00 -11.85 11.66
N LEU A 104 -14.89 -11.62 12.97
CA LEU A 104 -15.65 -10.61 13.70
C LEU A 104 -14.79 -9.98 14.80
N GLU A 105 -14.74 -8.65 14.86
CA GLU A 105 -14.09 -7.88 15.92
C GLU A 105 -15.15 -7.20 16.81
N ASP A 106 -15.15 -7.48 18.11
CA ASP A 106 -15.97 -6.75 19.07
C ASP A 106 -15.25 -5.42 19.42
N LYS A 107 -15.65 -4.31 18.78
CA LYS A 107 -15.03 -2.98 19.02
C LYS A 107 -15.20 -2.50 20.47
N HIS A 108 -16.29 -2.90 21.14
CA HIS A 108 -16.57 -2.56 22.52
C HIS A 108 -17.07 -3.77 23.33
N ALA A 109 -16.79 -3.77 24.64
CA ALA A 109 -17.32 -4.77 25.55
C ALA A 109 -18.86 -4.62 25.68
N PRO A 110 -19.66 -5.71 25.60
CA PRO A 110 -21.12 -5.63 25.67
C PRO A 110 -21.67 -4.92 26.92
N GLU A 111 -22.39 -3.82 26.72
CA GLU A 111 -23.01 -3.03 27.78
C GLU A 111 -24.42 -3.54 28.08
N LEU A 112 -24.79 -3.68 29.35
CA LEU A 112 -26.19 -3.91 29.74
C LEU A 112 -26.86 -2.56 30.00
N VAL A 113 -27.91 -2.26 29.23
CA VAL A 113 -28.64 -0.98 29.25
C VAL A 113 -30.16 -1.20 29.38
N ILE A 114 -30.88 -0.18 29.81
CA ILE A 114 -32.35 -0.15 29.72
C ILE A 114 -32.76 0.90 28.68
N VAL A 115 -33.35 0.43 27.58
CA VAL A 115 -33.74 1.28 26.44
C VAL A 115 -35.16 1.79 26.65
N PRO A 116 -35.40 3.11 26.73
CA PRO A 116 -36.73 3.68 26.74
C PRO A 116 -37.29 3.80 25.31
N TYR A 117 -38.53 3.38 25.09
CA TYR A 117 -39.20 3.37 23.79
C TYR A 117 -40.68 3.79 23.90
N ASP A 118 -41.28 4.29 22.82
CA ASP A 118 -42.73 4.53 22.77
C ASP A 118 -43.46 3.20 22.45
N PRO A 119 -44.29 2.65 23.36
CA PRO A 119 -45.02 1.42 23.11
C PRO A 119 -46.12 1.53 22.03
N ARG A 120 -46.33 2.73 21.45
CA ARG A 120 -47.25 2.97 20.32
C ARG A 120 -46.56 3.04 18.96
N GLY A 121 -45.22 3.19 18.93
CA GLY A 121 -44.47 3.46 17.70
C GLY A 121 -44.83 4.79 17.00
N ARG A 122 -45.20 5.85 17.74
CA ARG A 122 -45.61 7.15 17.18
C ARG A 122 -44.91 8.32 17.90
N GLY A 123 -43.60 8.45 17.65
CA GLY A 123 -42.74 9.48 18.25
C GLY A 123 -43.07 10.92 17.83
N ASP A 124 -43.75 11.08 16.69
CA ASP A 124 -44.21 12.35 16.11
C ASP A 124 -45.30 13.07 16.94
N GLN A 125 -46.09 12.31 17.70
CA GLN A 125 -47.32 12.81 18.31
C GLN A 125 -47.17 13.17 19.79
N ALA A 126 -47.30 14.46 20.06
CA ALA A 126 -47.38 15.05 21.40
C ALA A 126 -48.34 14.27 22.31
N TRP A 127 -47.84 13.84 23.46
CA TRP A 127 -48.54 12.93 24.37
C TRP A 127 -49.64 13.63 25.18
N ASP A 128 -50.89 13.52 24.72
CA ASP A 128 -52.10 13.94 25.44
C ASP A 128 -52.50 12.91 26.51
N GLY A 129 -51.70 12.79 27.57
CA GLY A 129 -51.92 11.81 28.63
C GLY A 129 -51.08 12.04 29.90
N ALA A 130 -51.09 11.08 30.81
CA ALA A 130 -50.33 11.17 32.06
C ALA A 130 -48.81 11.20 31.80
N ARG A 131 -48.07 12.14 32.43
CA ARG A 131 -46.61 12.28 32.24
C ARG A 131 -45.87 10.95 32.44
N GLY A 132 -45.00 10.61 31.49
CA GLY A 132 -44.21 9.38 31.48
C GLY A 132 -44.94 8.11 30.99
N ALA A 133 -46.28 8.12 30.87
CA ALA A 133 -47.03 6.93 30.44
C ALA A 133 -46.96 6.62 28.92
N GLY A 134 -46.33 7.50 28.13
CA GLY A 134 -45.96 7.26 26.74
C GLY A 134 -44.56 6.65 26.54
N ILE A 135 -43.90 6.21 27.62
CA ILE A 135 -42.57 5.59 27.57
C ILE A 135 -42.62 4.24 28.28
N ALA A 136 -42.29 3.18 27.55
CA ALA A 136 -42.02 1.85 28.05
C ALA A 136 -40.50 1.60 28.05
N HIS A 137 -40.08 0.48 28.64
CA HIS A 137 -38.66 0.16 28.83
C HIS A 137 -38.39 -1.31 28.48
N ARG A 138 -37.27 -1.59 27.80
CA ARG A 138 -36.71 -2.94 27.65
C ARG A 138 -35.32 -3.00 28.29
N LEU A 139 -34.92 -4.18 28.77
CA LEU A 139 -33.55 -4.43 29.23
C LEU A 139 -32.81 -5.07 28.06
N ALA A 140 -31.67 -4.52 27.65
CA ALA A 140 -30.96 -4.96 26.45
C ALA A 140 -29.44 -5.01 26.65
N TRP A 141 -28.79 -5.88 25.89
CA TRP A 141 -27.35 -5.81 25.63
C TRP A 141 -27.12 -4.90 24.41
N LYS A 142 -26.29 -3.86 24.56
CA LYS A 142 -25.67 -3.13 23.44
C LYS A 142 -24.38 -3.88 23.07
N ILE A 143 -24.21 -4.22 21.80
CA ILE A 143 -23.05 -4.93 21.26
C ILE A 143 -22.59 -4.16 20.02
N THR A 144 -21.34 -3.70 20.01
CA THR A 144 -20.72 -3.06 18.84
C THR A 144 -19.69 -4.02 18.25
N LEU A 145 -19.85 -4.38 16.98
CA LEU A 145 -18.94 -5.28 16.26
C LEU A 145 -18.67 -4.80 14.83
N HIS A 146 -17.58 -5.29 14.26
CA HIS A 146 -17.21 -5.12 12.86
C HIS A 146 -16.98 -6.49 12.21
N VAL A 147 -17.29 -6.61 10.92
CA VAL A 147 -17.21 -7.86 10.14
C VAL A 147 -16.02 -7.76 9.19
N GLU A 148 -15.10 -8.73 9.20
CA GLU A 148 -13.89 -8.67 8.37
C GLU A 148 -14.25 -8.72 6.87
N GLY A 149 -14.14 -7.56 6.20
CA GLY A 149 -14.44 -7.40 4.78
C GLY A 149 -15.75 -6.67 4.46
N GLU A 150 -16.52 -6.28 5.48
CA GLU A 150 -17.50 -5.19 5.40
C GLU A 150 -16.82 -3.87 5.76
N GLU A 151 -17.45 -2.73 5.44
CA GLU A 151 -16.98 -1.40 5.88
C GLU A 151 -17.71 -0.92 7.15
N GLN A 152 -18.82 -1.57 7.52
CA GLN A 152 -19.73 -1.17 8.59
C GLN A 152 -19.19 -1.51 10.00
N THR A 153 -19.61 -0.71 10.98
CA THR A 153 -19.45 -0.98 12.42
C THR A 153 -20.83 -1.08 13.06
N TRP A 154 -21.35 -2.30 13.09
CA TRP A 154 -22.71 -2.64 13.52
C TRP A 154 -22.88 -2.54 15.05
N VAL A 155 -23.86 -1.72 15.46
CA VAL A 155 -24.37 -1.67 16.83
C VAL A 155 -25.71 -2.37 16.92
N GLY A 156 -25.71 -3.59 17.48
CA GLY A 156 -26.92 -4.30 17.86
C GLY A 156 -27.36 -3.95 19.28
N LYS A 157 -28.64 -3.64 19.47
CA LYS A 157 -29.32 -3.64 20.78
C LYS A 157 -30.23 -4.88 20.83
N ILE A 158 -29.99 -5.79 21.77
CA ILE A 158 -30.66 -7.10 21.86
C ILE A 158 -31.34 -7.26 23.22
N ASP A 159 -32.64 -7.55 23.26
CA ASP A 159 -33.40 -7.76 24.49
C ASP A 159 -32.80 -8.88 25.35
N ALA A 160 -32.35 -8.54 26.55
CA ALA A 160 -31.63 -9.42 27.47
C ALA A 160 -32.54 -10.43 28.20
N LYS A 161 -33.84 -10.45 27.90
CA LYS A 161 -34.82 -11.45 28.37
C LYS A 161 -35.17 -12.45 27.27
N THR A 162 -35.35 -11.99 26.04
CA THR A 162 -35.90 -12.80 24.92
C THR A 162 -34.86 -13.18 23.85
N GLY A 163 -33.84 -12.35 23.63
CA GLY A 163 -32.91 -12.49 22.50
C GLY A 163 -33.42 -11.89 21.19
N GLU A 164 -34.49 -11.09 21.26
CA GLU A 164 -34.99 -10.26 20.15
C GLU A 164 -34.01 -9.12 19.86
N VAL A 165 -33.59 -8.94 18.60
CA VAL A 165 -32.86 -7.73 18.19
C VAL A 165 -33.88 -6.58 18.15
N ILE A 166 -33.69 -5.58 19.01
CA ILE A 166 -34.62 -4.45 19.19
C ILE A 166 -34.16 -3.17 18.47
N ALA A 167 -32.88 -3.11 18.08
CA ALA A 167 -32.36 -2.19 17.08
C ALA A 167 -31.06 -2.78 16.50
N LEU A 168 -30.79 -2.43 15.24
CA LEU A 168 -29.50 -2.60 14.58
C LEU A 168 -29.25 -1.32 13.78
N TYR A 169 -28.06 -0.75 13.89
CA TYR A 169 -27.64 0.40 13.10
C TYR A 169 -26.12 0.37 12.89
N ASP A 170 -25.64 1.09 11.88
CA ASP A 170 -24.23 1.35 11.67
C ASP A 170 -23.77 2.62 12.41
N ASP A 171 -22.57 2.57 13.01
CA ASP A 171 -21.86 3.73 13.59
C ASP A 171 -20.58 4.12 12.79
N THR A 172 -20.16 3.38 11.75
CA THR A 172 -18.99 3.76 10.91
C THR A 172 -19.21 5.13 10.26
N HIS A 173 -18.17 5.97 10.23
CA HIS A 173 -18.25 7.28 9.58
C HIS A 173 -17.60 7.23 8.19
N TYR A 174 -18.44 7.16 7.17
CA TYR A 174 -18.06 7.21 5.76
C TYR A 174 -17.73 8.62 5.27
N ASP A 175 -16.59 8.76 4.61
CA ASP A 175 -16.33 9.81 3.63
C ASP A 175 -16.64 9.25 2.21
N ALA A 176 -16.70 10.09 1.18
CA ALA A 176 -17.05 9.69 -0.19
C ALA A 176 -16.07 10.21 -1.26
N VAL A 177 -15.72 9.38 -2.25
CA VAL A 177 -14.99 9.82 -3.45
C VAL A 177 -15.97 10.36 -4.48
N ARG A 178 -15.86 11.67 -4.78
CA ARG A 178 -16.77 12.40 -5.68
C ARG A 178 -16.03 13.06 -6.83
N GLY A 179 -16.75 13.64 -7.80
CA GLY A 179 -16.14 14.48 -8.82
C GLY A 179 -17.12 15.21 -9.73
N GLY A 180 -16.59 16.14 -10.53
CA GLY A 180 -17.30 16.77 -11.64
C GLY A 180 -17.35 15.86 -12.88
N VAL A 181 -18.54 15.59 -13.41
CA VAL A 181 -18.72 14.77 -14.63
C VAL A 181 -19.66 15.46 -15.63
N PHE A 182 -19.50 15.14 -16.91
CA PHE A 182 -20.52 15.39 -17.93
C PHE A 182 -21.41 14.12 -18.05
N PRO A 183 -22.61 14.08 -17.44
CA PRO A 183 -23.43 12.87 -17.36
C PRO A 183 -23.99 12.42 -18.71
N ILE A 184 -24.16 13.34 -19.67
CA ILE A 184 -24.65 13.06 -21.02
C ILE A 184 -23.73 13.69 -22.08
N SER A 185 -23.53 15.01 -22.04
CA SER A 185 -22.86 15.76 -23.11
C SER A 185 -22.16 17.02 -22.60
N PRO A 186 -21.08 17.50 -23.26
CA PRO A 186 -20.44 18.78 -23.01
C PRO A 186 -20.87 19.86 -24.03
N ASP A 187 -22.10 19.81 -24.55
CA ASP A 187 -22.59 20.74 -25.59
C ASP A 187 -22.92 22.16 -25.09
N GLY A 188 -22.80 22.42 -23.78
CA GLY A 188 -23.05 23.70 -23.13
C GLY A 188 -24.53 23.99 -22.84
N ASN A 189 -25.44 23.09 -23.21
CA ASN A 189 -26.87 23.25 -22.97
C ASN A 189 -27.26 22.74 -21.57
N CYS A 190 -26.89 23.49 -20.51
CA CYS A 190 -27.10 23.06 -19.12
C CYS A 190 -28.58 22.81 -18.76
N ALA A 191 -29.53 23.34 -19.52
CA ALA A 191 -30.97 23.09 -19.35
C ALA A 191 -31.44 21.75 -19.96
N ASN A 192 -30.54 21.02 -20.62
CA ASN A 192 -30.76 19.70 -21.23
C ASN A 192 -29.48 18.85 -21.06
N ASP A 193 -28.98 18.75 -19.82
CA ASP A 193 -27.88 17.84 -19.40
C ASP A 193 -26.52 18.05 -20.11
N GLY A 194 -26.33 19.22 -20.72
CA GLY A 194 -25.19 19.58 -21.55
C GLY A 194 -23.98 20.17 -20.83
N CYS A 195 -23.89 20.06 -19.51
CA CYS A 195 -22.89 20.74 -18.68
C CYS A 195 -22.31 19.81 -17.59
N GLU A 196 -21.14 20.18 -17.08
CA GLU A 196 -20.51 19.44 -15.98
C GLU A 196 -21.29 19.66 -14.67
N VAL A 197 -21.55 18.57 -13.95
CA VAL A 197 -22.25 18.57 -12.65
C VAL A 197 -21.29 18.04 -11.59
N ALA A 198 -21.21 18.73 -10.45
CA ALA A 198 -20.34 18.37 -9.32
C ALA A 198 -20.95 17.26 -8.44
N GLY A 199 -20.13 16.69 -7.55
CA GLY A 199 -20.59 15.79 -6.49
C GLY A 199 -21.00 14.39 -6.94
N PHE A 200 -20.76 14.00 -8.19
CA PHE A 200 -21.10 12.68 -8.70
C PHE A 200 -20.23 11.58 -8.08
N PRO A 201 -20.79 10.39 -7.79
CA PRO A 201 -20.06 9.27 -7.21
C PRO A 201 -18.95 8.75 -8.16
N MET A 202 -17.84 8.29 -7.59
CA MET A 202 -16.78 7.58 -8.32
C MET A 202 -16.86 6.05 -8.06
N PRO A 203 -17.77 5.33 -8.74
CA PRO A 203 -18.09 3.93 -8.44
C PRO A 203 -16.88 2.99 -8.55
N PHE A 204 -16.66 2.15 -7.54
CA PHE A 204 -15.61 1.13 -7.50
C PHE A 204 -14.16 1.62 -7.66
N THR A 205 -13.88 2.90 -7.36
CA THR A 205 -12.52 3.47 -7.45
C THR A 205 -11.56 2.89 -6.42
N ASP A 206 -10.26 3.13 -6.61
CA ASP A 206 -9.24 2.84 -5.60
C ASP A 206 -9.21 3.93 -4.53
N VAL A 207 -9.08 3.54 -3.27
CA VAL A 207 -8.75 4.43 -2.14
C VAL A 207 -7.56 3.84 -1.41
N SER A 208 -6.51 4.63 -1.18
CA SER A 208 -5.38 4.27 -0.32
C SER A 208 -5.14 5.32 0.77
N GLU A 209 -5.08 4.84 2.01
CA GLU A 209 -4.63 5.59 3.18
C GLU A 209 -3.10 5.55 3.30
N ALA A 210 -2.50 6.58 3.91
CA ALA A 210 -1.06 6.75 4.08
C ALA A 210 -0.35 5.54 4.76
N GLY A 211 0.25 4.66 3.93
CA GLY A 211 0.95 3.45 4.40
C GLY A 211 0.07 2.18 4.44
N GLY A 212 -1.22 2.32 4.12
CA GLY A 212 -2.14 1.20 3.90
C GLY A 212 -1.96 0.52 2.54
N ALA A 213 -2.95 -0.28 2.16
CA ALA A 213 -3.08 -0.88 0.83
C ALA A 213 -4.23 -0.20 0.06
N ASP A 214 -4.23 -0.32 -1.28
CA ASP A 214 -5.35 0.14 -2.09
C ASP A 214 -6.59 -0.75 -1.86
N VAL A 215 -7.69 -0.15 -1.39
CA VAL A 215 -9.02 -0.75 -1.23
C VAL A 215 -9.90 -0.34 -2.42
N PHE A 216 -10.93 -1.12 -2.76
CA PHE A 216 -11.91 -0.75 -3.79
C PHE A 216 -13.29 -0.56 -3.19
N VAL A 217 -13.77 0.67 -3.25
CA VAL A 217 -15.05 1.14 -2.67
C VAL A 217 -16.29 0.50 -3.31
N GLY A 218 -17.44 0.74 -2.68
CA GLY A 218 -18.77 0.38 -3.18
C GLY A 218 -19.19 1.05 -4.49
N ASP A 219 -20.43 0.81 -4.89
CA ASP A 219 -21.04 1.22 -6.16
C ASP A 219 -21.38 2.72 -6.23
N PHE A 220 -21.26 3.43 -5.12
CA PHE A 220 -21.45 4.88 -5.01
C PHE A 220 -20.23 5.64 -4.43
N GLY A 221 -19.14 4.94 -4.10
CA GLY A 221 -17.86 5.57 -3.76
C GLY A 221 -17.61 5.92 -2.28
N LEU A 222 -18.41 5.38 -1.35
CA LEU A 222 -18.15 5.48 0.09
C LEU A 222 -16.85 4.76 0.51
N TYR A 223 -16.19 5.26 1.57
CA TYR A 223 -15.10 4.58 2.25
C TYR A 223 -15.04 4.97 3.74
N GLU A 224 -14.58 4.05 4.58
CA GLU A 224 -14.09 4.34 5.94
C GLU A 224 -12.56 4.63 5.89
N CYS A 225 -12.06 5.54 6.74
CA CYS A 225 -10.63 5.64 7.05
C CYS A 225 -10.31 4.88 8.33
N ALA A 226 -9.11 4.29 8.43
CA ALA A 226 -8.62 3.76 9.71
C ALA A 226 -8.10 4.87 10.65
N THR A 227 -7.59 5.99 10.12
CA THR A 227 -7.00 7.08 10.92
C THR A 227 -7.50 8.46 10.49
N ILE A 228 -8.09 9.22 11.43
CA ILE A 228 -8.47 10.62 11.19
C ILE A 228 -7.21 11.47 10.95
N GLY A 229 -7.26 12.37 9.95
CA GLY A 229 -6.15 13.24 9.58
C GLY A 229 -5.02 12.59 8.74
N SER A 230 -5.13 11.32 8.36
CA SER A 230 -4.20 10.70 7.40
C SER A 230 -4.39 11.24 5.97
N ASP A 231 -3.35 11.25 5.14
CA ASP A 231 -3.51 11.45 3.69
C ASP A 231 -4.31 10.27 3.08
N ILE A 232 -5.48 10.56 2.51
CA ILE A 232 -6.30 9.62 1.72
C ILE A 232 -6.17 9.96 0.24
N ARG A 233 -6.03 8.95 -0.63
CA ARG A 233 -5.73 9.13 -2.07
C ARG A 233 -6.60 8.25 -2.98
N THR A 234 -6.90 8.74 -4.18
CA THR A 234 -7.39 7.93 -5.30
C THR A 234 -6.57 8.16 -6.59
N ASN A 235 -6.49 7.15 -7.45
CA ASN A 235 -5.82 7.18 -8.75
C ASN A 235 -6.77 6.87 -9.92
N LEU A 236 -8.08 6.70 -9.68
CA LEU A 236 -9.06 6.13 -10.64
C LEU A 236 -8.56 4.81 -11.27
N PHE A 237 -7.89 3.99 -10.46
CA PHE A 237 -7.33 2.67 -10.76
C PHE A 237 -8.24 1.56 -10.20
N GLY A 238 -9.55 1.76 -10.33
CA GLY A 238 -10.58 0.99 -9.62
C GLY A 238 -10.81 -0.45 -10.09
N LYS A 239 -11.72 -1.13 -9.39
CA LYS A 239 -12.02 -2.57 -9.46
C LYS A 239 -12.12 -3.11 -10.89
N TYR A 240 -12.98 -2.48 -11.71
CA TYR A 240 -13.32 -2.89 -13.07
C TYR A 240 -12.65 -2.08 -14.18
N PHE A 241 -12.24 -0.83 -13.91
CA PHE A 241 -11.63 0.04 -14.89
C PHE A 241 -10.45 0.82 -14.32
N ASN A 242 -9.38 0.92 -15.11
CA ASN A 242 -8.26 1.83 -14.85
C ASN A 242 -8.34 3.02 -15.80
N ILE A 243 -8.18 4.25 -15.30
CA ILE A 243 -7.92 5.42 -16.14
C ILE A 243 -6.42 5.57 -16.41
N ASN A 244 -6.08 5.90 -17.64
CA ASN A 244 -4.76 6.36 -18.06
C ASN A 244 -4.93 7.61 -18.93
N ASP A 245 -4.72 8.79 -18.33
CA ASP A 245 -4.84 10.06 -19.05
C ASP A 245 -3.50 10.45 -19.69
N SER A 246 -3.52 10.75 -20.99
CA SER A 246 -2.32 11.16 -21.74
C SER A 246 -1.79 12.57 -21.40
N CYS A 247 -2.42 13.27 -20.45
CA CYS A 247 -1.95 14.50 -19.82
C CYS A 247 -1.11 14.24 -18.56
N GLY A 248 -1.31 13.10 -17.90
CA GLY A 248 -0.57 12.69 -16.70
C GLY A 248 -1.32 11.66 -15.86
N ALA A 249 -0.68 11.13 -14.81
CA ALA A 249 -1.36 10.25 -13.86
C ALA A 249 -2.42 11.03 -13.07
N VAL A 250 -3.54 10.37 -12.78
CA VAL A 250 -4.44 10.78 -11.69
C VAL A 250 -3.74 10.46 -10.37
N ASN A 251 -3.79 11.41 -9.46
CA ASN A 251 -3.25 11.34 -8.10
C ASN A 251 -3.92 12.46 -7.32
N GLN A 252 -5.14 12.23 -6.84
CA GLN A 252 -5.83 13.22 -6.03
C GLN A 252 -5.88 12.70 -4.59
N SER A 253 -5.57 13.58 -3.65
CA SER A 253 -5.56 13.27 -2.22
C SER A 253 -6.23 14.38 -1.43
N THR A 254 -6.76 13.98 -0.28
CA THR A 254 -7.31 14.84 0.78
C THR A 254 -6.78 14.34 2.14
N VAL A 255 -7.16 15.00 3.23
CA VAL A 255 -7.07 14.41 4.56
C VAL A 255 -8.35 13.64 4.89
N CYS A 256 -8.25 12.54 5.64
CA CYS A 256 -9.44 11.88 6.20
C CYS A 256 -10.25 12.85 7.08
N ASP A 257 -11.58 12.69 7.12
CA ASP A 257 -12.61 13.62 7.65
C ASP A 257 -13.02 14.75 6.67
N GLU A 258 -12.62 14.64 5.41
CA GLU A 258 -13.22 15.37 4.28
C GLU A 258 -13.44 14.42 3.09
N ASP A 259 -14.58 14.56 2.39
CA ASP A 259 -14.87 13.84 1.14
C ASP A 259 -13.77 14.08 0.09
N LEU A 260 -13.28 13.01 -0.56
CA LEU A 260 -12.33 13.13 -1.67
C LEU A 260 -13.03 13.59 -2.96
N ASP A 261 -13.36 14.88 -3.05
CA ASP A 261 -13.87 15.48 -4.28
C ASP A 261 -12.74 15.76 -5.28
N LEU A 262 -12.84 15.13 -6.45
CA LEU A 262 -11.98 15.37 -7.61
C LEU A 262 -12.27 16.73 -8.29
N GLY A 263 -13.40 17.37 -7.97
CA GLY A 263 -13.77 18.74 -8.36
C GLY A 263 -14.25 18.90 -9.81
N LEU A 264 -14.59 20.14 -10.17
CA LEU A 264 -15.00 20.55 -11.52
C LEU A 264 -13.80 20.85 -12.44
N SER A 265 -14.01 20.90 -13.75
CA SER A 265 -12.97 21.21 -14.74
C SER A 265 -12.45 22.64 -14.67
N ALA A 266 -11.19 22.82 -15.08
CA ALA A 266 -10.59 24.14 -15.33
C ALA A 266 -10.62 24.52 -16.83
N GLY A 267 -11.34 23.74 -17.66
CA GLY A 267 -11.37 23.86 -19.12
C GLY A 267 -11.27 22.50 -19.82
N ALA A 268 -10.97 22.52 -21.12
CA ALA A 268 -10.90 21.34 -21.96
C ALA A 268 -9.56 20.57 -21.88
N ASN A 269 -9.59 19.30 -22.31
CA ASN A 269 -8.43 18.42 -22.48
C ASN A 269 -7.60 18.27 -21.19
N CYS A 270 -6.37 18.80 -21.16
CA CYS A 270 -5.43 18.70 -20.02
C CYS A 270 -5.61 19.80 -18.96
N ALA A 271 -6.73 20.54 -18.96
CA ALA A 271 -6.97 21.59 -17.97
C ALA A 271 -7.48 21.01 -16.65
N VAL A 272 -6.70 21.21 -15.59
CA VAL A 272 -6.99 20.74 -14.22
C VAL A 272 -6.96 21.93 -13.25
N GLN A 273 -7.62 21.82 -12.09
CA GLN A 273 -7.63 22.89 -11.09
C GLN A 273 -6.24 23.14 -10.49
N PRO A 274 -5.95 24.36 -9.98
CA PRO A 274 -4.73 24.62 -9.23
C PRO A 274 -4.60 23.66 -8.05
N GLY A 275 -3.49 22.89 -7.99
CA GLY A 275 -3.25 21.87 -6.96
C GLY A 275 -3.75 20.47 -7.32
N ALA A 276 -4.60 20.31 -8.33
CA ALA A 276 -5.02 19.00 -8.83
C ALA A 276 -3.92 18.29 -9.63
N SER A 277 -3.95 16.95 -9.65
CA SER A 277 -3.05 16.15 -10.47
C SER A 277 -3.31 16.31 -11.98
N ALA A 278 -2.25 16.17 -12.78
CA ALA A 278 -2.31 16.38 -14.23
C ALA A 278 -3.24 15.40 -15.00
N GLY A 279 -3.61 14.27 -14.40
CA GLY A 279 -4.63 13.35 -14.93
C GLY A 279 -6.05 13.63 -14.45
N ASN A 280 -6.26 14.46 -13.42
CA ASN A 280 -7.58 14.80 -12.86
C ASN A 280 -8.32 15.83 -13.75
N THR A 281 -8.58 15.42 -14.98
CA THR A 281 -9.34 16.13 -16.01
C THR A 281 -10.81 15.72 -15.94
N SER A 282 -11.74 16.54 -16.44
CA SER A 282 -13.14 16.09 -16.60
C SER A 282 -13.27 14.90 -17.54
N ALA A 283 -12.35 14.78 -18.49
CA ALA A 283 -12.25 13.65 -19.41
C ALA A 283 -11.98 12.34 -18.68
N SER A 284 -11.10 12.33 -17.68
CA SER A 284 -10.88 11.17 -16.80
C SER A 284 -12.12 10.81 -15.98
N ARG A 285 -12.73 11.80 -15.32
CA ARG A 285 -13.87 11.58 -14.41
C ARG A 285 -15.14 11.13 -15.15
N SER A 286 -15.49 11.81 -16.25
CA SER A 286 -16.67 11.50 -17.05
C SER A 286 -16.57 10.13 -17.72
N LEU A 287 -15.38 9.78 -18.22
CA LEU A 287 -15.08 8.44 -18.73
C LEU A 287 -15.22 7.37 -17.63
N TYR A 288 -14.64 7.62 -16.45
CA TYR A 288 -14.65 6.68 -15.33
C TYR A 288 -16.07 6.38 -14.80
N TYR A 289 -16.86 7.43 -14.59
CA TYR A 289 -18.26 7.32 -14.17
C TYR A 289 -19.09 6.56 -15.22
N SER A 290 -19.10 7.04 -16.47
CA SER A 290 -19.98 6.52 -17.53
C SER A 290 -19.69 5.06 -17.86
N ILE A 291 -18.41 4.67 -17.94
CA ILE A 291 -18.02 3.30 -18.28
C ILE A 291 -18.36 2.29 -17.16
N ASN A 292 -18.34 2.73 -15.90
CA ASN A 292 -18.73 1.88 -14.77
C ASN A 292 -20.24 1.61 -14.73
N ARG A 293 -21.07 2.63 -14.96
CA ARG A 293 -22.55 2.49 -14.94
C ARG A 293 -23.06 1.60 -16.07
N VAL A 294 -22.63 1.82 -17.32
CA VAL A 294 -23.05 0.95 -18.44
C VAL A 294 -22.57 -0.50 -18.28
N ALA A 295 -21.38 -0.71 -17.66
CA ALA A 295 -20.89 -2.04 -17.34
C ALA A 295 -21.62 -2.70 -16.16
N GLN A 296 -22.23 -1.92 -15.25
CA GLN A 296 -23.04 -2.42 -14.15
C GLN A 296 -24.33 -3.08 -14.67
N LYS A 297 -25.00 -2.47 -15.65
CA LYS A 297 -26.11 -3.09 -16.39
C LYS A 297 -25.71 -4.42 -17.02
N GLY A 298 -24.54 -4.46 -17.69
CA GLY A 298 -23.98 -5.68 -18.23
C GLY A 298 -23.77 -6.77 -17.17
N ARG A 299 -23.22 -6.41 -16.00
CA ARG A 299 -23.01 -7.35 -14.88
C ARG A 299 -24.32 -7.89 -14.30
N PHE A 300 -25.39 -7.09 -14.27
CA PHE A 300 -26.71 -7.52 -13.78
C PHE A 300 -27.35 -8.57 -14.70
N TYR A 301 -27.38 -8.33 -16.02
CA TYR A 301 -28.03 -9.24 -16.96
C TYR A 301 -27.16 -10.46 -17.35
N LEU A 302 -25.83 -10.33 -17.33
CA LEU A 302 -24.89 -11.42 -17.64
C LEU A 302 -23.90 -11.70 -16.47
N PRO A 303 -24.39 -12.04 -15.26
CA PRO A 303 -23.54 -12.11 -14.06
C PRO A 303 -22.47 -13.21 -14.11
N ALA A 304 -22.71 -14.27 -14.89
CA ALA A 304 -21.76 -15.35 -15.14
C ALA A 304 -20.62 -15.00 -16.12
N ASN A 305 -20.64 -13.81 -16.73
CA ASN A 305 -19.63 -13.40 -17.71
C ASN A 305 -18.33 -12.95 -17.00
N THR A 306 -17.25 -13.71 -17.21
CA THR A 306 -15.96 -13.45 -16.54
C THR A 306 -15.18 -12.25 -17.09
N TRP A 307 -15.52 -11.72 -18.28
CA TRP A 307 -14.90 -10.49 -18.78
C TRP A 307 -15.46 -9.26 -18.06
N LEU A 308 -16.76 -9.22 -17.79
CA LEU A 308 -17.41 -8.15 -17.02
C LEU A 308 -16.97 -8.08 -15.55
N GLN A 309 -16.43 -9.18 -15.02
CA GLN A 309 -15.77 -9.25 -13.70
C GLN A 309 -14.26 -9.02 -13.77
N GLY A 310 -13.69 -8.93 -14.97
CA GLY A 310 -12.29 -8.59 -15.20
C GLY A 310 -12.06 -7.08 -15.15
N ARG A 311 -10.80 -6.66 -15.30
CA ARG A 311 -10.42 -5.25 -15.36
C ARG A 311 -10.02 -4.82 -16.77
N VAL A 312 -10.57 -3.71 -17.24
CA VAL A 312 -10.33 -3.14 -18.57
C VAL A 312 -9.60 -1.79 -18.46
N GLN A 313 -8.69 -1.52 -19.40
CA GLN A 313 -8.01 -0.22 -19.47
C GLN A 313 -8.87 0.77 -20.27
N ALA A 314 -9.06 1.97 -19.72
CA ALA A 314 -9.63 3.12 -20.40
C ALA A 314 -8.56 4.23 -20.50
N ASN A 315 -8.34 4.75 -21.71
CA ASN A 315 -7.34 5.77 -22.02
C ASN A 315 -8.04 7.10 -22.28
N SER A 316 -7.82 8.07 -21.39
CA SER A 316 -8.36 9.44 -21.49
C SER A 316 -7.41 10.33 -22.31
N ASN A 317 -7.98 11.35 -22.95
CA ASN A 317 -7.21 12.45 -23.56
C ASN A 317 -6.13 11.99 -24.56
N VAL A 318 -6.32 10.88 -25.27
CA VAL A 318 -5.37 10.38 -26.28
C VAL A 318 -5.11 11.47 -27.32
N ASN A 319 -3.85 11.67 -27.70
CA ASN A 319 -3.40 12.80 -28.52
C ASN A 319 -3.74 12.63 -30.03
N SER A 320 -5.04 12.62 -30.30
CA SER A 320 -5.75 12.55 -31.57
C SER A 320 -7.04 13.38 -31.41
N THR A 321 -7.86 13.54 -32.45
CA THR A 321 -9.11 14.34 -32.41
C THR A 321 -10.20 13.74 -33.31
N CYS A 322 -11.48 14.10 -33.11
CA CYS A 322 -12.61 13.72 -33.96
C CYS A 322 -12.82 12.21 -34.18
N ASN A 323 -12.49 11.37 -33.19
CA ASN A 323 -12.84 9.95 -33.17
C ASN A 323 -12.74 9.40 -31.74
N ALA A 324 -13.10 8.14 -31.53
CA ALA A 324 -12.65 7.32 -30.41
C ALA A 324 -12.27 5.91 -30.95
N SER A 325 -11.94 4.93 -30.10
CA SER A 325 -11.82 3.53 -30.55
C SER A 325 -11.74 2.50 -29.43
N TRP A 326 -12.45 1.38 -29.57
CA TRP A 326 -12.13 0.11 -28.93
C TRP A 326 -10.94 -0.59 -29.61
N SER A 327 -9.98 -1.07 -28.82
CA SER A 327 -8.82 -1.82 -29.31
C SER A 327 -8.38 -2.94 -28.34
N GLY A 328 -9.33 -3.59 -27.65
CA GLY A 328 -9.05 -4.34 -26.42
C GLY A 328 -8.86 -3.44 -25.18
N GLN A 329 -9.00 -2.12 -25.38
CA GLN A 329 -9.01 -1.03 -24.41
C GLN A 329 -9.95 0.04 -24.97
N VAL A 330 -10.59 0.84 -24.11
CA VAL A 330 -11.38 2.00 -24.55
C VAL A 330 -10.43 3.20 -24.73
N ASN A 331 -10.45 3.87 -25.88
CA ASN A 331 -9.56 4.99 -26.17
C ASN A 331 -10.36 6.25 -26.54
N MET A 332 -10.29 7.27 -25.69
CA MET A 332 -10.97 8.55 -25.88
C MET A 332 -9.98 9.65 -26.27
N TYR A 333 -10.35 10.45 -27.27
CA TYR A 333 -9.47 11.39 -27.94
C TYR A 333 -9.83 12.84 -27.54
N ARG A 334 -8.85 13.75 -27.69
CA ARG A 334 -8.96 15.16 -27.30
C ARG A 334 -9.97 15.93 -28.16
N GLU A 335 -10.51 16.99 -27.56
CA GLU A 335 -11.18 18.06 -28.28
C GLU A 335 -10.22 18.69 -29.30
N GLY A 336 -10.71 18.90 -30.52
CA GLY A 336 -10.00 19.56 -31.60
C GLY A 336 -10.63 19.26 -32.95
N SER A 337 -10.19 19.96 -33.99
CA SER A 337 -10.74 19.83 -35.36
C SER A 337 -12.28 20.08 -35.45
N GLY A 338 -12.82 20.83 -34.48
CA GLY A 338 -14.26 21.11 -34.32
C GLY A 338 -15.08 19.97 -33.71
N CYS A 339 -14.43 18.96 -33.14
CA CYS A 339 -15.08 17.92 -32.35
C CYS A 339 -14.76 18.06 -30.86
N GLY A 340 -15.71 17.70 -30.00
CA GLY A 340 -15.58 17.70 -28.53
C GLY A 340 -14.59 16.64 -28.03
N ASN A 341 -14.24 16.70 -26.74
CA ASN A 341 -13.46 15.65 -26.07
C ASN A 341 -14.35 14.42 -25.89
N THR A 342 -14.01 13.29 -26.51
CA THR A 342 -14.91 12.12 -26.55
C THR A 342 -15.09 11.46 -25.18
N SER A 343 -14.15 11.65 -24.26
CA SER A 343 -14.25 11.17 -22.87
C SER A 343 -15.33 11.89 -22.05
N ASN A 344 -15.75 13.10 -22.47
CA ASN A 344 -16.84 13.87 -21.84
C ASN A 344 -18.23 13.58 -22.46
N ILE A 345 -18.33 12.66 -23.43
CA ILE A 345 -19.58 12.39 -24.15
C ILE A 345 -20.01 10.97 -23.83
N ASN A 346 -20.98 10.81 -22.92
CA ASN A 346 -21.42 9.51 -22.42
C ASN A 346 -21.77 8.54 -23.58
N GLY A 347 -22.60 9.01 -24.53
CA GLY A 347 -22.98 8.25 -25.72
C GLY A 347 -21.84 7.82 -26.67
N VAL A 348 -20.61 8.34 -26.52
CA VAL A 348 -19.41 7.86 -27.23
C VAL A 348 -18.61 6.90 -26.33
N VAL A 349 -18.53 7.18 -25.03
CA VAL A 349 -17.92 6.25 -24.04
C VAL A 349 -18.62 4.90 -24.05
N THR A 350 -19.95 4.89 -24.04
CA THR A 350 -20.80 3.69 -24.09
C THR A 350 -20.71 2.97 -25.44
N HIS A 351 -20.51 3.69 -26.53
CA HIS A 351 -20.32 3.11 -27.87
C HIS A 351 -19.03 2.29 -27.92
N GLU A 352 -17.89 2.88 -27.54
CA GLU A 352 -16.62 2.17 -27.54
C GLU A 352 -16.55 1.05 -26.48
N TRP A 353 -17.25 1.20 -25.34
CA TRP A 353 -17.44 0.09 -24.43
C TRP A 353 -18.33 -1.02 -25.04
N GLY A 354 -19.37 -0.66 -25.79
CA GLY A 354 -20.26 -1.59 -26.48
C GLY A 354 -19.55 -2.49 -27.49
N HIS A 355 -18.56 -1.98 -28.23
CA HIS A 355 -17.67 -2.81 -29.05
C HIS A 355 -16.85 -3.82 -28.22
N GLY A 356 -16.44 -3.44 -27.02
CA GLY A 356 -15.81 -4.35 -26.07
C GLY A 356 -16.77 -5.39 -25.51
N PHE A 357 -18.03 -5.02 -25.28
CA PHE A 357 -19.07 -5.91 -24.80
C PHE A 357 -19.46 -6.95 -25.85
N ASP A 358 -19.75 -6.54 -27.09
CA ASP A 358 -19.98 -7.41 -28.26
C ASP A 358 -18.87 -8.47 -28.46
N GLN A 359 -17.61 -8.05 -28.34
CA GLN A 359 -16.49 -8.98 -28.45
C GLN A 359 -16.46 -10.07 -27.34
N ASN A 360 -17.10 -9.84 -26.18
CA ASN A 360 -16.89 -10.64 -24.96
C ASN A 360 -18.18 -11.09 -24.24
N ASP A 361 -19.39 -10.77 -24.71
CA ASP A 361 -20.66 -11.03 -24.02
C ASP A 361 -20.99 -12.54 -23.88
N GLY A 362 -20.56 -13.34 -24.84
CA GLY A 362 -20.76 -14.80 -24.90
C GLY A 362 -21.58 -15.27 -26.12
N GLY A 363 -22.23 -14.37 -26.86
CA GLY A 363 -22.79 -14.68 -28.19
C GLY A 363 -21.71 -14.66 -29.27
N GLY A 364 -20.86 -13.62 -29.22
CA GLY A 364 -19.75 -13.42 -30.14
C GLY A 364 -20.06 -12.42 -31.25
N TYR A 365 -19.00 -11.90 -31.86
CA TYR A 365 -19.01 -10.67 -32.66
C TYR A 365 -20.19 -10.52 -33.66
N ASP A 366 -21.10 -9.59 -33.36
CA ASP A 366 -22.20 -9.18 -34.22
C ASP A 366 -21.68 -8.37 -35.44
N ALA A 367 -22.34 -8.55 -36.59
CA ALA A 367 -22.05 -7.85 -37.83
C ALA A 367 -23.31 -7.10 -38.28
N THR A 368 -23.41 -5.77 -38.10
CA THR A 368 -22.38 -4.81 -37.67
C THR A 368 -22.28 -4.59 -36.15
N SER A 369 -21.08 -4.74 -35.60
CA SER A 369 -20.72 -4.35 -34.22
C SER A 369 -21.05 -2.88 -33.89
N GLU A 370 -21.03 -2.03 -34.92
CA GLU A 370 -21.49 -0.63 -34.87
C GLU A 370 -22.92 -0.48 -34.38
N ALA A 371 -23.82 -1.38 -34.81
CA ALA A 371 -25.20 -1.37 -34.36
C ALA A 371 -25.31 -1.79 -32.89
N TYR A 372 -24.52 -2.77 -32.47
CA TYR A 372 -24.42 -3.18 -31.06
C TYR A 372 -24.00 -1.98 -30.21
N ALA A 373 -22.88 -1.34 -30.56
CA ALA A 373 -22.31 -0.20 -29.88
C ALA A 373 -23.24 1.04 -29.86
N ASP A 374 -23.90 1.37 -30.97
CA ASP A 374 -24.92 2.43 -31.01
C ASP A 374 -26.16 2.09 -30.17
N THR A 375 -26.59 0.84 -30.13
CA THR A 375 -27.76 0.42 -29.34
C THR A 375 -27.49 0.54 -27.84
N VAL A 376 -26.28 0.19 -27.39
CA VAL A 376 -25.83 0.43 -25.99
C VAL A 376 -25.88 1.93 -25.65
N ALA A 377 -25.32 2.78 -26.52
CA ALA A 377 -25.33 4.23 -26.33
C ALA A 377 -26.75 4.84 -26.34
N MET A 378 -27.62 4.34 -27.21
CA MET A 378 -29.02 4.72 -27.29
C MET A 378 -29.79 4.35 -26.02
N PHE A 379 -29.63 3.15 -25.48
CA PHE A 379 -30.33 2.75 -24.24
C PHE A 379 -29.81 3.47 -22.99
N GLU A 380 -28.50 3.73 -22.89
CA GLU A 380 -27.94 4.47 -21.75
C GLU A 380 -28.45 5.92 -21.70
N THR A 381 -28.32 6.64 -22.82
CA THR A 381 -28.69 8.07 -22.91
C THR A 381 -30.18 8.32 -23.08
N ARG A 382 -30.91 7.32 -23.58
CA ARG A 382 -32.28 7.38 -24.16
C ARG A 382 -32.45 8.45 -25.25
N GLU A 383 -31.37 8.84 -25.92
CA GLU A 383 -31.38 9.78 -27.04
C GLU A 383 -31.20 9.08 -28.38
N SER A 384 -31.93 9.55 -29.41
CA SER A 384 -31.71 9.09 -30.80
C SER A 384 -30.38 9.59 -31.39
N CYS A 385 -29.89 10.72 -30.87
CA CYS A 385 -28.67 11.40 -31.30
C CYS A 385 -27.44 10.80 -30.60
N VAL A 386 -26.85 9.76 -31.20
CA VAL A 386 -25.69 9.07 -30.62
C VAL A 386 -24.50 10.02 -30.54
N GLY A 387 -24.07 10.28 -29.30
CA GLY A 387 -22.93 11.14 -29.00
C GLY A 387 -23.20 12.63 -29.17
N ARG A 388 -24.38 13.14 -28.81
CA ARG A 388 -24.68 14.59 -28.74
C ARG A 388 -23.49 15.39 -28.19
N GLY A 389 -23.13 16.49 -28.85
CA GLY A 389 -21.95 17.29 -28.51
C GLY A 389 -20.62 16.80 -29.11
N PHE A 390 -20.59 15.68 -29.84
CA PHE A 390 -19.40 15.23 -30.59
C PHE A 390 -18.90 16.31 -31.55
N TYR A 391 -19.80 17.06 -32.18
CA TYR A 391 -19.46 18.23 -32.99
C TYR A 391 -19.61 19.53 -32.21
N ALA A 392 -18.56 19.88 -31.45
CA ALA A 392 -18.47 21.11 -30.67
C ALA A 392 -18.50 22.42 -31.50
N ASP A 393 -18.31 22.36 -32.82
CA ASP A 393 -18.52 23.53 -33.73
C ASP A 393 -19.96 23.70 -34.23
N GLY A 394 -20.90 22.86 -33.79
CA GLY A 394 -22.32 22.97 -34.08
C GLY A 394 -22.77 22.44 -35.45
N ARG A 395 -21.90 21.76 -36.21
CA ARG A 395 -22.35 20.98 -37.38
C ARG A 395 -23.22 19.79 -36.94
N THR A 396 -24.22 19.41 -37.72
CA THR A 396 -25.04 18.21 -37.47
C THR A 396 -24.49 16.98 -38.19
N CYS A 397 -24.91 15.78 -37.78
CA CYS A 397 -24.47 14.54 -38.45
C CYS A 397 -24.85 14.49 -39.94
N SER A 398 -23.91 14.03 -40.77
CA SER A 398 -24.11 13.95 -42.23
C SER A 398 -24.99 12.78 -42.66
N ALA A 399 -25.15 11.76 -41.79
CA ALA A 399 -25.93 10.53 -42.00
C ALA A 399 -25.74 9.94 -43.42
N TYR A 400 -24.49 9.90 -43.90
CA TYR A 400 -24.10 9.39 -45.22
C TYR A 400 -24.84 10.02 -46.41
N GLY A 401 -25.30 11.26 -46.26
CA GLY A 401 -26.05 12.02 -47.26
C GLY A 401 -27.54 12.22 -46.93
N ASP A 402 -27.99 11.82 -45.75
CA ASP A 402 -29.36 12.04 -45.24
C ASP A 402 -29.38 12.95 -44.01
N THR A 403 -28.79 14.14 -44.16
CA THR A 403 -28.32 15.00 -43.06
C THR A 403 -29.32 15.18 -41.91
N CYS A 404 -28.80 15.05 -40.68
CA CYS A 404 -29.55 15.22 -39.44
C CYS A 404 -30.00 16.67 -39.24
N ALA A 405 -31.23 16.87 -38.76
CA ALA A 405 -31.85 18.18 -38.61
C ALA A 405 -31.27 19.00 -37.44
N THR A 406 -30.97 18.35 -36.31
CA THR A 406 -30.51 19.02 -35.07
C THR A 406 -29.41 18.27 -34.31
N CYS A 407 -29.22 16.97 -34.55
CA CYS A 407 -28.23 16.17 -33.83
C CYS A 407 -26.78 16.60 -34.12
N THR A 408 -26.09 17.12 -33.10
CA THR A 408 -24.65 17.43 -33.06
C THR A 408 -23.77 16.22 -32.73
N GLY A 409 -24.38 15.03 -32.65
CA GLY A 409 -23.69 13.75 -32.52
C GLY A 409 -23.23 13.17 -33.86
N ILE A 410 -22.90 11.88 -33.86
CA ILE A 410 -22.33 11.17 -35.02
C ILE A 410 -23.45 10.60 -35.92
N ARG A 411 -24.53 10.09 -35.30
CA ARG A 411 -25.67 9.42 -35.95
C ARG A 411 -26.97 9.81 -35.24
N ASP A 412 -28.08 9.87 -35.97
CA ASP A 412 -29.43 10.11 -35.40
C ASP A 412 -30.40 9.02 -35.86
N HIS A 413 -30.72 8.10 -34.93
CA HIS A 413 -31.56 6.91 -35.18
C HIS A 413 -33.06 7.17 -35.05
N ASP A 414 -33.47 8.43 -34.93
CA ASP A 414 -34.83 8.84 -35.21
C ASP A 414 -34.89 9.30 -36.68
N TRP A 415 -35.37 8.41 -37.54
CA TRP A 415 -35.48 8.68 -38.98
C TRP A 415 -36.34 9.90 -39.31
N THR A 416 -37.22 10.36 -38.40
CA THR A 416 -38.00 11.60 -38.57
C THR A 416 -37.17 12.87 -38.36
N LYS A 417 -36.01 12.76 -37.70
CA LYS A 417 -35.03 13.86 -37.51
C LYS A 417 -34.01 13.96 -38.65
N ARG A 418 -34.13 13.15 -39.71
CA ARG A 418 -33.28 13.22 -40.92
C ARG A 418 -33.95 13.94 -42.07
N GLN A 419 -33.15 14.48 -43.00
CA GLN A 419 -33.63 15.25 -44.15
C GLN A 419 -34.65 14.49 -45.02
N SER A 420 -34.54 13.17 -45.16
CA SER A 420 -35.48 12.35 -45.92
C SER A 420 -36.84 12.15 -45.25
N ASN A 421 -36.89 12.18 -43.91
CA ASN A 421 -38.04 11.74 -43.11
C ASN A 421 -38.55 10.34 -43.53
N THR A 422 -37.62 9.40 -43.77
CA THR A 422 -37.94 8.00 -44.11
C THR A 422 -37.11 6.99 -43.30
N PRO A 423 -37.71 5.87 -42.84
CA PRO A 423 -36.99 4.75 -42.23
C PRO A 423 -35.89 4.21 -43.14
N ALA A 424 -34.73 3.84 -42.58
CA ALA A 424 -33.66 3.19 -43.33
C ALA A 424 -33.96 1.71 -43.54
N THR A 425 -33.89 1.26 -44.79
CA THR A 425 -33.97 -0.17 -45.13
C THR A 425 -32.73 -0.62 -45.90
N PRO A 426 -32.40 -1.92 -45.92
CA PRO A 426 -31.31 -2.48 -46.73
C PRO A 426 -31.39 -2.06 -48.20
N THR A 427 -32.59 -1.84 -48.73
CA THR A 427 -32.81 -1.35 -50.09
C THR A 427 -32.69 0.18 -50.19
N ASN A 428 -33.42 0.93 -49.36
CA ASN A 428 -33.54 2.39 -49.56
C ASN A 428 -32.34 3.20 -49.03
N PHE A 429 -31.58 2.65 -48.07
CA PHE A 429 -30.48 3.36 -47.39
C PHE A 429 -29.13 2.83 -47.85
N THR A 430 -28.88 1.52 -47.73
CA THR A 430 -27.54 0.96 -47.94
C THR A 430 -27.07 1.03 -49.38
N GLN A 431 -27.99 0.90 -50.35
CA GLN A 431 -27.66 0.98 -51.78
C GLN A 431 -27.19 2.37 -52.21
N PRO A 432 -27.94 3.48 -51.99
CA PRO A 432 -27.57 4.81 -52.48
C PRO A 432 -26.58 5.58 -51.60
N ARG A 433 -26.51 5.32 -50.29
CA ARG A 433 -25.75 6.15 -49.32
C ARG A 433 -24.46 5.48 -48.83
N CYS A 434 -24.46 4.17 -48.64
CA CYS A 434 -23.30 3.48 -48.05
C CYS A 434 -22.27 3.04 -49.11
N GLY A 435 -21.01 3.40 -48.90
CA GLY A 435 -19.87 2.82 -49.63
C GLY A 435 -19.66 1.33 -49.32
N GLY A 436 -18.75 0.67 -50.03
CA GLY A 436 -18.41 -0.74 -49.78
C GLY A 436 -17.72 -0.99 -48.43
N GLY A 437 -17.90 -2.17 -47.86
CA GLY A 437 -17.33 -2.55 -46.56
C GLY A 437 -17.66 -3.99 -46.14
N SER A 438 -17.80 -4.23 -44.84
CA SER A 438 -17.97 -5.56 -44.24
C SER A 438 -19.25 -5.74 -43.42
N GLY A 439 -20.27 -4.90 -43.62
CA GLY A 439 -21.61 -5.14 -43.07
C GLY A 439 -22.39 -6.21 -43.84
N PRO A 440 -23.59 -6.59 -43.37
CA PRO A 440 -24.44 -7.62 -44.00
C PRO A 440 -24.66 -7.47 -45.51
N CYS A 441 -24.79 -6.24 -46.03
CA CYS A 441 -24.97 -5.92 -47.44
C CYS A 441 -23.65 -5.69 -48.20
N GLY A 442 -22.51 -5.97 -47.57
CA GLY A 442 -21.17 -5.67 -48.11
C GLY A 442 -20.87 -4.17 -48.17
N ARG A 443 -21.51 -3.37 -47.32
CA ARG A 443 -21.33 -1.92 -47.23
C ARG A 443 -20.60 -1.52 -45.95
N GLN A 444 -20.32 -0.23 -45.82
CA GLN A 444 -19.58 0.34 -44.69
C GLN A 444 -20.40 0.20 -43.39
N VAL A 445 -19.74 -0.30 -42.34
CA VAL A 445 -20.41 -0.85 -41.15
C VAL A 445 -21.16 0.19 -40.31
N HIS A 446 -20.62 1.42 -40.16
CA HIS A 446 -21.28 2.53 -39.46
C HIS A 446 -22.58 2.95 -40.17
N CYS A 447 -22.65 2.75 -41.48
CA CYS A 447 -23.73 3.19 -42.36
C CYS A 447 -24.84 2.14 -42.47
N GLU A 448 -24.51 0.84 -42.44
CA GLU A 448 -25.52 -0.23 -42.33
C GLU A 448 -26.21 -0.27 -40.95
N ALA A 449 -25.54 0.19 -39.89
CA ALA A 449 -26.09 0.18 -38.52
C ALA A 449 -27.45 0.88 -38.38
N TYR A 450 -27.70 1.94 -39.16
CA TYR A 450 -28.98 2.67 -39.18
C TYR A 450 -30.21 1.76 -39.30
N VAL A 451 -30.17 0.77 -40.20
CA VAL A 451 -31.33 -0.12 -40.48
C VAL A 451 -31.84 -0.83 -39.22
N ILE A 452 -30.93 -1.30 -38.38
CA ILE A 452 -31.25 -2.15 -37.23
C ILE A 452 -31.37 -1.33 -35.94
N VAL A 453 -30.58 -0.27 -35.76
CA VAL A 453 -30.68 0.59 -34.57
C VAL A 453 -31.94 1.44 -34.62
N GLU A 454 -32.37 1.91 -35.80
CA GLU A 454 -33.70 2.50 -35.96
C GLU A 454 -34.81 1.52 -35.56
N SER A 455 -34.68 0.22 -35.87
CA SER A 455 -35.68 -0.78 -35.42
C SER A 455 -35.71 -0.95 -33.89
N MET A 456 -34.58 -0.82 -33.21
CA MET A 456 -34.53 -0.83 -31.74
C MET A 456 -35.09 0.46 -31.13
N PHE A 457 -34.83 1.61 -31.76
CA PHE A 457 -35.38 2.91 -31.36
C PHE A 457 -36.90 2.98 -31.57
N ASP A 458 -37.39 2.49 -32.72
CA ASP A 458 -38.81 2.40 -33.04
C ASP A 458 -39.54 1.41 -32.11
N LEU A 459 -38.93 0.25 -31.79
CA LEU A 459 -39.48 -0.68 -30.80
C LEU A 459 -39.76 0.02 -29.45
N ALA A 460 -38.78 0.78 -28.94
CA ALA A 460 -38.88 1.47 -27.67
C ALA A 460 -39.81 2.71 -27.71
N THR A 461 -39.82 3.47 -28.80
CA THR A 461 -40.48 4.80 -28.86
C THR A 461 -41.76 4.87 -29.70
N ARG A 462 -42.08 3.82 -30.46
CA ARG A 462 -43.22 3.77 -31.38
C ARG A 462 -44.05 2.51 -31.22
N ASP A 463 -43.47 1.32 -31.35
CA ASP A 463 -44.24 0.08 -31.46
C ASP A 463 -44.75 -0.46 -30.11
N LEU A 464 -43.91 -0.49 -29.06
CA LEU A 464 -44.38 -0.81 -27.70
C LEU A 464 -45.39 0.26 -27.19
N PRO A 465 -45.16 1.58 -27.33
CA PRO A 465 -46.17 2.58 -26.99
C PRO A 465 -47.47 2.48 -27.81
N ALA A 466 -47.41 2.06 -29.08
CA ALA A 466 -48.60 1.84 -29.91
C ALA A 466 -49.49 0.67 -29.43
N MET A 467 -48.94 -0.26 -28.65
CA MET A 467 -49.71 -1.29 -27.95
C MET A 467 -50.41 -0.77 -26.66
N GLY A 468 -50.19 0.49 -26.28
CA GLY A 468 -50.73 1.09 -25.05
C GLY A 468 -49.82 0.97 -23.83
N MET A 469 -48.55 0.60 -24.03
CA MET A 469 -47.51 0.67 -23.00
C MET A 469 -47.10 2.14 -22.75
N ASP A 470 -46.75 2.49 -21.52
CA ASP A 470 -46.15 3.80 -21.26
C ASP A 470 -44.69 3.86 -21.73
N GLN A 471 -44.18 5.08 -21.95
CA GLN A 471 -42.88 5.29 -22.58
C GLN A 471 -41.70 4.79 -21.71
N ASP A 472 -41.82 4.79 -20.39
CA ASP A 472 -40.76 4.31 -19.50
C ASP A 472 -40.70 2.79 -19.47
N THR A 473 -41.86 2.13 -19.36
CA THR A 473 -41.96 0.66 -19.46
C THR A 473 -41.49 0.19 -20.84
N ALA A 474 -41.83 0.90 -21.91
CA ALA A 474 -41.40 0.57 -23.28
C ALA A 474 -39.87 0.64 -23.44
N TRP A 475 -39.23 1.68 -22.90
CA TRP A 475 -37.77 1.76 -22.85
C TRP A 475 -37.15 0.64 -22.01
N GLN A 476 -37.69 0.39 -20.81
CA GLN A 476 -37.11 -0.58 -19.89
C GLN A 476 -37.22 -2.03 -20.39
N LEU A 477 -38.34 -2.35 -21.05
CA LEU A 477 -38.55 -3.64 -21.71
C LEU A 477 -37.63 -3.81 -22.93
N ALA A 478 -37.53 -2.80 -23.80
CA ALA A 478 -36.67 -2.87 -24.98
C ALA A 478 -35.17 -3.03 -24.60
N GLU A 479 -34.72 -2.34 -23.56
CA GLU A 479 -33.38 -2.49 -22.99
C GLU A 479 -33.18 -3.90 -22.40
N ARG A 480 -34.12 -4.38 -21.57
CA ARG A 480 -34.08 -5.73 -20.98
C ARG A 480 -33.99 -6.82 -22.04
N LEU A 481 -34.92 -6.83 -23.00
CA LEU A 481 -34.95 -7.80 -24.10
C LEU A 481 -33.64 -7.76 -24.90
N TRP A 482 -33.07 -6.58 -25.15
CA TRP A 482 -31.78 -6.46 -25.83
C TRP A 482 -30.63 -7.10 -25.04
N TYR A 483 -30.51 -6.84 -23.73
CA TYR A 483 -29.48 -7.43 -22.88
C TYR A 483 -29.63 -8.96 -22.74
N GLU A 484 -30.85 -9.45 -22.56
CA GLU A 484 -31.14 -10.89 -22.47
C GLU A 484 -30.89 -11.62 -23.81
N SER A 485 -31.14 -10.96 -24.95
CA SER A 485 -30.93 -11.56 -26.27
C SER A 485 -29.46 -11.78 -26.65
N ARG A 486 -28.50 -11.19 -25.91
CA ARG A 486 -27.06 -11.15 -26.26
C ARG A 486 -26.44 -12.54 -26.34
N GLN A 487 -26.74 -13.44 -25.40
CA GLN A 487 -26.22 -14.81 -25.48
C GLN A 487 -26.77 -15.49 -26.74
N GLY A 488 -25.93 -15.66 -27.75
CA GLY A 488 -26.29 -16.25 -29.03
C GLY A 488 -26.77 -15.27 -30.11
N SER A 489 -26.70 -13.94 -29.93
CA SER A 489 -26.45 -13.08 -31.10
C SER A 489 -25.01 -13.30 -31.59
N GLY A 490 -24.70 -12.87 -32.81
CA GLY A 490 -23.37 -13.04 -33.40
C GLY A 490 -23.37 -13.42 -34.88
N GLY A 491 -22.40 -12.88 -35.62
CA GLY A 491 -22.43 -12.91 -37.08
C GLY A 491 -23.47 -11.93 -37.64
N PRO A 492 -24.02 -12.15 -38.85
CA PRO A 492 -24.92 -11.18 -39.47
C PRO A 492 -26.22 -10.96 -38.68
N ILE A 493 -26.41 -9.75 -38.16
CA ILE A 493 -27.61 -9.37 -37.37
C ILE A 493 -28.90 -9.36 -38.22
N TYR A 494 -28.74 -9.22 -39.54
CA TYR A 494 -29.71 -9.57 -40.56
C TYR A 494 -28.99 -10.17 -41.79
N ASN A 495 -29.72 -10.95 -42.58
CA ASN A 495 -29.35 -11.46 -43.90
C ASN A 495 -29.76 -10.47 -44.99
N CYS A 496 -28.81 -9.99 -45.79
CA CYS A 496 -29.07 -8.98 -46.83
C CYS A 496 -29.38 -9.59 -48.21
N SER A 497 -30.53 -10.26 -48.37
CA SER A 497 -30.96 -10.90 -49.63
C SER A 497 -31.82 -10.00 -50.53
N LEU A 498 -31.32 -8.81 -50.86
CA LEU A 498 -32.07 -7.72 -51.49
C LEU A 498 -32.89 -8.17 -52.74
N PRO A 499 -34.19 -7.81 -52.84
CA PRO A 499 -34.93 -6.89 -51.96
C PRO A 499 -35.43 -7.53 -50.65
N ASN A 500 -35.39 -8.86 -50.52
CA ASN A 500 -35.93 -9.60 -49.38
C ASN A 500 -34.85 -9.79 -48.31
N ALA A 501 -34.48 -8.72 -47.61
CA ALA A 501 -33.65 -8.84 -46.42
C ALA A 501 -34.49 -9.37 -45.23
N ASP A 502 -33.84 -10.00 -44.26
CA ASP A 502 -34.53 -10.66 -43.14
C ASP A 502 -33.60 -10.80 -41.92
N SER A 503 -34.14 -10.79 -40.70
CA SER A 503 -33.38 -11.08 -39.46
C SER A 503 -33.78 -12.45 -38.87
N CYS A 504 -34.13 -13.41 -39.72
CA CYS A 504 -34.69 -14.71 -39.35
C CYS A 504 -33.65 -15.80 -39.05
N GLY A 505 -32.36 -15.52 -39.26
CA GLY A 505 -31.28 -16.40 -38.83
C GLY A 505 -31.28 -16.61 -37.32
N THR A 506 -30.83 -17.76 -36.83
CA THR A 506 -30.89 -18.11 -35.40
C THR A 506 -30.06 -17.20 -34.47
N THR A 507 -29.16 -16.39 -35.04
CA THR A 507 -28.37 -15.36 -34.36
C THR A 507 -28.80 -13.92 -34.72
N GLY A 508 -29.73 -13.77 -35.66
CA GLY A 508 -30.28 -12.47 -36.07
C GLY A 508 -31.14 -11.84 -34.97
N TRP A 509 -31.03 -10.52 -34.80
CA TRP A 509 -31.61 -9.83 -33.64
C TRP A 509 -33.13 -10.00 -33.52
N TYR A 510 -33.89 -10.06 -34.63
CA TYR A 510 -35.34 -10.31 -34.57
C TYR A 510 -35.64 -11.66 -33.89
N HIS A 511 -34.93 -12.71 -34.29
CA HIS A 511 -35.08 -14.03 -33.70
C HIS A 511 -34.60 -14.08 -32.24
N ARG A 512 -33.48 -13.40 -31.91
CA ARG A 512 -32.95 -13.35 -30.54
C ARG A 512 -33.87 -12.59 -29.59
N LEU A 513 -34.43 -11.44 -29.99
CA LEU A 513 -35.36 -10.64 -29.18
C LEU A 513 -36.65 -11.41 -28.90
N ARG A 514 -37.23 -12.07 -29.92
CA ARG A 514 -38.41 -12.91 -29.72
C ARG A 514 -38.13 -14.08 -28.77
N LEU A 515 -36.93 -14.67 -28.78
CA LEU A 515 -36.57 -15.72 -27.81
C LEU A 515 -36.41 -15.19 -26.37
N ALA A 516 -36.08 -13.91 -26.17
CA ALA A 516 -36.07 -13.28 -24.84
C ALA A 516 -37.50 -12.88 -24.37
N ASP A 517 -38.42 -12.66 -25.31
CA ASP A 517 -39.82 -12.34 -25.05
C ASP A 517 -40.71 -13.59 -24.83
N ASP A 518 -40.28 -14.77 -25.29
CA ASP A 518 -41.04 -16.04 -25.31
C ASP A 518 -41.51 -16.51 -23.91
N ASP A 519 -42.83 -16.66 -23.70
CA ASP A 519 -43.42 -16.98 -22.40
C ASP A 519 -43.87 -18.45 -22.23
N ASP A 520 -43.89 -19.25 -23.30
CA ASP A 520 -44.24 -20.68 -23.24
C ASP A 520 -43.24 -21.65 -23.91
N GLY A 521 -42.21 -21.12 -24.58
CA GLY A 521 -41.17 -21.90 -25.27
C GLY A 521 -41.53 -22.26 -26.72
N ASN A 522 -42.51 -21.59 -27.31
CA ASN A 522 -43.05 -21.89 -28.64
C ASN A 522 -43.34 -20.63 -29.47
N LEU A 523 -42.26 -20.00 -29.96
CA LEU A 523 -42.22 -18.94 -30.98
C LEU A 523 -43.11 -19.08 -32.25
N ASN A 524 -43.87 -20.16 -32.42
CA ASN A 524 -44.83 -20.37 -33.52
C ASN A 524 -46.26 -19.89 -33.19
N ASN A 525 -46.60 -19.64 -31.92
CA ASN A 525 -47.92 -19.11 -31.54
C ASN A 525 -47.94 -17.57 -31.40
N GLY A 526 -46.76 -16.96 -31.22
CA GLY A 526 -46.54 -15.54 -30.97
C GLY A 526 -45.44 -15.39 -29.91
N THR A 527 -45.44 -14.25 -29.21
CA THR A 527 -44.81 -13.93 -27.91
C THR A 527 -45.57 -12.70 -27.34
N PRO A 528 -45.45 -12.32 -26.05
CA PRO A 528 -46.27 -11.26 -25.44
C PRO A 528 -46.22 -9.91 -26.18
N HIS A 529 -45.08 -9.58 -26.79
CA HIS A 529 -44.85 -8.34 -27.55
C HIS A 529 -44.47 -8.57 -29.03
N ALA A 530 -44.70 -9.79 -29.55
CA ALA A 530 -44.32 -10.18 -30.93
C ALA A 530 -44.78 -9.21 -32.02
N ALA A 531 -45.97 -8.60 -31.88
CA ALA A 531 -46.50 -7.67 -32.87
C ALA A 531 -45.76 -6.33 -32.88
N ALA A 532 -45.24 -5.85 -31.74
CA ALA A 532 -44.38 -4.68 -31.70
C ALA A 532 -42.98 -5.00 -32.25
N ILE A 533 -42.41 -6.16 -31.88
CA ILE A 533 -41.12 -6.62 -32.41
C ILE A 533 -41.21 -6.80 -33.93
N PHE A 534 -42.32 -7.35 -34.46
CA PHE A 534 -42.61 -7.38 -35.89
C PHE A 534 -42.73 -5.98 -36.49
N ALA A 535 -43.62 -5.14 -35.97
CA ALA A 535 -43.93 -3.83 -36.56
C ALA A 535 -42.71 -2.89 -36.60
N ALA A 536 -41.80 -3.00 -35.63
CA ALA A 536 -40.52 -2.31 -35.65
C ALA A 536 -39.63 -2.80 -36.81
N PHE A 537 -39.33 -4.10 -36.88
CA PHE A 537 -38.42 -4.67 -37.89
C PHE A 537 -39.00 -4.65 -39.32
N ASP A 538 -40.32 -4.70 -39.48
CA ASP A 538 -41.02 -4.67 -40.77
C ASP A 538 -40.87 -3.31 -41.45
N ARG A 539 -40.81 -2.23 -40.65
CA ARG A 539 -40.55 -0.86 -41.14
C ARG A 539 -39.21 -0.69 -41.84
N HIS A 540 -38.26 -1.58 -41.52
CA HIS A 540 -36.88 -1.53 -41.96
C HIS A 540 -36.57 -2.62 -43.02
N ASP A 541 -37.59 -3.25 -43.63
CA ASP A 541 -37.48 -4.40 -44.55
C ASP A 541 -36.64 -5.57 -43.98
N ILE A 542 -36.73 -5.88 -42.66
CA ILE A 542 -35.94 -6.96 -42.01
C ILE A 542 -36.73 -7.90 -41.07
N ALA A 543 -38.06 -7.78 -40.98
CA ALA A 543 -38.90 -8.74 -40.22
C ALA A 543 -39.06 -10.11 -40.93
N CYS A 544 -39.68 -11.05 -40.24
CA CYS A 544 -39.88 -12.43 -40.70
C CYS A 544 -41.35 -12.73 -40.98
N GLY A 545 -41.67 -13.23 -42.17
CA GLY A 545 -43.04 -13.65 -42.53
C GLY A 545 -43.96 -12.47 -42.84
N ASN A 546 -45.21 -12.51 -42.37
CA ASN A 546 -46.20 -11.44 -42.58
C ASN A 546 -46.75 -10.98 -41.22
N ALA A 547 -47.21 -9.73 -41.13
CA ALA A 547 -47.84 -9.20 -39.90
C ALA A 547 -48.99 -10.10 -39.38
N SER A 548 -49.77 -10.70 -40.29
CA SER A 548 -50.91 -11.55 -39.95
C SER A 548 -50.56 -13.02 -39.65
N SER A 549 -49.28 -13.39 -39.64
CA SER A 549 -48.86 -14.72 -39.22
C SER A 549 -48.99 -14.90 -37.69
N PRO A 550 -49.37 -16.07 -37.16
CA PRO A 550 -49.48 -16.30 -35.72
C PRO A 550 -48.20 -15.96 -34.93
N GLU A 551 -47.04 -16.35 -35.44
CA GLU A 551 -45.73 -16.06 -34.84
C GLU A 551 -45.43 -14.55 -34.66
N ASN A 552 -46.15 -13.68 -35.37
CA ASN A 552 -46.00 -12.23 -35.35
C ASN A 552 -47.21 -11.51 -34.69
N GLN A 553 -48.03 -12.24 -33.93
CA GLN A 553 -49.13 -11.69 -33.14
C GLN A 553 -48.81 -11.78 -31.65
N ASN A 554 -49.29 -10.81 -30.87
CA ASN A 554 -49.13 -10.84 -29.42
C ASN A 554 -49.93 -12.01 -28.83
N THR A 555 -49.23 -12.93 -28.17
CA THR A 555 -49.84 -14.04 -27.41
C THR A 555 -49.04 -14.31 -26.15
N GLY A 556 -49.71 -14.76 -25.10
CA GLY A 556 -49.06 -15.24 -23.90
C GLY A 556 -50.06 -15.66 -22.84
N ALA A 557 -49.58 -16.39 -21.83
CA ALA A 557 -50.31 -16.75 -20.63
C ALA A 557 -50.07 -15.75 -19.47
N CYS A 558 -49.30 -14.68 -19.73
CA CYS A 558 -48.90 -13.70 -18.71
C CYS A 558 -50.07 -13.13 -17.89
N PRO A 559 -49.97 -13.13 -16.55
CA PRO A 559 -50.98 -12.51 -15.70
C PRO A 559 -50.94 -10.99 -15.82
N THR A 560 -52.08 -10.32 -15.61
CA THR A 560 -52.09 -8.86 -15.48
C THR A 560 -51.39 -8.46 -14.17
N LEU A 561 -50.28 -7.74 -14.31
CA LEU A 561 -49.54 -7.12 -13.21
C LEU A 561 -49.88 -5.63 -13.16
N ALA A 562 -50.14 -5.12 -11.96
CA ALA A 562 -50.38 -3.70 -11.74
C ALA A 562 -49.06 -2.92 -11.70
N LYS A 563 -49.10 -1.64 -12.09
CA LYS A 563 -47.99 -0.68 -11.90
C LYS A 563 -47.71 -0.54 -10.39
N PRO A 564 -46.50 -0.80 -9.89
CA PRO A 564 -46.19 -0.64 -8.47
C PRO A 564 -46.35 0.82 -8.03
N ILE A 565 -46.97 1.02 -6.85
CA ILE A 565 -46.96 2.30 -6.15
C ILE A 565 -45.80 2.24 -5.16
N VAL A 566 -44.80 3.09 -5.36
CA VAL A 566 -43.53 3.08 -4.61
C VAL A 566 -43.46 4.32 -3.72
N SER A 567 -42.92 4.15 -2.53
CA SER A 567 -42.49 5.21 -1.63
C SER A 567 -41.00 5.03 -1.31
N ALA A 568 -40.31 6.14 -1.07
CA ALA A 568 -38.89 6.17 -0.75
C ALA A 568 -38.69 7.06 0.49
N ARG A 569 -37.76 6.66 1.34
CA ARG A 569 -37.37 7.37 2.55
C ARG A 569 -35.86 7.51 2.55
N ALA A 570 -35.38 8.74 2.43
CA ALA A 570 -33.97 9.04 2.61
C ALA A 570 -33.55 8.77 4.05
N LEU A 571 -32.38 8.15 4.20
CA LEU A 571 -31.69 7.87 5.45
C LEU A 571 -30.24 8.39 5.32
N THR A 572 -29.40 8.08 6.30
CA THR A 572 -27.95 8.34 6.22
C THR A 572 -27.26 7.26 5.43
N ASN A 573 -26.59 7.68 4.37
CA ASN A 573 -25.92 6.83 3.39
C ASN A 573 -26.83 5.77 2.75
N ALA A 574 -28.16 5.92 2.87
CA ALA A 574 -29.11 4.91 2.47
C ALA A 574 -30.47 5.47 2.00
N VAL A 575 -31.22 4.66 1.26
CA VAL A 575 -32.64 4.87 0.93
C VAL A 575 -33.44 3.60 1.21
N GLU A 576 -34.44 3.72 2.08
CA GLU A 576 -35.46 2.69 2.31
C GLU A 576 -36.59 2.85 1.28
N LEU A 577 -36.74 1.89 0.38
CA LEU A 577 -37.85 1.78 -0.57
C LEU A 577 -38.92 0.83 -0.04
N SER A 578 -40.20 1.17 -0.23
CA SER A 578 -41.31 0.24 -0.01
C SER A 578 -42.45 0.45 -1.02
N TRP A 579 -43.16 -0.63 -1.38
CA TRP A 579 -44.22 -0.59 -2.38
C TRP A 579 -45.44 -1.45 -2.03
N ASP A 580 -46.57 -1.16 -2.66
CA ASP A 580 -47.79 -1.98 -2.52
C ASP A 580 -47.60 -3.39 -3.16
N PRO A 581 -48.01 -4.48 -2.49
CA PRO A 581 -47.94 -5.84 -3.05
C PRO A 581 -48.76 -6.00 -4.35
N VAL A 582 -48.09 -6.30 -5.46
CA VAL A 582 -48.73 -6.49 -6.76
C VAL A 582 -49.27 -7.93 -6.90
N PRO A 583 -50.58 -8.12 -7.17
CA PRO A 583 -51.14 -9.45 -7.39
C PRO A 583 -50.49 -10.17 -8.57
N ASN A 584 -50.23 -11.47 -8.39
CA ASN A 584 -49.54 -12.35 -9.35
C ASN A 584 -48.06 -12.06 -9.61
N ALA A 585 -47.44 -11.09 -8.91
CA ALA A 585 -45.99 -10.92 -8.97
C ALA A 585 -45.28 -12.11 -8.32
N GLY A 586 -44.26 -12.64 -8.99
CA GLY A 586 -43.28 -13.58 -8.44
C GLY A 586 -42.03 -12.89 -7.90
N SER A 587 -41.64 -11.75 -8.49
CA SER A 587 -40.54 -10.91 -8.00
C SER A 587 -40.68 -9.46 -8.48
N TYR A 588 -39.78 -8.59 -8.02
CA TYR A 588 -39.66 -7.19 -8.43
C TYR A 588 -38.21 -6.89 -8.81
N ILE A 589 -37.97 -6.05 -9.82
CA ILE A 589 -36.64 -5.48 -10.10
C ILE A 589 -36.64 -4.00 -9.68
N ILE A 590 -35.57 -3.60 -8.98
CA ILE A 590 -35.34 -2.23 -8.53
C ILE A 590 -34.34 -1.60 -9.49
N HIS A 591 -34.71 -0.46 -10.08
CA HIS A 591 -33.87 0.34 -10.96
C HIS A 591 -33.53 1.66 -10.27
N ARG A 592 -32.27 2.09 -10.35
CA ARG A 592 -31.77 3.38 -9.88
C ARG A 592 -31.12 4.15 -11.03
N ALA A 593 -31.31 5.47 -11.06
CA ALA A 593 -30.62 6.39 -11.94
C ALA A 593 -30.00 7.54 -11.12
N ASP A 594 -28.83 7.99 -11.55
CA ASP A 594 -28.07 9.08 -10.93
C ASP A 594 -28.34 10.43 -11.64
N ILE A 595 -29.06 10.41 -12.77
CA ILE A 595 -29.14 11.49 -13.76
C ILE A 595 -30.60 11.86 -14.12
N GLY A 596 -31.52 11.68 -13.17
CA GLY A 596 -32.94 11.98 -13.32
C GLY A 596 -33.80 10.79 -13.74
N CYS A 597 -35.12 11.00 -13.69
CA CYS A 597 -36.14 9.97 -13.90
C CYS A 597 -36.20 9.33 -15.29
N ASP A 598 -35.55 9.92 -16.30
CA ASP A 598 -35.84 9.64 -17.70
C ASP A 598 -34.91 8.62 -18.35
N ARG A 599 -33.71 8.38 -17.80
CA ARG A 599 -32.57 7.70 -18.48
C ARG A 599 -31.55 7.15 -17.47
N GLY A 600 -30.52 6.42 -17.93
CA GLY A 600 -29.45 5.90 -17.05
C GLY A 600 -29.86 4.81 -16.04
N HIS A 601 -31.10 4.30 -16.12
CA HIS A 601 -31.68 3.34 -15.19
C HIS A 601 -30.90 2.03 -15.10
N THR A 602 -30.12 1.89 -14.04
CA THR A 602 -29.31 0.71 -13.74
C THR A 602 -30.10 -0.21 -12.80
N PRO A 603 -30.35 -1.49 -13.16
CA PRO A 603 -30.97 -2.44 -12.25
C PRO A 603 -29.99 -2.80 -11.13
N LEU A 604 -30.44 -2.73 -9.88
CA LEU A 604 -29.65 -3.03 -8.68
C LEU A 604 -29.87 -4.47 -8.23
N ALA A 605 -31.14 -4.80 -7.93
CA ALA A 605 -31.53 -6.04 -7.27
C ALA A 605 -32.83 -6.61 -7.85
N ARG A 606 -32.98 -7.92 -7.73
CA ARG A 606 -34.25 -8.63 -7.87
C ARG A 606 -34.71 -9.12 -6.49
N ILE A 607 -35.94 -8.81 -6.12
CA ILE A 607 -36.54 -9.09 -4.81
C ILE A 607 -37.72 -10.04 -4.99
N ASP A 608 -37.66 -11.22 -4.38
CA ASP A 608 -38.72 -12.24 -4.50
C ASP A 608 -39.99 -11.84 -3.74
N ALA A 609 -41.16 -12.07 -4.35
CA ALA A 609 -42.44 -11.86 -3.70
C ALA A 609 -42.66 -12.93 -2.59
N PRO A 610 -43.25 -12.57 -1.43
CA PRO A 610 -44.05 -11.37 -1.17
C PRO A 610 -43.29 -10.19 -0.55
N THR A 611 -41.95 -10.15 -0.59
CA THR A 611 -41.18 -9.01 -0.08
C THR A 611 -41.46 -7.76 -0.92
N THR A 612 -41.73 -6.63 -0.26
CA THR A 612 -42.09 -5.35 -0.90
C THR A 612 -41.34 -4.16 -0.32
N THR A 613 -40.10 -4.42 0.11
CA THR A 613 -39.17 -3.46 0.70
C THR A 613 -37.76 -3.74 0.17
N TYR A 614 -36.97 -2.69 -0.01
CA TYR A 614 -35.54 -2.78 -0.37
C TYR A 614 -34.80 -1.64 0.30
N ASN A 615 -33.61 -1.91 0.83
CA ASN A 615 -32.69 -0.89 1.34
C ASN A 615 -31.55 -0.77 0.33
N ASP A 616 -31.22 0.45 -0.07
CA ASP A 616 -30.04 0.77 -0.87
C ASP A 616 -29.07 1.53 0.03
N ASP A 617 -28.04 0.86 0.55
CA ASP A 617 -27.20 1.30 1.69
C ASP A 617 -25.75 1.67 1.35
N GLU A 618 -25.39 1.72 0.06
CA GLU A 618 -24.07 2.21 -0.40
C GLU A 618 -24.10 3.67 -0.93
N VAL A 619 -25.24 4.36 -0.89
CA VAL A 619 -25.42 5.67 -1.55
C VAL A 619 -24.84 6.85 -0.76
N ILE A 620 -24.31 7.86 -1.44
CA ILE A 620 -23.69 9.02 -0.79
C ILE A 620 -24.73 10.03 -0.29
N ASN A 621 -24.48 10.62 0.89
CA ASN A 621 -25.22 11.78 1.36
C ASN A 621 -25.04 12.97 0.39
N ASP A 622 -25.98 13.90 0.39
CA ASP A 622 -25.96 15.15 -0.41
C ASP A 622 -26.07 14.93 -1.93
N PHE A 623 -26.52 13.75 -2.38
CA PHE A 623 -26.74 13.42 -3.79
C PHE A 623 -28.17 12.89 -4.04
N THR A 624 -28.83 13.32 -5.11
CA THR A 624 -30.21 12.88 -5.42
C THR A 624 -30.20 11.64 -6.32
N VAL A 625 -30.74 10.54 -5.81
CA VAL A 625 -30.94 9.27 -6.53
C VAL A 625 -32.40 9.10 -6.91
N TYR A 626 -32.64 8.49 -8.07
CA TYR A 626 -33.97 8.33 -8.67
C TYR A 626 -34.30 6.85 -8.85
N TYR A 627 -35.44 6.39 -8.34
CA TYR A 627 -35.81 4.97 -8.33
C TYR A 627 -37.08 4.67 -9.12
N ARG A 628 -37.12 3.45 -9.67
CA ARG A 628 -38.33 2.80 -10.18
C ARG A 628 -38.33 1.32 -9.80
N VAL A 629 -39.53 0.77 -9.56
CA VAL A 629 -39.73 -0.67 -9.29
C VAL A 629 -40.60 -1.26 -10.40
N GLN A 630 -40.22 -2.43 -10.92
CA GLN A 630 -41.00 -3.17 -11.93
C GLN A 630 -41.39 -4.54 -11.37
N ALA A 631 -42.67 -4.90 -11.45
CA ALA A 631 -43.16 -6.22 -11.06
C ALA A 631 -42.99 -7.25 -12.19
N PHE A 632 -42.58 -8.47 -11.84
CA PHE A 632 -42.43 -9.61 -12.74
C PHE A 632 -43.29 -10.79 -12.25
N GLY A 633 -43.83 -11.57 -13.18
CA GLY A 633 -44.61 -12.77 -12.86
C GLY A 633 -43.74 -13.94 -12.37
N THR A 634 -44.30 -15.15 -12.39
CA THR A 634 -43.52 -16.39 -12.20
C THR A 634 -42.78 -16.86 -13.46
N ASN A 635 -42.94 -16.12 -14.57
CA ASN A 635 -42.07 -16.17 -15.75
C ASN A 635 -41.57 -14.75 -16.01
N ASP A 636 -40.27 -14.60 -16.26
CA ASP A 636 -39.61 -13.32 -16.49
C ASP A 636 -39.99 -12.63 -17.81
N ALA A 637 -40.48 -13.38 -18.79
CA ALA A 637 -41.14 -12.80 -19.97
C ALA A 637 -42.32 -11.89 -19.57
N CYS A 638 -43.01 -12.22 -18.48
CA CYS A 638 -44.21 -11.53 -18.00
C CYS A 638 -43.87 -10.36 -17.05
N SER A 639 -43.28 -9.30 -17.60
CA SER A 639 -43.02 -8.03 -16.90
C SER A 639 -44.22 -7.09 -16.93
N GLY A 640 -44.57 -6.49 -15.79
CA GLY A 640 -45.57 -5.42 -15.67
C GLY A 640 -45.01 -4.02 -15.97
N PRO A 641 -45.82 -2.96 -15.80
CA PRO A 641 -45.33 -1.59 -15.93
C PRO A 641 -44.27 -1.25 -14.86
N VAL A 642 -43.30 -0.41 -15.21
CA VAL A 642 -42.43 0.23 -14.21
C VAL A 642 -43.25 1.22 -13.39
N SER A 643 -42.87 1.46 -12.13
CA SER A 643 -43.51 2.46 -11.26
C SER A 643 -43.40 3.89 -11.81
N GLU A 644 -44.14 4.82 -11.20
CA GLU A 644 -43.72 6.22 -11.31
C GLU A 644 -42.32 6.36 -10.73
N CYS A 645 -41.56 7.32 -11.25
CA CYS A 645 -40.28 7.68 -10.67
C CYS A 645 -40.48 8.30 -9.29
N ILE A 646 -39.59 7.99 -8.35
CA ILE A 646 -39.48 8.67 -7.07
C ILE A 646 -38.02 9.02 -6.80
N ASP A 647 -37.75 10.26 -6.42
CA ASP A 647 -36.44 10.73 -5.98
C ASP A 647 -36.28 10.59 -4.46
N ALA A 648 -35.02 10.43 -4.03
CA ALA A 648 -34.60 10.55 -2.65
C ALA A 648 -33.20 11.20 -2.61
N ALA A 649 -32.95 12.01 -1.59
CA ALA A 649 -31.63 12.58 -1.33
C ALA A 649 -31.17 12.12 0.07
N PRO A 650 -30.28 11.12 0.18
CA PRO A 650 -29.67 10.72 1.44
C PRO A 650 -29.01 11.90 2.14
N GLN A 651 -29.09 11.91 3.46
CA GLN A 651 -28.62 12.99 4.32
C GLN A 651 -28.10 12.41 5.63
N PRO A 652 -27.13 13.05 6.30
CA PRO A 652 -26.61 12.61 7.58
C PRO A 652 -27.60 12.89 8.73
N PHE A 653 -28.80 12.31 8.69
CA PHE A 653 -29.80 12.32 9.76
C PHE A 653 -29.40 11.48 10.98
N ALA A 654 -28.72 10.34 10.77
CA ALA A 654 -28.08 9.57 11.83
C ALA A 654 -26.83 10.33 12.26
N GLY A 655 -26.99 11.30 13.15
CA GLY A 655 -25.95 12.25 13.52
C GLY A 655 -24.69 11.57 14.06
N LYS A 656 -23.51 12.02 13.64
CA LYS A 656 -22.20 11.45 14.04
C LYS A 656 -21.30 12.54 14.64
N VAL A 657 -20.47 12.19 15.63
CA VAL A 657 -19.51 13.08 16.30
C VAL A 657 -18.09 12.58 16.09
N ARG A 658 -17.11 13.47 15.99
CA ARG A 658 -15.69 13.15 15.83
C ARG A 658 -14.75 14.12 16.56
N PHE A 659 -13.64 13.58 17.05
CA PHE A 659 -12.36 14.27 17.28
C PHE A 659 -11.64 14.52 15.95
N ASP A 660 -10.87 15.61 15.82
CA ASP A 660 -10.06 15.90 14.63
C ASP A 660 -8.69 15.19 14.59
N GLN A 661 -8.30 14.48 15.65
CA GLN A 661 -7.06 13.70 15.74
C GLN A 661 -7.26 12.48 16.66
N ALA A 662 -6.59 11.36 16.37
CA ALA A 662 -6.65 10.16 17.20
C ALA A 662 -5.85 10.26 18.52
N THR A 663 -4.95 11.24 18.65
CA THR A 663 -4.13 11.45 19.85
C THR A 663 -3.84 12.93 20.06
N TYR A 664 -3.88 13.41 21.30
CA TYR A 664 -3.69 14.84 21.62
C TYR A 664 -2.64 15.08 22.71
N GLY A 665 -1.77 16.05 22.44
CA GLY A 665 -0.81 16.63 23.36
C GLY A 665 -1.48 17.32 24.55
N CYS A 666 -0.81 17.39 25.71
CA CYS A 666 -1.27 18.07 26.94
C CYS A 666 -1.47 19.62 26.85
N SER A 667 -1.42 20.21 25.65
CA SER A 667 -1.70 21.63 25.36
C SER A 667 -2.12 21.85 23.89
N ASN A 668 -2.78 20.86 23.28
CA ASN A 668 -3.37 20.96 21.96
C ASN A 668 -4.68 21.76 21.99
N THR A 669 -5.13 22.22 20.82
CA THR A 669 -6.53 22.58 20.58
C THR A 669 -7.18 21.42 19.85
N ILE A 670 -8.13 20.76 20.50
CA ILE A 670 -9.03 19.78 19.89
C ILE A 670 -10.05 20.55 19.05
N THR A 671 -10.27 20.14 17.80
CA THR A 671 -11.49 20.48 17.06
C THR A 671 -12.47 19.32 17.17
N LEU A 672 -13.69 19.62 17.58
CA LEU A 672 -14.80 18.68 17.58
C LEU A 672 -15.71 18.98 16.40
N ARG A 673 -16.16 17.92 15.75
CA ARG A 673 -17.05 17.98 14.59
C ARG A 673 -18.29 17.14 14.85
N VAL A 674 -19.43 17.58 14.32
CA VAL A 674 -20.65 16.79 14.23
C VAL A 674 -21.24 16.96 12.85
N THR A 675 -21.74 15.87 12.28
CA THR A 675 -22.52 15.88 11.06
C THR A 675 -23.92 15.34 11.41
N ASP A 676 -24.93 16.21 11.37
CA ASP A 676 -26.35 15.95 11.70
C ASP A 676 -27.25 16.91 10.90
N ALA A 677 -28.03 16.39 9.95
CA ALA A 677 -28.83 17.20 9.02
C ALA A 677 -30.21 17.62 9.54
N ASN A 678 -30.73 17.00 10.61
CA ASN A 678 -32.10 17.22 11.11
C ASN A 678 -32.18 17.90 12.49
N VAL A 679 -31.06 18.33 13.09
CA VAL A 679 -31.04 19.28 14.24
C VAL A 679 -31.94 20.50 14.03
N GLY A 680 -31.89 21.09 12.82
CA GLY A 680 -32.60 22.33 12.46
C GLY A 680 -32.22 23.57 13.29
N GLN A 681 -31.01 23.65 13.85
CA GLN A 681 -30.56 24.75 14.71
C GLN A 681 -29.10 25.14 14.43
N PRO A 682 -28.73 26.43 14.44
CA PRO A 682 -27.40 26.91 14.02
C PRO A 682 -26.26 26.60 15.02
N SER A 683 -26.55 25.90 16.12
CA SER A 683 -25.59 25.52 17.14
C SER A 683 -26.11 24.37 18.00
N ILE A 684 -25.23 23.45 18.34
CA ILE A 684 -25.49 22.29 19.22
C ILE A 684 -24.55 22.30 20.43
N SER A 685 -24.60 21.27 21.27
CA SER A 685 -23.63 21.10 22.36
C SER A 685 -23.28 19.63 22.55
N VAL A 686 -21.98 19.36 22.68
CA VAL A 686 -21.41 18.04 22.99
C VAL A 686 -20.78 18.05 24.38
N ARG A 687 -20.66 16.87 24.99
CA ARG A 687 -20.00 16.69 26.29
C ARG A 687 -18.65 16.01 26.09
N VAL A 688 -17.58 16.51 26.72
CA VAL A 688 -16.21 16.01 26.53
C VAL A 688 -15.57 15.71 27.88
N TRP A 689 -14.98 14.53 28.08
CA TRP A 689 -14.31 14.16 29.34
C TRP A 689 -13.07 13.28 29.07
N SER A 690 -12.29 13.04 30.12
CA SER A 690 -11.12 12.16 30.09
C SER A 690 -11.09 11.24 31.33
N LEU A 691 -10.06 10.39 31.46
CA LEU A 691 -9.84 9.64 32.69
C LEU A 691 -9.31 10.52 33.84
N SER A 692 -8.55 11.57 33.55
CA SER A 692 -8.13 12.59 34.55
C SER A 692 -9.26 13.55 34.93
N GLU A 693 -10.13 13.89 33.98
CA GLU A 693 -11.29 14.77 34.13
C GLU A 693 -12.59 14.02 33.75
N PRO A 694 -13.13 13.17 34.65
CA PRO A 694 -14.37 12.43 34.38
C PRO A 694 -15.64 13.31 34.47
N LEU A 695 -15.51 14.60 34.84
CA LEU A 695 -16.61 15.56 34.86
C LEU A 695 -16.60 16.30 33.51
N ALA A 696 -17.64 16.14 32.71
CA ALA A 696 -17.56 16.53 31.31
C ALA A 696 -17.70 18.05 31.07
N GLU A 697 -16.77 18.61 30.29
CA GLU A 697 -16.93 19.93 29.69
C GLU A 697 -18.08 19.93 28.68
N THR A 698 -18.73 21.08 28.51
CA THR A 698 -19.79 21.27 27.51
C THR A 698 -19.28 22.21 26.43
N VAL A 699 -19.00 21.68 25.24
CA VAL A 699 -18.52 22.45 24.09
C VAL A 699 -19.70 22.78 23.19
N VAL A 700 -19.86 24.06 22.86
CA VAL A 700 -20.90 24.53 21.92
C VAL A 700 -20.29 24.50 20.52
N LEU A 701 -20.84 23.67 19.64
CA LEU A 701 -20.45 23.61 18.23
C LEU A 701 -21.40 24.52 17.43
N SER A 702 -20.86 25.28 16.48
CA SER A 702 -21.62 26.17 15.59
C SER A 702 -21.67 25.56 14.19
N GLU A 703 -22.76 25.79 13.46
CA GLU A 703 -22.88 25.32 12.08
C GLU A 703 -21.84 26.02 11.17
N THR A 704 -21.15 25.23 10.34
CA THR A 704 -20.01 25.71 9.51
C THR A 704 -20.48 26.52 8.30
N ALA A 705 -21.65 26.17 7.75
CA ALA A 705 -22.40 26.94 6.76
C ALA A 705 -23.91 26.75 7.02
N PRO A 706 -24.79 27.73 6.72
CA PRO A 706 -26.21 27.61 7.02
C PRO A 706 -26.86 26.43 6.32
N ASP A 707 -27.67 25.67 7.06
CA ASP A 707 -28.45 24.51 6.57
C ASP A 707 -27.56 23.42 5.93
N SER A 708 -26.34 23.25 6.43
CA SER A 708 -25.37 22.23 5.98
C SER A 708 -25.30 21.00 6.89
N GLY A 709 -25.86 21.08 8.10
CA GLY A 709 -25.81 19.99 9.09
C GLY A 709 -24.40 19.68 9.62
N ARG A 710 -23.36 20.42 9.23
CA ARG A 710 -21.97 20.20 9.66
C ARG A 710 -21.56 21.26 10.68
N TYR A 711 -21.34 20.83 11.92
CA TYR A 711 -21.02 21.69 13.07
C TYR A 711 -19.56 21.54 13.48
N SER A 712 -18.95 22.63 13.95
CA SER A 712 -17.60 22.62 14.50
C SER A 712 -17.45 23.56 15.70
N GLY A 713 -16.53 23.21 16.59
CA GLY A 713 -16.13 23.98 17.76
C GLY A 713 -14.87 23.39 18.39
N THR A 714 -14.27 24.08 19.36
CA THR A 714 -12.96 23.69 19.91
C THR A 714 -12.92 23.67 21.43
N ILE A 715 -11.99 22.87 21.96
CA ILE A 715 -11.63 22.80 23.38
C ILE A 715 -10.11 22.64 23.48
N VAL A 716 -9.49 23.15 24.55
CA VAL A 716 -8.03 23.11 24.73
C VAL A 716 -7.67 22.14 25.85
N THR A 717 -6.73 21.23 25.59
CA THR A 717 -6.26 20.27 26.59
C THR A 717 -5.30 20.92 27.58
N THR A 718 -5.17 20.34 28.78
CA THR A 718 -4.23 20.83 29.79
C THR A 718 -3.67 19.72 30.68
N SER A 719 -2.46 19.90 31.18
CA SER A 719 -1.88 19.14 32.31
C SER A 719 -2.24 19.75 33.69
N GLY A 720 -3.16 20.73 33.70
CA GLY A 720 -3.73 21.30 34.93
C GLY A 720 -4.49 20.27 35.77
N ALA A 721 -4.80 20.64 37.02
CA ALA A 721 -5.71 19.84 37.84
C ALA A 721 -7.15 19.99 37.32
N PRO A 722 -7.94 18.89 37.24
CA PRO A 722 -9.28 18.89 36.64
C PRO A 722 -10.21 19.92 37.32
N ALA A 723 -10.92 20.69 36.50
CA ALA A 723 -11.50 21.98 36.85
C ALA A 723 -12.89 22.29 36.23
N ASN A 724 -13.65 21.27 35.84
CA ASN A 724 -14.96 21.32 35.17
C ASN A 724 -15.73 22.66 35.15
N GLY A 725 -16.03 23.13 33.93
CA GLY A 725 -16.74 24.36 33.61
C GLY A 725 -15.83 25.58 33.44
N ASP A 726 -14.53 25.36 33.21
CA ASP A 726 -13.55 26.40 32.89
C ASP A 726 -13.22 26.52 31.38
N GLY A 727 -13.60 25.53 30.56
CA GLY A 727 -13.37 25.50 29.12
C GLY A 727 -12.07 24.82 28.69
N LEU A 728 -11.37 24.14 29.60
CA LEU A 728 -10.21 23.29 29.34
C LEU A 728 -10.54 21.82 29.63
N LEU A 729 -9.84 20.89 28.98
CA LEU A 729 -9.93 19.45 29.28
C LEU A 729 -8.63 18.99 29.95
N SER A 730 -8.66 18.70 31.26
CA SER A 730 -7.49 18.10 31.92
C SER A 730 -7.24 16.67 31.42
N ILE A 731 -6.02 16.37 30.98
CA ILE A 731 -5.58 15.04 30.51
C ILE A 731 -4.20 14.66 31.06
N ALA A 732 -3.88 13.38 31.00
CA ALA A 732 -2.56 12.81 31.25
C ALA A 732 -2.16 11.83 30.11
N ASN A 733 -0.87 11.45 30.04
CA ASN A 733 -0.44 10.40 29.10
C ASN A 733 -1.12 9.06 29.45
N GLY A 734 -1.78 8.46 28.46
CA GLY A 734 -2.50 7.20 28.56
C GLY A 734 -3.97 7.37 28.96
N ASP A 735 -4.47 8.60 29.03
CA ASP A 735 -5.91 8.86 29.20
C ASP A 735 -6.68 8.53 27.92
N THR A 736 -7.87 7.96 28.06
CA THR A 736 -8.89 7.99 27.01
C THR A 736 -9.71 9.28 27.15
N LEU A 737 -9.69 10.13 26.13
CA LEU A 737 -10.61 11.25 25.93
C LEU A 737 -11.87 10.71 25.25
N ASN A 738 -13.02 11.24 25.61
CA ASN A 738 -14.33 10.80 25.12
C ASN A 738 -15.17 12.03 24.75
N VAL A 739 -15.99 11.93 23.71
CA VAL A 739 -17.03 12.92 23.39
C VAL A 739 -18.40 12.24 23.27
N GLU A 740 -19.45 12.86 23.82
CA GLU A 740 -20.86 12.45 23.72
C GLU A 740 -21.66 13.52 22.97
N TYR A 741 -22.25 13.13 21.84
CA TYR A 741 -23.33 13.84 21.18
C TYR A 741 -24.65 13.08 21.40
N VAL A 742 -25.77 13.82 21.41
CA VAL A 742 -27.11 13.26 21.53
C VAL A 742 -27.92 13.65 20.30
N ASP A 743 -27.75 12.84 19.27
CA ASP A 743 -28.53 12.80 18.02
C ASP A 743 -30.03 12.72 18.38
N ALA A 744 -30.81 13.74 18.02
CA ALA A 744 -32.16 13.91 18.53
C ALA A 744 -33.18 12.91 17.92
N ASP A 745 -32.94 12.50 16.68
CA ASP A 745 -33.80 11.71 15.78
C ASP A 745 -32.89 11.18 14.67
N ASP A 746 -32.65 9.86 14.60
CA ASP A 746 -31.63 9.30 13.72
C ASP A 746 -32.09 9.16 12.24
N GLY A 747 -33.26 9.70 11.90
CA GLY A 747 -33.91 9.59 10.59
C GLY A 747 -34.50 8.20 10.31
N ALA A 748 -33.91 7.14 10.88
CA ALA A 748 -34.42 5.77 10.87
C ALA A 748 -35.59 5.58 11.87
N GLY A 749 -35.80 6.52 12.79
CA GLY A 749 -36.94 6.58 13.71
C GLY A 749 -36.61 6.14 15.15
N GLY A 750 -35.34 5.88 15.44
CA GLY A 750 -34.83 6.04 16.79
C GLY A 750 -34.64 7.53 17.11
N VAL A 751 -34.48 7.83 18.39
CA VAL A 751 -34.47 9.21 18.92
C VAL A 751 -33.48 9.32 20.07
N ASN A 752 -32.92 10.52 20.26
CA ASN A 752 -32.00 10.85 21.35
C ASN A 752 -30.87 9.79 21.49
N GLN A 753 -30.34 9.32 20.35
CA GLN A 753 -29.30 8.29 20.30
C GLN A 753 -28.01 8.86 20.88
N VAL A 754 -27.29 8.04 21.65
CA VAL A 754 -26.02 8.43 22.26
C VAL A 754 -24.90 8.07 21.30
N ARG A 755 -24.32 9.09 20.68
CA ARG A 755 -23.22 9.00 19.72
C ARG A 755 -21.93 9.32 20.47
N LEU A 756 -20.92 8.46 20.29
CA LEU A 756 -19.65 8.54 21.00
C LEU A 756 -18.50 8.53 20.00
N ASP A 757 -17.41 9.18 20.36
CA ASP A 757 -16.10 9.01 19.75
C ASP A 757 -15.02 9.11 20.85
N ASP A 758 -13.85 8.51 20.64
CA ASP A 758 -12.76 8.47 21.61
C ASP A 758 -11.37 8.70 20.99
N ALA A 759 -10.48 9.30 21.77
CA ALA A 759 -9.13 9.66 21.37
C ALA A 759 -8.16 9.48 22.54
N LEU A 760 -6.85 9.39 22.26
CA LEU A 760 -5.84 9.18 23.31
C LEU A 760 -5.17 10.48 23.77
N GLY A 761 -4.92 10.59 25.06
CA GLY A 761 -4.11 11.66 25.63
C GLY A 761 -2.65 11.24 25.68
N ASP A 762 -1.75 12.02 25.08
CA ASP A 762 -0.32 11.86 25.26
C ASP A 762 0.31 13.19 25.74
N CYS A 763 1.18 13.09 26.72
CA CYS A 763 1.80 14.21 27.40
C CYS A 763 3.30 13.98 27.63
N VAL A 764 3.88 12.99 26.95
CA VAL A 764 5.32 12.71 26.89
C VAL A 764 5.83 13.16 25.52
N PHE A 765 7.15 13.30 25.37
CA PHE A 765 7.80 13.65 24.12
C PHE A 765 8.78 12.53 23.75
N PRO A 766 8.99 12.25 22.45
CA PRO A 766 9.73 11.09 22.00
C PRO A 766 11.18 11.10 22.48
N ILE A 767 11.65 9.99 23.06
CA ILE A 767 12.99 9.89 23.62
C ILE A 767 14.00 9.58 22.51
N ILE A 768 14.48 10.66 21.88
CA ILE A 768 15.57 10.61 20.91
C ILE A 768 16.82 9.93 21.52
N SER A 769 17.39 8.99 20.77
CA SER A 769 18.52 8.18 21.20
C SER A 769 19.38 7.74 20.02
N ASN A 770 20.61 7.26 20.31
CA ASN A 770 21.52 6.67 19.33
C ASN A 770 21.89 7.60 18.14
N VAL A 771 21.75 8.92 18.30
CA VAL A 771 22.12 9.97 17.34
C VAL A 771 23.59 9.81 16.92
N ARG A 772 23.82 9.61 15.62
CA ARG A 772 25.15 9.37 15.02
C ARG A 772 25.16 9.56 13.51
N GLU A 773 26.35 9.76 12.96
CA GLU A 773 26.62 9.68 11.52
C GLU A 773 27.03 8.28 11.04
N GLN A 774 26.86 8.03 9.74
CA GLN A 774 27.35 6.86 9.01
C GLN A 774 27.66 7.26 7.56
N SER A 775 28.50 6.48 6.89
CA SER A 775 28.80 6.63 5.45
C SER A 775 29.32 8.02 5.04
N VAL A 776 30.06 8.68 5.95
CA VAL A 776 30.68 9.98 5.71
C VAL A 776 31.71 9.86 4.57
N SER A 777 31.67 10.83 3.67
CA SER A 777 32.51 10.95 2.48
C SER A 777 32.82 12.44 2.24
N GLY A 778 33.47 12.79 1.12
CA GLY A 778 33.76 14.19 0.82
C GLY A 778 32.54 15.05 0.47
N THR A 779 31.47 14.46 -0.06
CA THR A 779 30.28 15.23 -0.52
C THR A 779 28.95 14.73 0.04
N GLN A 780 28.97 13.68 0.86
CA GLN A 780 27.78 13.03 1.41
C GLN A 780 28.06 12.49 2.83
N ALA A 781 27.01 12.46 3.65
CA ALA A 781 26.98 11.78 4.95
C ALA A 781 25.55 11.28 5.20
N THR A 782 25.34 10.43 6.19
CA THR A 782 23.99 10.02 6.61
C THR A 782 23.89 10.11 8.12
N VAL A 783 22.92 10.85 8.64
CA VAL A 783 22.63 10.91 10.07
C VAL A 783 21.51 9.92 10.41
N LEU A 784 21.63 9.22 11.52
CA LEU A 784 20.66 8.25 12.03
C LEU A 784 20.42 8.48 13.52
N TRP A 785 19.17 8.31 13.94
CA TRP A 785 18.76 8.25 15.34
C TRP A 785 17.57 7.30 15.50
N ASN A 786 17.22 6.97 16.73
CA ASN A 786 16.04 6.20 17.08
C ASN A 786 15.20 6.98 18.09
N THR A 787 13.91 6.73 18.11
CA THR A 787 12.99 7.11 19.19
C THR A 787 12.34 5.85 19.77
N ASP A 788 11.72 5.95 20.94
CA ASP A 788 10.95 4.87 21.55
C ASP A 788 9.51 4.76 21.00
N GLU A 789 9.00 5.82 20.38
CA GLU A 789 7.70 5.88 19.70
C GLU A 789 7.77 6.48 18.29
N ALA A 790 6.69 6.35 17.51
CA ALA A 790 6.69 6.74 16.10
C ALA A 790 6.53 8.26 15.92
N SER A 791 7.59 8.90 15.45
CA SER A 791 7.67 10.37 15.33
C SER A 791 8.23 10.82 13.98
N ASP A 792 8.08 12.10 13.66
CA ASP A 792 8.64 12.70 12.46
C ASP A 792 10.18 12.64 12.43
N THR A 793 10.73 12.98 11.26
CA THR A 793 12.17 12.90 10.99
C THR A 793 12.69 14.29 10.62
N VAL A 794 13.18 15.07 11.57
CA VAL A 794 13.74 16.41 11.32
C VAL A 794 15.22 16.48 11.70
N LEU A 795 16.08 16.82 10.74
CA LEU A 795 17.50 17.08 10.98
C LEU A 795 17.80 18.58 10.83
N LEU A 796 18.30 19.20 11.90
CA LEU A 796 18.92 20.53 11.86
C LEU A 796 20.41 20.36 11.59
N TRP A 797 20.97 21.04 10.59
CA TRP A 797 22.37 20.85 10.17
C TRP A 797 23.02 22.08 9.51
N GLY A 798 24.35 22.17 9.53
CA GLY A 798 25.09 23.24 8.85
C GLY A 798 26.53 23.46 9.34
N GLU A 799 27.24 24.38 8.69
CA GLU A 799 28.67 24.67 8.91
C GLU A 799 28.92 25.57 10.16
N THR A 800 27.89 25.82 10.98
CA THR A 800 27.91 26.74 12.13
C THR A 800 27.01 26.25 13.27
N THR A 801 27.22 26.76 14.48
CA THR A 801 26.36 26.53 15.66
C THR A 801 25.67 27.83 16.09
N PRO A 802 24.33 27.84 16.30
CA PRO A 802 23.37 26.78 15.99
C PRO A 802 23.31 26.44 14.49
N PRO A 803 23.07 25.17 14.12
CA PRO A 803 22.80 24.77 12.75
C PRO A 803 21.54 25.47 12.20
N SER A 804 21.57 25.86 10.93
CA SER A 804 20.55 26.75 10.34
C SER A 804 19.85 26.20 9.08
N ASN A 805 20.31 25.06 8.53
CA ASN A 805 19.55 24.33 7.52
C ASN A 805 18.68 23.27 8.19
N THR A 806 17.53 22.98 7.60
CA THR A 806 16.62 21.92 8.03
C THR A 806 16.47 20.90 6.90
N LYS A 807 16.37 19.62 7.23
CA LYS A 807 16.00 18.56 6.28
C LYS A 807 15.05 17.56 6.93
N THR A 808 13.94 17.30 6.26
CA THR A 808 12.90 16.37 6.72
C THR A 808 13.00 15.01 6.03
N GLY A 809 12.54 13.96 6.71
CA GLY A 809 12.20 12.65 6.14
C GLY A 809 10.71 12.56 5.79
N PRO A 810 10.29 11.54 5.00
CA PRO A 810 8.94 11.47 4.44
C PRO A 810 7.89 10.71 5.27
N LEU A 811 8.27 10.14 6.43
CA LEU A 811 7.41 9.25 7.22
C LEU A 811 7.70 9.39 8.72
N ASN A 812 6.68 9.10 9.54
CA ASN A 812 6.86 8.88 10.97
C ASN A 812 7.41 7.47 11.24
N THR A 813 8.35 7.34 12.17
CA THR A 813 9.13 6.11 12.40
C THR A 813 9.77 6.12 13.79
N THR A 814 10.23 4.95 14.26
CA THR A 814 11.12 4.81 15.44
C THR A 814 12.60 4.69 15.05
N SER A 815 12.90 4.62 13.75
CA SER A 815 14.26 4.47 13.21
C SER A 815 14.46 5.43 12.04
N HIS A 816 15.22 6.49 12.29
CA HIS A 816 15.37 7.64 11.41
C HIS A 816 16.64 7.54 10.58
N GLN A 817 16.59 8.05 9.34
CA GLN A 817 17.74 8.14 8.46
C GLN A 817 17.62 9.36 7.53
N VAL A 818 18.56 10.29 7.64
CA VAL A 818 18.62 11.49 6.79
C VAL A 818 19.95 11.54 6.02
N PRO A 819 19.93 11.26 4.70
CA PRO A 819 21.11 11.40 3.86
C PRO A 819 21.36 12.87 3.49
N LEU A 820 22.54 13.37 3.77
CA LEU A 820 23.06 14.67 3.34
C LEU A 820 23.91 14.50 2.08
N THR A 821 23.78 15.44 1.13
CA THR A 821 24.42 15.36 -0.21
C THR A 821 24.75 16.75 -0.73
N GLY A 822 25.86 16.88 -1.45
CA GLY A 822 26.34 18.19 -1.95
C GLY A 822 27.13 18.97 -0.89
N LEU A 823 27.66 18.28 0.12
CA LEU A 823 28.58 18.82 1.11
C LEU A 823 29.93 19.18 0.45
N GLN A 824 30.69 20.08 1.07
CA GLN A 824 32.07 20.39 0.68
C GLN A 824 33.04 19.40 1.33
N GLU A 825 34.17 19.06 0.69
CA GLU A 825 35.21 18.21 1.30
C GLU A 825 35.94 18.98 2.44
N CYS A 826 36.55 18.28 3.40
CA CYS A 826 37.31 18.85 4.53
C CYS A 826 36.57 19.92 5.35
N THR A 827 35.26 19.75 5.48
CA THR A 827 34.35 20.73 6.10
C THR A 827 33.60 20.09 7.27
N ILE A 828 33.57 20.80 8.40
CA ILE A 828 32.87 20.35 9.62
C ILE A 828 31.41 20.78 9.54
N TYR A 829 30.50 19.82 9.65
CA TYR A 829 29.06 20.04 9.73
C TYR A 829 28.55 19.68 11.11
N TYR A 830 27.91 20.64 11.77
CA TYR A 830 27.20 20.46 13.05
C TYR A 830 25.76 20.03 12.78
N TYR A 831 25.18 19.24 13.69
CA TYR A 831 23.80 18.78 13.59
C TYR A 831 23.11 18.54 14.93
N ALA A 832 21.77 18.55 14.91
CA ALA A 832 20.87 18.13 15.99
C ALA A 832 19.68 17.38 15.41
N ALA A 833 19.18 16.39 16.16
CA ALA A 833 18.00 15.60 15.78
C ALA A 833 16.76 16.18 16.45
N GLN A 834 15.70 16.37 15.69
CA GLN A 834 14.37 16.78 16.17
C GLN A 834 13.36 15.74 15.71
N SER A 835 12.43 15.40 16.60
CA SER A 835 11.34 14.47 16.34
C SER A 835 10.07 14.92 17.06
N THR A 836 8.97 14.93 16.32
CA THR A 836 7.62 15.27 16.79
C THR A 836 6.74 14.03 16.73
N ASP A 837 6.06 13.66 17.82
CA ASP A 837 5.10 12.55 17.82
C ASP A 837 3.77 12.91 17.12
N ALA A 838 2.81 11.97 17.12
CA ALA A 838 1.47 12.17 16.55
C ALA A 838 0.58 13.15 17.36
N ALA A 839 0.91 13.39 18.63
CA ALA A 839 0.22 14.31 19.55
C ALA A 839 0.81 15.75 19.51
N GLY A 840 1.85 15.96 18.70
CA GLY A 840 2.53 17.24 18.52
C GLY A 840 3.55 17.58 19.61
N ASN A 841 3.96 16.64 20.48
CA ASN A 841 5.03 16.92 21.44
C ASN A 841 6.40 16.80 20.74
N ILE A 842 7.24 17.83 20.92
CA ILE A 842 8.48 18.00 20.17
C ILE A 842 9.69 17.70 21.07
N ALA A 843 10.50 16.72 20.67
CA ALA A 843 11.82 16.47 21.24
C ALA A 843 12.94 17.08 20.36
N LEU A 844 14.05 17.46 21.01
CA LEU A 844 15.27 17.94 20.37
C LEU A 844 16.48 17.39 21.12
N ASP A 845 17.35 16.65 20.43
CA ASP A 845 18.68 16.28 20.91
C ASP A 845 19.75 17.11 20.21
N ASP A 846 20.22 18.12 20.94
CA ASP A 846 21.30 19.04 20.55
C ASP A 846 22.62 18.74 21.31
N ASN A 847 22.78 17.54 21.86
CA ASN A 847 23.95 17.15 22.67
C ASN A 847 24.17 18.09 23.90
N ALA A 848 23.08 18.61 24.47
CA ALA A 848 23.06 19.63 25.52
C ALA A 848 23.72 20.96 25.11
N GLY A 849 23.22 21.55 24.03
CA GLY A 849 23.65 22.83 23.46
C GLY A 849 25.02 22.82 22.76
N ARG A 850 25.64 21.64 22.62
CA ARG A 850 26.98 21.46 22.01
C ARG A 850 26.92 21.05 20.54
N TYR A 851 25.77 20.52 20.12
CA TYR A 851 25.52 19.86 18.85
C TYR A 851 26.36 18.58 18.67
N TYR A 852 25.92 17.73 17.75
CA TYR A 852 26.76 16.69 17.16
C TYR A 852 27.54 17.29 15.99
N TYR A 853 28.63 16.65 15.54
CA TYR A 853 29.37 17.11 14.37
C TYR A 853 30.08 15.96 13.65
N PHE A 854 30.38 16.16 12.37
CA PHE A 854 31.27 15.31 11.58
C PHE A 854 32.11 16.16 10.61
N GLU A 855 33.28 15.68 10.22
CA GLU A 855 34.09 16.26 9.12
C GLU A 855 33.93 15.41 7.85
N THR A 856 33.70 16.06 6.70
CA THR A 856 33.71 15.39 5.39
C THR A 856 35.13 15.01 4.94
N LEU A 857 35.28 13.81 4.40
CA LEU A 857 36.58 13.26 4.03
C LEU A 857 37.18 13.94 2.79
N GLY A 858 38.48 14.23 2.80
CA GLY A 858 39.18 14.82 1.65
C GLY A 858 39.78 13.76 0.74
N ASN A 859 39.65 13.94 -0.58
CA ASN A 859 40.37 13.11 -1.55
C ASN A 859 41.70 13.76 -1.95
N PHE A 860 42.72 13.62 -1.11
CA PHE A 860 44.07 14.08 -1.41
C PHE A 860 44.72 13.30 -2.58
N GLY A 861 44.13 12.21 -3.05
CA GLY A 861 44.60 11.41 -4.20
C GLY A 861 44.89 9.93 -3.90
N ASP A 862 44.66 9.49 -2.67
CA ASP A 862 44.89 8.11 -2.20
C ASP A 862 43.58 7.46 -1.71
N GLY A 863 42.46 7.97 -2.21
CA GLY A 863 41.12 7.76 -1.65
C GLY A 863 40.71 8.86 -0.68
N LEU A 864 39.51 8.73 -0.14
CA LEU A 864 38.94 9.62 0.88
C LEU A 864 39.56 9.33 2.25
N GLN A 865 40.10 10.34 2.91
CA GLN A 865 40.68 10.27 4.26
C GLN A 865 40.15 11.42 5.13
N PRO A 866 40.20 11.33 6.47
CA PRO A 866 40.02 12.48 7.36
C PRO A 866 40.99 13.61 6.95
N CYS A 867 40.59 14.87 7.13
CA CYS A 867 41.45 15.98 6.72
C CYS A 867 42.33 16.47 7.85
N ARG A 868 41.78 16.60 9.07
CA ARG A 868 42.53 17.14 10.22
C ARG A 868 43.15 16.07 11.11
N ALA A 869 42.50 14.92 11.27
CA ALA A 869 43.08 13.79 11.98
C ALA A 869 44.25 13.18 11.18
N GLY A 870 45.45 13.67 11.44
CA GLY A 870 46.64 13.44 10.64
C GLY A 870 47.11 12.00 10.64
N GLN A 871 47.46 11.48 9.46
CA GLN A 871 47.88 10.10 9.26
C GLN A 871 49.33 9.98 8.78
N ALA A 872 50.11 9.10 9.42
CA ALA A 872 51.41 8.67 8.92
C ALA A 872 51.32 7.29 8.24
N ALA A 873 52.14 7.04 7.22
CA ALA A 873 52.28 5.75 6.55
C ALA A 873 53.69 5.56 5.97
N PHE A 874 54.22 4.33 6.02
CA PHE A 874 55.39 3.91 5.24
C PHE A 874 54.99 3.58 3.80
N ASP A 875 55.91 3.70 2.84
CA ASP A 875 55.66 3.31 1.45
C ASP A 875 55.77 1.79 1.22
N GLU A 876 56.55 1.10 2.05
CA GLU A 876 56.68 -0.36 2.08
C GLU A 876 56.51 -0.93 3.50
N SER A 877 56.17 -2.22 3.58
CA SER A 877 55.94 -2.90 4.87
C SER A 877 57.19 -3.53 5.48
N VAL A 878 58.24 -3.73 4.67
CA VAL A 878 59.52 -4.33 5.07
C VAL A 878 60.68 -3.63 4.34
N TYR A 879 61.73 -3.25 5.07
CA TYR A 879 62.94 -2.63 4.52
C TYR A 879 64.20 -3.45 4.87
N SER A 880 65.21 -3.41 4.00
CA SER A 880 66.51 -4.06 4.28
C SER A 880 67.40 -3.19 5.17
N CYS A 881 68.30 -3.79 5.96
CA CYS A 881 69.29 -3.10 6.82
C CYS A 881 70.28 -2.16 6.08
N ASN A 882 70.18 -1.95 4.77
CA ASN A 882 71.02 -1.01 4.01
C ASN A 882 70.21 -0.29 2.91
N ASP A 883 68.92 -0.08 3.16
CA ASP A 883 67.94 0.52 2.24
C ASP A 883 67.56 1.95 2.64
N THR A 884 66.67 2.61 1.90
CA THR A 884 66.08 3.91 2.25
C THR A 884 64.61 3.76 2.62
N ALA A 885 64.29 3.84 3.91
CA ALA A 885 62.91 3.81 4.39
C ALA A 885 62.22 5.14 4.09
N THR A 886 61.11 5.10 3.33
CA THR A 886 60.37 6.31 2.92
C THR A 886 58.98 6.29 3.53
N PHE A 887 58.50 7.45 3.98
CA PHE A 887 57.22 7.59 4.64
C PHE A 887 56.56 8.93 4.31
N ARG A 888 55.27 9.01 4.59
CA ARG A 888 54.45 10.18 4.33
C ARG A 888 53.51 10.47 5.50
N VAL A 889 53.33 11.76 5.79
CA VAL A 889 52.22 12.30 6.58
C VAL A 889 51.17 12.87 5.62
N THR A 890 49.89 12.70 5.93
CA THR A 890 48.78 13.43 5.28
C THR A 890 47.96 14.08 6.37
N ASP A 891 47.93 15.41 6.38
CA ASP A 891 47.34 16.24 7.42
C ASP A 891 47.14 17.66 6.87
N LEU A 892 45.91 18.18 6.96
CA LEU A 892 45.53 19.52 6.49
C LEU A 892 46.02 20.64 7.42
N ASP A 893 46.05 20.39 8.73
CA ASP A 893 46.41 21.38 9.75
C ASP A 893 47.93 21.50 9.91
N LEU A 894 48.68 20.52 9.39
CA LEU A 894 50.14 20.60 9.18
C LEU A 894 50.54 21.55 8.03
N ASN A 895 49.62 21.93 7.13
CA ASN A 895 49.83 22.85 5.99
C ASN A 895 49.33 24.26 6.37
N THR A 896 50.24 25.11 6.86
CA THR A 896 49.91 26.40 7.51
C THR A 896 49.90 27.60 6.56
N ASP A 897 50.71 27.59 5.50
CA ASP A 897 50.67 28.56 4.40
C ASP A 897 50.45 27.86 3.05
N THR A 898 49.19 27.90 2.60
CA THR A 898 48.72 27.38 1.29
C THR A 898 49.44 27.95 0.06
N GLY A 899 50.26 29.00 0.21
CA GLY A 899 51.10 29.57 -0.85
C GLY A 899 52.54 29.02 -0.89
N ALA A 900 52.97 28.26 0.12
CA ALA A 900 54.33 27.76 0.30
C ALA A 900 54.43 26.24 0.09
N ILE A 901 55.66 25.72 0.06
CA ILE A 901 55.95 24.30 0.30
C ILE A 901 56.63 24.23 1.67
N GLU A 902 56.00 23.56 2.62
CA GLU A 902 56.44 23.56 4.02
C GLU A 902 57.30 22.33 4.38
N THR A 903 58.00 22.42 5.52
CA THR A 903 58.88 21.35 6.03
C THR A 903 58.77 21.23 7.55
N HIS A 904 58.63 20.00 8.04
CA HIS A 904 58.45 19.71 9.47
C HIS A 904 59.38 18.58 9.92
N ALA A 905 59.76 18.59 11.19
CA ALA A 905 60.62 17.57 11.78
C ALA A 905 59.79 16.47 12.47
N LEU A 906 59.94 15.22 12.03
CA LEU A 906 59.40 14.03 12.68
C LEU A 906 60.53 13.18 13.27
N ILE A 907 60.19 12.36 14.26
CA ILE A 907 61.11 11.38 14.85
C ILE A 907 60.75 9.99 14.32
N ILE A 908 61.75 9.29 13.79
CA ILE A 908 61.67 7.87 13.42
C ILE A 908 62.61 7.06 14.32
N THR A 909 62.16 5.89 14.78
CA THR A 909 62.87 5.01 15.72
C THR A 909 62.87 3.59 15.22
N SER A 910 63.75 2.74 15.77
CA SER A 910 63.68 1.29 15.63
C SER A 910 63.79 0.61 16.98
N THR A 911 63.52 -0.69 17.08
CA THR A 911 63.75 -1.45 18.32
C THR A 911 65.24 -1.66 18.65
N THR A 912 66.17 -1.31 17.75
CA THR A 912 67.61 -1.20 18.03
C THR A 912 68.04 0.23 18.33
N ASP A 913 67.54 1.22 17.58
CA ASP A 913 67.74 2.64 17.83
C ASP A 913 66.51 3.30 18.45
N LEU A 914 66.50 3.29 19.78
CA LEU A 914 65.48 3.91 20.62
C LEU A 914 65.75 5.40 20.89
N ALA A 915 66.88 5.94 20.44
CA ALA A 915 67.12 7.39 20.47
C ALA A 915 66.44 8.04 19.26
N GLY A 916 66.56 7.40 18.10
CA GLY A 916 65.86 7.77 16.89
C GLY A 916 66.50 8.92 16.14
N GLU A 917 66.04 9.08 14.91
CA GLU A 917 66.53 10.07 13.95
C GLU A 917 65.47 11.12 13.67
N THR A 918 65.92 12.36 13.49
CA THR A 918 65.05 13.49 13.15
C THR A 918 65.02 13.70 11.65
N VAL A 919 63.91 13.35 11.01
CA VAL A 919 63.72 13.44 9.56
C VAL A 919 62.87 14.67 9.24
N LEU A 920 63.32 15.46 8.26
CA LEU A 920 62.51 16.52 7.68
C LEU A 920 61.55 15.93 6.64
N VAL A 921 60.25 15.97 6.93
CA VAL A 921 59.22 15.75 5.91
C VAL A 921 59.00 17.05 5.14
N THR A 922 58.85 16.96 3.82
CA THR A 922 58.64 18.11 2.92
C THR A 922 57.31 17.96 2.20
N GLU A 923 56.54 19.03 2.08
CA GLU A 923 55.27 19.01 1.35
C GLU A 923 55.49 18.65 -0.13
N THR A 924 54.66 17.76 -0.70
CA THR A 924 54.84 17.24 -2.08
C THR A 924 54.56 18.27 -3.18
N GLY A 925 54.02 19.43 -2.79
CA GLY A 925 53.66 20.58 -3.62
C GLY A 925 52.78 21.50 -2.78
N ALA A 926 52.77 22.80 -3.09
CA ALA A 926 52.07 23.79 -2.27
C ALA A 926 50.58 23.47 -2.13
N ASN A 927 50.08 23.47 -0.89
CA ASN A 927 48.70 23.13 -0.54
C ASN A 927 48.27 21.73 -1.07
N THR A 928 49.15 20.74 -0.92
CA THR A 928 48.81 19.31 -1.09
C THR A 928 48.48 18.62 0.23
N SER A 929 48.86 19.20 1.38
CA SER A 929 48.64 18.64 2.72
C SER A 929 49.26 17.23 2.89
N LYS A 930 50.32 16.96 2.11
CA LYS A 930 51.04 15.69 2.02
C LYS A 930 52.52 15.94 2.19
N PHE A 931 53.13 15.35 3.21
CA PHE A 931 54.52 15.59 3.55
C PHE A 931 55.30 14.29 3.48
N THR A 932 56.27 14.19 2.56
CA THR A 932 57.13 13.00 2.40
C THR A 932 58.47 13.21 3.06
N GLY A 933 58.96 12.21 3.80
CA GLY A 933 60.32 12.14 4.32
C GLY A 933 60.91 10.75 4.04
N SER A 934 62.23 10.66 4.05
CA SER A 934 62.93 9.39 3.92
C SER A 934 64.23 9.38 4.71
N ILE A 935 64.69 8.19 5.07
CA ILE A 935 65.92 8.00 5.83
C ILE A 935 66.70 6.76 5.35
N ALA A 936 68.02 6.89 5.26
CA ALA A 936 68.89 5.76 5.03
C ALA A 936 68.92 4.84 6.26
N THR A 937 69.06 3.54 6.05
CA THR A 937 69.10 2.56 7.13
C THR A 937 70.46 1.85 7.19
N SER A 938 70.83 1.33 8.36
CA SER A 938 72.12 0.63 8.53
C SER A 938 72.09 -0.51 9.55
N GLY A 939 72.74 -1.62 9.25
CA GLY A 939 73.03 -2.70 10.21
C GLY A 939 74.13 -2.38 11.25
N ALA A 940 74.43 -1.09 11.46
CA ALA A 940 75.47 -0.61 12.37
C ALA A 940 75.07 -0.69 13.86
N ALA A 941 75.99 -0.27 14.75
CA ALA A 941 75.62 0.02 16.14
C ALA A 941 74.81 1.33 16.19
N PRO A 942 73.79 1.44 17.06
CA PRO A 942 72.91 2.62 17.09
C PRO A 942 73.64 3.89 17.55
N VAL A 943 73.44 4.99 16.80
CA VAL A 943 74.04 6.32 17.03
C VAL A 943 73.01 7.40 16.66
N GLY A 944 72.01 7.58 17.52
CA GLY A 944 70.93 8.55 17.27
C GLY A 944 71.44 9.99 17.09
N GLY A 945 70.93 10.64 16.03
CA GLY A 945 71.34 11.96 15.55
C GLY A 945 72.40 11.93 14.44
N ASP A 946 72.70 10.77 13.82
CA ASP A 946 73.66 10.67 12.71
C ASP A 946 73.02 10.75 11.30
N GLY A 947 71.68 10.72 11.23
CA GLY A 947 70.89 10.78 10.00
C GLY A 947 70.66 9.42 9.33
N VAL A 948 71.01 8.30 9.97
CA VAL A 948 70.88 6.94 9.44
C VAL A 948 70.26 6.02 10.48
N LEU A 949 69.02 5.56 10.26
CA LEU A 949 68.32 4.73 11.25
C LEU A 949 68.98 3.35 11.36
N GLN A 950 69.52 3.00 12.52
CA GLN A 950 70.18 1.69 12.68
C GLN A 950 69.20 0.56 13.03
N LEU A 951 69.37 -0.59 12.38
CA LEU A 951 68.42 -1.71 12.33
C LEU A 951 69.08 -3.07 12.60
N ARG A 952 68.25 -4.07 12.95
CA ARG A 952 68.55 -5.50 13.01
C ARG A 952 67.39 -6.32 12.47
N ASN A 953 67.65 -7.59 12.13
CA ASN A 953 66.62 -8.47 11.60
C ASN A 953 65.45 -8.65 12.57
N GLY A 954 64.23 -8.36 12.10
CA GLY A 954 63.00 -8.39 12.89
C GLY A 954 62.73 -7.13 13.73
N ASP A 955 63.52 -6.06 13.60
CA ASP A 955 63.22 -4.79 14.27
C ASP A 955 61.91 -4.17 13.76
N THR A 956 61.18 -3.50 14.65
CA THR A 956 60.04 -2.67 14.28
C THR A 956 60.50 -1.22 14.12
N ILE A 957 60.46 -0.73 12.89
CA ILE A 957 60.65 0.68 12.53
C ILE A 957 59.34 1.41 12.88
N THR A 958 59.42 2.54 13.58
CA THR A 958 58.25 3.34 13.98
C THR A 958 58.49 4.82 13.70
N VAL A 959 57.67 5.41 12.83
CA VAL A 959 57.59 6.88 12.69
C VAL A 959 56.52 7.41 13.65
N THR A 960 56.86 8.43 14.43
CA THR A 960 55.94 9.11 15.35
C THR A 960 55.54 10.46 14.76
N TYR A 961 54.25 10.62 14.43
CA TYR A 961 53.68 11.90 14.07
C TYR A 961 52.86 12.46 15.23
N ARG A 962 53.06 13.75 15.55
CA ARG A 962 52.34 14.44 16.62
C ARG A 962 51.41 15.48 16.03
N ASP A 963 50.23 14.98 15.66
CA ASP A 963 49.06 15.77 15.29
C ASP A 963 48.76 16.82 16.38
N THR A 964 48.52 18.07 15.96
CA THR A 964 48.21 19.17 16.88
C THR A 964 46.72 19.45 17.01
N ASN A 965 45.88 18.93 16.11
CA ASN A 965 44.43 19.06 16.10
C ASN A 965 43.78 17.88 15.33
N ASP A 966 43.35 16.85 16.06
CA ASP A 966 42.72 15.62 15.55
C ASP A 966 41.32 15.79 14.93
N GLY A 967 40.97 17.02 14.51
CA GLY A 967 39.63 17.42 14.10
C GLY A 967 38.68 17.74 15.27
N THR A 968 39.08 17.53 16.53
CA THR A 968 38.26 17.83 17.72
C THR A 968 38.72 19.05 18.52
N GLY A 969 39.83 19.67 18.11
CA GLY A 969 40.55 20.71 18.87
C GLY A 969 41.60 20.15 19.83
N ALA A 970 41.90 18.85 19.78
CA ALA A 970 42.82 18.17 20.68
C ALA A 970 44.07 17.62 19.94
N PRO A 971 45.27 17.64 20.56
CA PRO A 971 46.46 17.06 19.95
C PRO A 971 46.51 15.54 20.14
N ALA A 972 46.68 14.81 19.04
CA ALA A 972 46.85 13.36 19.03
C ALA A 972 48.31 12.92 18.78
N ILE A 973 48.56 11.61 18.78
CA ILE A 973 49.82 11.03 18.32
C ILE A 973 49.49 9.83 17.44
N ASN A 974 49.92 9.90 16.18
CA ASN A 974 49.76 8.84 15.19
C ASN A 974 51.10 8.13 14.96
N PHE A 975 51.05 6.84 14.65
CA PHE A 975 52.23 5.99 14.45
C PHE A 975 52.02 5.12 13.22
N ALA A 976 53.01 5.09 12.33
CA ALA A 976 53.12 4.03 11.34
C ALA A 976 54.31 3.12 11.68
N THR A 977 54.22 1.85 11.30
CA THR A 977 55.23 0.84 11.58
C THR A 977 55.57 -0.02 10.37
N ALA A 978 56.86 -0.30 10.17
CA ALA A 978 57.38 -1.27 9.21
C ALA A 978 58.37 -2.21 9.90
N ILE A 979 58.79 -3.29 9.23
CA ILE A 979 59.72 -4.29 9.79
C ILE A 979 61.07 -4.25 9.05
N ALA A 980 62.17 -4.48 9.76
CA ALA A 980 63.49 -4.64 9.17
C ALA A 980 63.79 -6.11 8.84
N ASP A 981 64.21 -6.43 7.60
CA ASP A 981 64.82 -7.71 7.24
C ASP A 981 66.34 -7.53 7.06
N CYS A 982 67.10 -8.32 7.81
CA CYS A 982 68.56 -8.30 7.80
C CYS A 982 69.15 -9.70 8.00
N GLY A 983 68.39 -10.76 7.71
CA GLY A 983 68.71 -12.14 8.11
C GLY A 983 69.01 -13.07 6.93
N ALA A 984 70.16 -13.74 6.96
CA ALA A 984 70.40 -14.87 6.04
C ALA A 984 69.47 -16.05 6.36
N PRO A 985 68.78 -16.67 5.37
CA PRO A 985 67.69 -17.59 5.70
C PRO A 985 68.09 -18.84 6.49
N GLY A 986 67.43 -19.03 7.62
CA GLY A 986 67.72 -20.12 8.56
C GLY A 986 67.37 -21.50 7.98
N ILE A 987 68.38 -22.35 7.74
CA ILE A 987 68.18 -23.70 7.19
C ILE A 987 67.77 -24.73 8.26
N SER A 988 66.85 -25.63 7.89
CA SER A 988 66.28 -26.68 8.74
C SER A 988 65.97 -27.96 7.94
N ASP A 989 65.74 -29.08 8.62
CA ASP A 989 65.34 -30.38 8.03
C ASP A 989 66.25 -30.92 6.89
N LEU A 990 67.53 -30.49 6.89
CA LEU A 990 68.51 -30.87 5.87
C LEU A 990 68.89 -32.35 5.96
N ARG A 991 68.56 -33.12 4.92
CA ARG A 991 68.78 -34.57 4.82
C ARG A 991 69.05 -35.02 3.39
N VAL A 992 69.42 -36.30 3.25
CA VAL A 992 69.57 -36.98 1.96
C VAL A 992 68.67 -38.21 1.92
N ASP A 993 67.66 -38.17 1.05
CA ASP A 993 66.67 -39.23 0.83
C ASP A 993 66.97 -39.99 -0.48
N THR A 994 66.47 -41.24 -0.59
CA THR A 994 66.49 -42.02 -1.85
C THR A 994 67.90 -42.30 -2.42
N ILE A 995 68.87 -42.56 -1.53
CA ILE A 995 70.23 -42.97 -1.92
C ILE A 995 70.18 -44.33 -2.63
N THR A 996 70.73 -44.41 -3.84
CA THR A 996 71.10 -45.66 -4.53
C THR A 996 72.55 -45.54 -5.00
N ASP A 997 73.08 -46.64 -5.54
CA ASP A 997 74.31 -46.72 -6.32
C ASP A 997 74.60 -45.57 -7.32
N GLN A 998 73.58 -44.88 -7.84
CA GLN A 998 73.73 -43.91 -8.94
C GLN A 998 73.13 -42.51 -8.68
N ARG A 999 72.40 -42.31 -7.58
CA ARG A 999 71.67 -41.06 -7.28
C ARG A 999 71.27 -40.90 -5.82
N ALA A 1000 71.02 -39.66 -5.40
CA ALA A 1000 70.44 -39.30 -4.10
C ALA A 1000 69.70 -37.96 -4.17
N THR A 1001 68.71 -37.72 -3.31
CA THR A 1001 67.96 -36.44 -3.28
C THR A 1001 68.22 -35.69 -1.98
N VAL A 1002 68.84 -34.51 -2.06
CA VAL A 1002 69.04 -33.62 -0.91
C VAL A 1002 67.76 -32.80 -0.70
N ARG A 1003 67.29 -32.68 0.53
CA ARG A 1003 66.06 -31.94 0.90
C ARG A 1003 66.28 -31.12 2.17
N TRP A 1004 65.67 -29.94 2.23
CA TRP A 1004 65.68 -29.06 3.41
C TRP A 1004 64.54 -28.03 3.33
N THR A 1005 64.37 -27.28 4.41
CA THR A 1005 63.52 -26.10 4.49
C THR A 1005 64.33 -24.87 4.90
N THR A 1006 63.89 -23.68 4.51
CA THR A 1006 64.42 -22.38 4.98
C THR A 1006 63.32 -21.61 5.71
N ALA A 1007 63.68 -20.77 6.68
CA ALA A 1007 62.74 -20.03 7.50
C ALA A 1007 61.89 -19.04 6.65
N GLU A 1008 62.54 -18.26 5.79
CA GLU A 1008 61.94 -17.43 4.74
C GLU A 1008 62.31 -17.91 3.30
N PRO A 1009 61.67 -17.38 2.25
CA PRO A 1009 61.88 -17.85 0.87
C PRO A 1009 63.29 -17.56 0.32
N SER A 1010 64.10 -18.60 0.14
CA SER A 1010 65.43 -18.50 -0.46
C SER A 1010 65.49 -19.12 -1.86
N SER A 1011 66.46 -18.70 -2.66
CA SER A 1011 66.98 -19.46 -3.79
C SER A 1011 67.84 -20.63 -3.31
N THR A 1012 68.38 -21.43 -4.23
CA THR A 1012 69.12 -22.67 -3.93
C THR A 1012 70.32 -22.86 -4.83
N VAL A 1013 71.45 -23.23 -4.24
CA VAL A 1013 72.65 -23.75 -4.89
C VAL A 1013 73.16 -24.94 -4.07
N ILE A 1014 73.50 -26.07 -4.71
CA ILE A 1014 74.25 -27.16 -4.08
C ILE A 1014 75.58 -27.33 -4.81
N ASP A 1015 76.68 -27.22 -4.09
CA ASP A 1015 78.00 -27.68 -4.53
C ASP A 1015 78.19 -29.13 -4.04
N TRP A 1016 78.67 -30.05 -4.87
CA TRP A 1016 78.85 -31.46 -4.51
C TRP A 1016 80.02 -32.15 -5.25
N GLY A 1017 80.41 -33.36 -4.83
CA GLY A 1017 81.41 -34.19 -5.52
C GLY A 1017 81.83 -35.44 -4.73
N PRO A 1018 82.65 -36.34 -5.30
CA PRO A 1018 83.15 -37.55 -4.64
C PRO A 1018 84.32 -37.30 -3.66
N THR A 1019 84.71 -36.04 -3.43
CA THR A 1019 85.76 -35.68 -2.48
C THR A 1019 85.38 -34.38 -1.73
N PRO A 1020 85.97 -34.10 -0.55
CA PRO A 1020 85.69 -32.88 0.23
C PRO A 1020 85.97 -31.56 -0.49
N ALA A 1021 86.71 -31.56 -1.62
CA ALA A 1021 86.98 -30.36 -2.40
C ALA A 1021 85.73 -29.80 -3.09
N LEU A 1022 84.77 -30.67 -3.41
CA LEU A 1022 83.61 -30.42 -4.28
C LEU A 1022 84.02 -30.06 -5.73
N GLY A 1023 83.14 -30.29 -6.71
CA GLY A 1023 83.48 -30.11 -8.12
C GLY A 1023 82.32 -30.08 -9.12
N GLN A 1024 81.08 -30.17 -8.64
CA GLN A 1024 79.85 -30.06 -9.40
C GLN A 1024 78.91 -29.09 -8.68
N THR A 1025 78.09 -28.32 -9.42
CA THR A 1025 77.12 -27.39 -8.81
C THR A 1025 75.77 -27.49 -9.49
N VAL A 1026 74.68 -27.42 -8.71
CA VAL A 1026 73.28 -27.40 -9.19
C VAL A 1026 72.56 -26.21 -8.57
N THR A 1027 71.88 -25.40 -9.40
CA THR A 1027 71.24 -24.14 -8.97
C THR A 1027 69.76 -24.10 -9.35
N ASP A 1028 68.94 -23.55 -8.46
CA ASP A 1028 67.53 -23.21 -8.66
C ASP A 1028 67.27 -21.82 -8.06
N ALA A 1029 67.01 -20.82 -8.92
CA ALA A 1029 66.84 -19.42 -8.53
C ALA A 1029 65.44 -19.10 -7.95
N THR A 1030 64.52 -20.05 -7.86
CA THR A 1030 63.16 -19.77 -7.39
C THR A 1030 63.09 -19.66 -5.87
N LEU A 1031 62.73 -18.45 -5.36
CA LEU A 1031 62.57 -18.16 -3.94
C LEU A 1031 61.42 -19.00 -3.34
N LYS A 1032 61.73 -19.85 -2.36
CA LYS A 1032 60.77 -20.71 -1.65
C LYS A 1032 61.33 -21.19 -0.30
N THR A 1033 60.47 -21.69 0.56
CA THR A 1033 60.84 -22.22 1.90
C THR A 1033 61.09 -23.72 1.93
N GLY A 1034 60.87 -24.45 0.83
CA GLY A 1034 60.97 -25.91 0.78
C GLY A 1034 61.69 -26.41 -0.47
N HIS A 1035 62.78 -27.15 -0.26
CA HIS A 1035 63.79 -27.42 -1.28
C HIS A 1035 64.05 -28.92 -1.47
N ALA A 1036 64.30 -29.33 -2.71
CA ALA A 1036 64.55 -30.72 -3.06
C ALA A 1036 65.33 -30.85 -4.38
N ILE A 1037 66.62 -31.18 -4.30
CA ILE A 1037 67.51 -31.30 -5.45
C ILE A 1037 67.98 -32.75 -5.62
N LEU A 1038 67.92 -33.25 -6.85
CA LEU A 1038 68.41 -34.57 -7.22
C LEU A 1038 69.88 -34.49 -7.65
N LEU A 1039 70.74 -35.24 -6.96
CA LEU A 1039 72.13 -35.52 -7.36
C LEU A 1039 72.16 -36.90 -8.04
N ASN A 1040 72.92 -37.04 -9.13
CA ASN A 1040 73.00 -38.25 -9.94
C ASN A 1040 74.37 -38.37 -10.63
N GLN A 1041 74.59 -39.46 -11.39
CA GLN A 1041 75.84 -39.76 -12.09
C GLN A 1041 77.02 -40.12 -11.18
N PHE A 1042 76.76 -40.83 -10.08
CA PHE A 1042 77.83 -41.48 -9.32
C PHE A 1042 78.39 -42.68 -10.12
N THR A 1043 79.71 -42.85 -10.14
CA THR A 1043 80.40 -43.89 -10.93
C THR A 1043 80.89 -45.08 -10.09
N ASP A 1044 81.17 -44.86 -8.81
CA ASP A 1044 81.85 -45.79 -7.91
C ASP A 1044 81.15 -45.81 -6.54
N CYS A 1045 81.32 -46.88 -5.75
CA CYS A 1045 80.58 -47.10 -4.50
C CYS A 1045 81.18 -46.35 -3.27
N ASP A 1046 81.49 -45.07 -3.46
CA ASP A 1046 82.25 -44.24 -2.51
C ASP A 1046 81.37 -43.30 -1.65
N GLU A 1047 82.01 -42.33 -0.98
CA GLU A 1047 81.38 -41.33 -0.12
C GLU A 1047 81.25 -39.98 -0.86
N ILE A 1048 80.02 -39.50 -1.04
CA ILE A 1048 79.68 -38.26 -1.74
C ILE A 1048 79.58 -37.11 -0.74
N TYR A 1049 80.20 -35.98 -1.08
CA TYR A 1049 80.27 -34.76 -0.29
C TYR A 1049 79.41 -33.64 -0.92
N PHE A 1050 78.76 -32.79 -0.12
CA PHE A 1050 77.95 -31.66 -0.59
C PHE A 1050 77.81 -30.49 0.40
N ARG A 1051 77.52 -29.29 -0.12
CA ARG A 1051 77.27 -28.03 0.61
C ARG A 1051 76.09 -27.30 -0.02
N VAL A 1052 75.21 -26.72 0.78
CA VAL A 1052 74.06 -25.94 0.30
C VAL A 1052 74.33 -24.45 0.50
N ARG A 1053 73.87 -23.61 -0.44
CA ARG A 1053 73.87 -22.14 -0.38
C ARG A 1053 72.54 -21.60 -0.93
N GLY A 1054 72.22 -20.33 -0.68
CA GLY A 1054 71.03 -19.68 -1.22
C GLY A 1054 70.90 -18.24 -0.74
N THR A 1055 70.08 -17.44 -1.44
CA THR A 1055 69.87 -16.00 -1.18
C THR A 1055 68.38 -15.69 -1.19
N ASP A 1056 67.91 -14.81 -0.30
CA ASP A 1056 66.50 -14.36 -0.23
C ASP A 1056 66.15 -13.23 -1.23
N ALA A 1057 65.07 -12.49 -0.95
CA ALA A 1057 64.62 -11.34 -1.73
C ALA A 1057 65.37 -10.04 -1.42
N TYR A 1058 66.02 -9.92 -0.25
CA TYR A 1058 66.68 -8.71 0.24
C TYR A 1058 68.22 -8.76 0.14
N GLY A 1059 68.76 -9.91 -0.29
CA GLY A 1059 70.16 -10.12 -0.65
C GLY A 1059 70.97 -10.94 0.36
N ASN A 1060 70.38 -11.47 1.43
CA ASN A 1060 71.13 -12.15 2.48
C ASN A 1060 71.47 -13.60 2.07
N GLU A 1061 72.76 -13.98 2.11
CA GLU A 1061 73.21 -15.33 1.72
C GLU A 1061 73.29 -16.32 2.90
N LEU A 1062 72.57 -17.45 2.79
CA LEU A 1062 72.74 -18.63 3.65
C LEU A 1062 73.82 -19.57 3.09
N ILE A 1063 74.59 -20.19 3.97
CA ILE A 1063 75.51 -21.30 3.65
C ILE A 1063 75.38 -22.41 4.68
N ALA A 1064 74.92 -23.59 4.27
CA ALA A 1064 74.83 -24.76 5.12
C ALA A 1064 76.03 -25.68 4.90
N SER A 1065 76.79 -25.92 5.97
CA SER A 1065 77.94 -26.82 6.01
C SER A 1065 78.04 -27.51 7.37
N ASN A 1066 78.71 -28.66 7.43
CA ASN A 1066 79.02 -29.36 8.66
C ASN A 1066 80.26 -28.73 9.33
N GLY A 1067 80.07 -27.60 10.01
CA GLY A 1067 81.17 -26.88 10.69
C GLY A 1067 82.23 -26.35 9.73
N GLY A 1068 81.83 -25.83 8.56
CA GLY A 1068 82.73 -25.35 7.51
C GLY A 1068 83.18 -26.43 6.52
N GLN A 1069 83.03 -27.72 6.85
CA GLN A 1069 83.26 -28.84 5.94
C GLN A 1069 81.96 -29.23 5.20
N PRO A 1070 82.03 -29.84 4.01
CA PRO A 1070 80.82 -30.35 3.36
C PRO A 1070 80.14 -31.45 4.20
N PHE A 1071 78.81 -31.54 4.10
CA PHE A 1071 78.06 -32.74 4.51
C PHE A 1071 78.46 -33.92 3.61
N ARG A 1072 78.18 -35.15 4.05
CA ARG A 1072 78.51 -36.35 3.26
C ARG A 1072 77.58 -37.53 3.50
N PHE A 1073 77.50 -38.44 2.53
CA PHE A 1073 76.78 -39.71 2.62
C PHE A 1073 77.46 -40.78 1.75
N SER A 1074 77.38 -42.05 2.17
CA SER A 1074 77.98 -43.19 1.45
C SER A 1074 76.97 -43.89 0.55
N LEU A 1075 77.43 -44.44 -0.58
CA LEU A 1075 76.60 -45.23 -1.49
C LEU A 1075 76.55 -46.69 -1.03
N GLY A 1076 75.35 -47.30 -1.04
CA GLY A 1076 75.08 -48.55 -0.32
C GLY A 1076 75.36 -49.84 -1.12
N THR A 1077 76.06 -50.80 -0.51
CA THR A 1077 76.34 -52.13 -1.07
C THR A 1077 75.26 -53.19 -0.76
N ILE A 1078 75.22 -54.25 -1.58
CA ILE A 1078 74.19 -55.32 -1.55
C ILE A 1078 74.53 -56.39 -0.48
N PRO A 1079 73.56 -56.93 0.30
CA PRO A 1079 73.86 -57.69 1.53
C PRO A 1079 73.94 -59.24 1.43
N GLY A 1080 74.78 -59.84 2.29
CA GLY A 1080 74.79 -61.28 2.64
C GLY A 1080 75.90 -62.11 1.97
N LEU A 1081 76.30 -63.32 2.40
CA LEU A 1081 75.96 -64.21 3.55
C LEU A 1081 77.20 -65.15 3.78
N TYR A 1082 77.47 -65.90 4.86
CA TYR A 1082 76.96 -66.06 6.24
C TYR A 1082 77.96 -66.95 7.05
N TYR A 1083 77.92 -66.91 8.39
CA TYR A 1083 77.89 -68.05 9.37
C TYR A 1083 78.43 -67.56 10.73
N ARG A 1084 77.95 -67.99 11.92
CA ARG A 1084 77.09 -69.10 12.40
C ARG A 1084 76.14 -68.52 13.51
N ALA A 1085 75.23 -69.19 14.23
CA ALA A 1085 74.66 -70.55 14.37
C ALA A 1085 73.40 -70.42 15.30
N THR A 1086 72.43 -71.31 15.47
CA THR A 1086 71.90 -72.53 14.78
C THR A 1086 70.50 -72.82 15.37
N PHE A 1087 69.73 -73.73 14.75
CA PHE A 1087 68.43 -74.26 15.20
C PHE A 1087 67.24 -73.26 15.13
N GLU A 1088 66.36 -73.22 14.12
CA GLU A 1088 65.77 -74.19 13.16
C GLU A 1088 64.42 -74.84 13.55
N ASN A 1089 63.61 -75.07 12.51
CA ASN A 1089 62.47 -76.00 12.45
C ASN A 1089 61.23 -75.71 13.32
N GLY A 1090 60.50 -74.64 12.97
CA GLY A 1090 59.08 -74.44 13.32
C GLY A 1090 58.25 -74.05 12.08
N PRO A 1091 57.52 -75.00 11.43
CA PRO A 1091 57.09 -74.82 10.03
C PRO A 1091 55.60 -74.46 9.82
N SER A 1092 55.30 -74.04 8.57
CA SER A 1092 53.97 -74.05 7.91
C SER A 1092 52.90 -73.05 8.41
N GLY A 1093 51.79 -72.90 7.66
CA GLY A 1093 50.59 -72.17 8.12
C GLY A 1093 50.18 -70.89 7.37
N TRP A 1094 50.22 -70.85 6.03
CA TRP A 1094 49.57 -69.78 5.25
C TRP A 1094 48.03 -69.92 5.30
N THR A 1095 47.26 -68.85 5.58
CA THR A 1095 45.92 -68.56 4.99
C THR A 1095 45.25 -67.25 5.44
N LEU A 1096 44.25 -66.87 4.63
CA LEU A 1096 43.24 -65.78 4.60
C LEU A 1096 42.54 -65.37 5.93
N GLY A 1097 41.84 -64.22 5.90
CA GLY A 1097 40.77 -63.84 6.87
C GLY A 1097 40.86 -62.41 7.44
N GLY A 1098 39.72 -61.84 7.90
CA GLY A 1098 39.62 -60.49 8.49
C GLY A 1098 38.36 -60.27 9.36
N GLU A 1099 38.04 -58.99 9.67
CA GLU A 1099 36.97 -58.43 10.55
C GLU A 1099 37.40 -57.96 11.97
N TRP A 1100 36.48 -57.28 12.68
CA TRP A 1100 36.73 -56.20 13.66
C TRP A 1100 36.51 -56.57 15.14
N GLN A 1101 37.23 -55.91 16.07
CA GLN A 1101 36.64 -55.40 17.34
C GLN A 1101 37.54 -54.46 18.17
N VAL A 1102 36.92 -53.77 19.15
CA VAL A 1102 37.58 -52.99 20.22
C VAL A 1102 37.91 -53.90 21.41
N ALA A 1103 39.12 -53.76 21.99
CA ALA A 1103 39.36 -53.68 23.45
C ALA A 1103 40.84 -53.93 23.84
N ARG A 1104 41.28 -53.40 24.99
CA ARG A 1104 42.34 -54.05 25.79
C ARG A 1104 41.78 -55.26 26.55
N ARG A 1105 41.34 -56.29 25.81
CA ARG A 1105 41.33 -57.69 26.26
C ARG A 1105 41.57 -58.59 25.04
N ARG A 1106 42.54 -59.51 25.15
CA ARG A 1106 42.57 -60.82 24.46
C ARG A 1106 42.14 -60.80 22.96
N GLY A 1107 42.99 -60.33 22.03
CA GLY A 1107 42.70 -60.36 20.57
C GLY A 1107 43.91 -60.03 19.68
N PHE A 1108 43.82 -60.31 18.36
CA PHE A 1108 44.94 -60.28 17.38
C PHE A 1108 44.45 -59.96 15.93
N ARG A 1109 45.33 -59.42 15.05
CA ARG A 1109 45.29 -59.30 13.54
C ARG A 1109 44.49 -58.19 12.76
N VAL A 1110 45.21 -57.17 12.24
CA VAL A 1110 45.58 -56.89 10.79
C VAL A 1110 44.61 -56.31 9.67
N ILE A 1111 45.05 -55.17 9.03
CA ILE A 1111 44.90 -54.65 7.60
C ILE A 1111 43.87 -53.54 7.08
N ARG A 1112 44.44 -52.46 6.47
CA ARG A 1112 44.10 -51.42 5.41
C ARG A 1112 42.71 -50.76 5.08
N ARG A 1113 42.74 -49.40 5.00
CA ARG A 1113 42.21 -48.37 4.01
C ARG A 1113 40.70 -47.96 3.84
N ARG A 1114 40.40 -46.66 4.12
CA ARG A 1114 39.47 -45.66 3.45
C ARG A 1114 37.93 -45.97 3.31
N PRO A 1115 37.02 -44.97 3.04
CA PRO A 1115 36.90 -43.55 3.45
C PRO A 1115 35.44 -43.08 3.79
N THR A 1116 35.19 -41.74 3.86
CA THR A 1116 33.94 -40.97 3.55
C THR A 1116 32.66 -40.93 4.45
N THR A 1117 32.43 -39.75 5.05
CA THR A 1117 31.21 -38.85 5.04
C THR A 1117 29.86 -39.12 5.77
N THR A 1118 29.26 -37.98 6.20
CA THR A 1118 27.81 -37.55 6.11
C THR A 1118 26.75 -37.85 7.20
N THR A 1119 26.24 -36.76 7.85
CA THR A 1119 24.81 -36.44 8.23
C THR A 1119 24.01 -37.33 9.22
N ARG A 1120 22.96 -36.89 9.96
CA ARG A 1120 22.42 -35.56 10.40
C ARG A 1120 21.39 -35.79 11.55
N CYS A 1121 20.88 -34.71 12.16
CA CYS A 1121 19.53 -34.55 12.75
C CYS A 1121 19.07 -35.25 14.07
N SER A 1122 18.78 -34.40 15.06
CA SER A 1122 17.46 -34.22 15.71
C SER A 1122 17.05 -34.91 17.04
N ALA A 1123 16.55 -34.03 17.93
CA ALA A 1123 15.38 -34.15 18.82
C ALA A 1123 15.37 -35.16 19.99
N THR A 1124 15.59 -34.58 21.17
CA THR A 1124 15.20 -35.00 22.55
C THR A 1124 13.79 -35.58 22.75
N THR A 1125 13.65 -36.51 23.72
CA THR A 1125 12.85 -36.28 24.96
C THR A 1125 13.07 -37.33 26.08
N SER A 1126 12.78 -36.95 27.34
CA SER A 1126 12.59 -37.75 28.59
C SER A 1126 13.40 -39.06 28.81
N ARG A 1127 14.40 -39.08 29.70
CA ARG A 1127 14.31 -39.25 31.19
C ARG A 1127 13.71 -40.59 31.68
N ALA A 1128 14.52 -41.44 32.32
CA ALA A 1128 14.61 -41.54 33.80
C ALA A 1128 15.34 -42.81 34.33
N ARG A 1129 16.44 -42.63 35.08
CA ARG A 1129 16.76 -43.28 36.38
C ARG A 1129 18.21 -42.99 36.83
N ALA A 1130 18.40 -42.95 38.15
CA ALA A 1130 19.67 -42.84 38.88
C ALA A 1130 19.54 -43.72 40.17
N PRO A 1131 20.47 -43.72 41.16
CA PRO A 1131 21.85 -43.17 41.23
C PRO A 1131 22.90 -44.16 41.82
N CYS A 1132 24.20 -43.80 41.79
CA CYS A 1132 25.23 -44.15 42.80
C CYS A 1132 26.54 -43.34 42.54
N ARG A 1133 26.98 -42.48 43.47
CA ARG A 1133 28.09 -42.68 44.46
C ARG A 1133 29.47 -42.95 43.83
N ALA A 1134 30.44 -42.02 43.87
CA ALA A 1134 31.27 -41.52 45.01
C ALA A 1134 32.54 -42.39 45.24
N ALA A 1135 33.72 -41.90 45.72
CA ALA A 1135 34.23 -40.58 46.16
C ALA A 1135 35.70 -40.42 45.61
N THR A 1136 36.69 -39.61 46.06
CA THR A 1136 37.02 -38.78 47.25
C THR A 1136 37.94 -37.60 46.83
N SER A 1137 38.11 -36.50 47.57
CA SER A 1137 39.17 -36.33 48.61
C SER A 1137 38.85 -35.23 49.66
N ARG A 1138 39.81 -34.81 50.52
CA ARG A 1138 39.63 -34.00 51.76
C ARG A 1138 40.93 -33.21 52.10
N PRO A 1139 40.96 -32.14 52.94
CA PRO A 1139 40.52 -32.06 54.38
C PRO A 1139 39.45 -30.95 54.63
N ALA A 1140 38.56 -30.91 55.65
CA ALA A 1140 38.67 -30.86 57.14
C ALA A 1140 39.19 -29.51 57.69
N ARG A 1141 38.61 -28.83 58.72
CA ARG A 1141 37.45 -29.03 59.66
C ARG A 1141 37.13 -27.62 60.28
N SER A 1142 35.93 -27.17 60.73
CA SER A 1142 35.02 -27.73 61.77
C SER A 1142 33.83 -26.78 62.12
N SER A 1143 32.71 -27.31 62.70
CA SER A 1143 31.60 -26.64 63.45
C SER A 1143 30.73 -25.54 62.77
N ARG A 1144 29.43 -25.31 63.09
CA ARG A 1144 28.42 -25.99 63.97
C ARG A 1144 26.96 -25.74 63.45
N ARG A 1145 25.99 -26.50 64.00
CA ARG A 1145 24.52 -26.58 63.71
C ARG A 1145 23.73 -25.28 64.06
N ARG A 1146 22.42 -25.04 63.78
CA ARG A 1146 21.20 -25.91 63.81
C ARG A 1146 19.90 -25.20 63.27
N PRO A 1147 18.81 -25.89 62.80
CA PRO A 1147 17.54 -25.27 62.34
C PRO A 1147 16.20 -25.83 62.94
N CYS A 1148 15.04 -25.22 62.59
CA CYS A 1148 13.60 -25.59 62.83
C CYS A 1148 12.66 -24.67 61.98
N SER A 1149 11.32 -24.81 61.76
CA SER A 1149 10.25 -25.83 62.01
C SER A 1149 9.01 -25.57 61.06
N THR A 1150 7.79 -26.12 61.30
CA THR A 1150 6.54 -26.01 60.46
C THR A 1150 5.23 -26.21 61.28
N PRO A 1151 4.00 -25.97 60.75
CA PRO A 1151 2.97 -27.05 60.47
C PRO A 1151 2.02 -26.81 59.22
N ARG A 1152 1.48 -27.77 58.43
CA ARG A 1152 0.44 -28.89 58.57
C ARG A 1152 -1.05 -28.40 58.64
N HIS A 1153 -2.13 -28.98 58.04
CA HIS A 1153 -2.50 -30.24 57.31
C HIS A 1153 -3.42 -29.95 56.05
N GLY A 1154 -4.27 -30.77 55.35
CA GLY A 1154 -4.92 -32.13 55.40
C GLY A 1154 -5.85 -32.36 54.13
N ARG A 1155 -6.88 -33.26 53.94
CA ARG A 1155 -7.37 -34.53 54.58
C ARG A 1155 -8.60 -35.24 53.85
N THR A 1156 -8.45 -36.40 53.16
CA THR A 1156 -9.46 -37.54 52.92
C THR A 1156 -10.81 -37.38 52.12
N PRO A 1157 -11.57 -38.45 51.69
CA PRO A 1157 -11.26 -39.83 51.18
C PRO A 1157 -12.17 -40.46 50.03
N SER A 1158 -11.83 -41.67 49.54
CA SER A 1158 -12.68 -42.73 48.87
C SER A 1158 -13.28 -42.47 47.45
N CYS A 1159 -13.65 -43.41 46.56
CA CYS A 1159 -13.38 -44.85 46.21
C CYS A 1159 -14.15 -45.17 44.88
N SER A 1160 -13.97 -46.22 44.04
CA SER A 1160 -13.00 -47.34 43.81
C SER A 1160 -12.95 -47.59 42.26
N SER A 1161 -13.03 -48.72 41.51
CA SER A 1161 -12.92 -50.23 41.55
C SER A 1161 -13.14 -50.74 40.09
N SER A 1162 -12.65 -51.87 39.53
CA SER A 1162 -11.59 -52.86 39.84
C SER A 1162 -11.49 -53.98 38.75
N ALA A 1163 -10.32 -54.64 38.58
CA ALA A 1163 -10.05 -55.95 37.90
C ALA A 1163 -10.01 -56.04 36.33
N ALA A 1164 -9.27 -56.96 35.65
CA ALA A 1164 -8.03 -57.73 35.97
C ALA A 1164 -7.44 -58.54 34.76
N CYS A 1165 -6.11 -58.78 34.77
CA CYS A 1165 -5.35 -59.95 34.19
C CYS A 1165 -5.33 -60.25 32.65
N ALA A 1166 -4.33 -60.95 32.03
CA ALA A 1166 -2.91 -61.26 32.37
C ALA A 1166 -2.08 -61.92 31.21
N CYS A 1167 -0.74 -61.93 31.33
CA CYS A 1167 0.26 -62.97 30.90
C CYS A 1167 0.80 -63.20 29.43
N ILE A 1168 2.13 -62.96 29.27
CA ILE A 1168 3.21 -63.94 28.87
C ILE A 1168 3.65 -64.22 27.38
N ARG A 1169 4.97 -63.97 27.13
CA ARG A 1169 5.99 -64.59 26.20
C ARG A 1169 5.99 -64.50 24.63
N ARG A 1170 7.16 -64.03 24.12
CA ARG A 1170 7.99 -64.45 22.94
C ARG A 1170 7.42 -65.39 21.85
N THR A 1171 7.68 -65.10 20.56
CA THR A 1171 8.67 -65.81 19.67
C THR A 1171 8.73 -65.22 18.22
N ARG A 1172 9.21 -65.97 17.20
CA ARG A 1172 9.76 -65.50 15.90
C ARG A 1172 8.86 -65.82 14.67
N ARG A 1173 9.05 -65.03 13.60
CA ARG A 1173 9.10 -65.39 12.15
C ARG A 1173 7.80 -65.67 11.34
N ARG A 1174 7.88 -65.18 10.08
CA ARG A 1174 7.35 -65.69 8.79
C ARG A 1174 5.88 -65.42 8.38
N SER A 1175 5.73 -65.04 7.08
CA SER A 1175 4.61 -65.24 6.11
C SER A 1175 3.15 -64.99 6.55
N GLY A 1176 2.27 -64.38 5.76
CA GLY A 1176 2.37 -63.87 4.37
C GLY A 1176 1.10 -64.19 3.55
N SER A 1177 0.68 -63.27 2.66
CA SER A 1177 -0.48 -63.40 1.73
C SER A 1177 -1.87 -63.33 2.42
N SER A 1178 -3.00 -63.00 1.77
CA SER A 1178 -3.28 -62.30 0.48
C SER A 1178 -4.80 -62.01 0.32
N ARG A 1179 -5.20 -61.39 -0.82
CA ARG A 1179 -6.55 -60.95 -1.26
C ARG A 1179 -6.93 -59.55 -0.73
N ALA A 1180 -7.15 -58.49 -1.53
CA ALA A 1180 -7.48 -58.29 -2.96
C ALA A 1180 -8.85 -58.85 -3.38
N ARG A 1181 -9.71 -58.14 -4.13
CA ARG A 1181 -9.56 -57.44 -5.44
C ARG A 1181 -10.70 -56.39 -5.61
N ALA A 1182 -10.79 -55.50 -6.61
CA ALA A 1182 -9.90 -54.90 -7.65
C ALA A 1182 -10.65 -53.64 -8.22
N ILE A 1183 -10.29 -52.89 -9.29
CA ILE A 1183 -10.08 -53.25 -10.71
C ILE A 1183 -9.35 -52.11 -11.46
N ARG A 1184 -8.18 -52.44 -12.09
CA ARG A 1184 -7.52 -51.86 -13.30
C ARG A 1184 -7.26 -50.32 -13.35
N SER A 1185 -6.39 -49.74 -14.20
CA SER A 1185 -5.50 -50.21 -15.29
C SER A 1185 -4.22 -49.34 -15.26
N SER A 1186 -2.96 -49.85 -15.29
CA SER A 1186 -2.12 -50.19 -16.46
C SER A 1186 -1.98 -49.10 -17.55
N ALA A 1187 -0.81 -48.77 -18.12
CA ALA A 1187 0.60 -49.17 -17.86
C ALA A 1187 1.63 -48.28 -18.65
N ALA A 1188 2.91 -48.65 -18.56
CA ALA A 1188 4.13 -48.22 -19.30
C ALA A 1188 3.96 -47.71 -20.77
N THR A 1189 4.90 -46.97 -21.38
CA THR A 1189 6.24 -47.44 -21.83
C THR A 1189 7.02 -46.22 -22.42
N ALA A 1190 8.17 -45.75 -21.90
CA ALA A 1190 9.56 -46.23 -22.04
C ALA A 1190 10.23 -46.20 -23.45
N ARG A 1191 11.34 -45.45 -23.55
CA ARG A 1191 12.55 -45.63 -24.43
C ARG A 1191 12.57 -45.22 -25.94
N ARG A 1192 13.59 -44.37 -26.21
CA ARG A 1192 14.60 -44.43 -27.31
C ARG A 1192 14.15 -44.31 -28.79
N SER A 1193 14.60 -43.23 -29.42
CA SER A 1193 15.51 -43.33 -30.58
C SER A 1193 16.92 -42.82 -30.17
N SER A 1194 17.91 -42.74 -31.08
CA SER A 1194 19.26 -42.20 -30.76
C SER A 1194 20.14 -41.97 -32.00
N ARG A 1195 21.25 -41.22 -31.82
CA ARG A 1195 22.37 -40.99 -32.77
C ARG A 1195 22.06 -39.93 -33.86
N THR A 1196 23.04 -39.24 -34.47
CA THR A 1196 24.44 -39.64 -34.76
C THR A 1196 25.46 -38.48 -34.72
N THR A 1197 26.68 -38.73 -34.20
CA THR A 1197 28.03 -38.16 -34.53
C THR A 1197 28.21 -36.72 -35.03
N SER A 1198 29.27 -35.96 -34.67
CA SER A 1198 30.44 -36.11 -33.77
C SER A 1198 31.09 -34.70 -33.60
N ARG A 1199 32.14 -34.39 -32.81
CA ARG A 1199 33.33 -35.14 -32.33
C ARG A 1199 33.88 -34.44 -31.06
N CYS A 1200 34.74 -35.09 -30.25
CA CYS A 1200 35.13 -34.60 -28.91
C CYS A 1200 36.59 -34.14 -28.78
N SER A 1201 36.88 -33.13 -27.94
CA SER A 1201 38.14 -33.08 -27.14
C SER A 1201 38.09 -32.18 -25.88
N ARG A 1202 38.02 -32.85 -24.72
CA ARG A 1202 38.62 -32.55 -23.40
C ARG A 1202 39.14 -31.13 -23.02
N ARG A 1203 38.76 -30.75 -21.78
CA ARG A 1203 39.59 -30.27 -20.64
C ARG A 1203 39.81 -28.75 -20.36
N SER A 1204 39.21 -28.35 -19.23
CA SER A 1204 39.78 -27.64 -18.05
C SER A 1204 40.15 -26.14 -18.08
N SER A 1205 39.83 -25.52 -16.92
CA SER A 1205 40.45 -24.35 -16.27
C SER A 1205 40.33 -22.95 -16.90
N ARG A 1206 39.55 -22.10 -16.22
CA ARG A 1206 39.88 -20.77 -15.63
C ARG A 1206 40.76 -19.76 -16.43
N VAL A 1207 40.30 -18.51 -16.36
CA VAL A 1207 41.04 -17.21 -16.31
C VAL A 1207 41.23 -16.39 -17.62
N TRP A 1208 40.69 -15.15 -17.55
CA TRP A 1208 41.02 -13.91 -18.29
C TRP A 1208 40.73 -13.80 -19.82
N SER A 1209 40.85 -12.56 -20.31
CA SER A 1209 40.30 -12.02 -21.57
C SER A 1209 41.36 -11.60 -22.60
N MET A 1210 41.03 -11.54 -23.90
CA MET A 1210 41.23 -10.35 -24.79
C MET A 1210 41.06 -10.59 -26.32
N ALA A 1211 40.48 -9.58 -27.00
CA ALA A 1211 40.84 -8.95 -28.30
C ALA A 1211 40.96 -9.69 -29.67
N ASN A 1212 40.54 -8.97 -30.74
CA ASN A 1212 41.22 -8.77 -32.05
C ASN A 1212 40.47 -7.67 -32.87
N ARG A 1213 41.05 -6.65 -33.54
CA ARG A 1213 42.05 -6.46 -34.64
C ARG A 1213 41.47 -6.52 -36.09
N LYS A 1214 41.98 -5.83 -37.14
CA LYS A 1214 42.61 -4.49 -37.39
C LYS A 1214 42.89 -4.30 -38.93
N CYS A 1215 43.27 -3.07 -39.39
CA CYS A 1215 43.94 -2.70 -40.69
C CYS A 1215 43.08 -2.68 -41.99
N ALA A 1216 43.43 -2.09 -43.16
CA ALA A 1216 44.28 -0.96 -43.67
C ALA A 1216 44.23 -0.99 -45.25
N SER A 1217 44.60 -0.05 -46.16
CA SER A 1217 44.85 1.43 -46.31
C SER A 1217 44.92 1.72 -47.87
N SER A 1218 45.40 2.80 -48.55
CA SER A 1218 46.04 4.13 -48.29
C SER A 1218 46.16 5.01 -49.59
N SER A 1219 46.08 6.34 -49.46
CA SER A 1219 46.72 7.45 -50.25
C SER A 1219 46.49 7.72 -51.77
N ALA A 1220 46.08 8.96 -52.10
CA ALA A 1220 46.42 9.75 -53.33
C ALA A 1220 46.22 11.28 -53.10
N ARG A 1221 46.67 12.18 -54.02
CA ARG A 1221 46.64 13.67 -53.86
C ARG A 1221 45.90 14.42 -54.99
N ALA A 1222 45.17 15.50 -54.68
CA ALA A 1222 44.88 16.61 -55.61
C ALA A 1222 44.55 17.97 -54.94
N ARG A 1223 44.79 19.06 -55.68
CA ARG A 1223 44.50 20.51 -55.42
C ARG A 1223 43.07 20.87 -55.88
N THR A 1224 42.38 22.01 -55.64
CA THR A 1224 42.53 23.31 -54.92
C THR A 1224 41.12 23.99 -54.85
N ARG A 1225 40.80 24.99 -54.00
CA ARG A 1225 41.03 26.45 -54.22
C ARG A 1225 40.56 27.33 -53.02
N ARG A 1226 40.91 28.63 -53.07
CA ARG A 1226 40.60 29.73 -52.12
C ARG A 1226 39.62 30.78 -52.71
N CYS A 1227 38.78 31.36 -51.85
CA CYS A 1227 38.39 32.79 -51.67
C CYS A 1227 37.89 33.71 -52.84
N LYS A 1228 37.22 34.82 -52.40
CA LYS A 1228 36.77 36.06 -53.10
C LYS A 1228 35.45 35.91 -53.90
N ARG A 1229 34.53 36.90 -53.97
CA ARG A 1229 34.45 38.36 -53.63
C ARG A 1229 33.06 38.67 -52.99
N ALA A 1230 32.72 39.83 -52.39
CA ALA A 1230 33.46 40.94 -51.72
C ALA A 1230 32.46 41.97 -51.11
N ALA A 1231 32.99 42.93 -50.32
CA ALA A 1231 32.38 44.18 -49.82
C ALA A 1231 31.42 44.15 -48.60
N GLY A 1232 31.63 45.11 -47.68
CA GLY A 1232 30.72 45.59 -46.62
C GLY A 1232 30.45 47.09 -46.85
N PRO A 1233 30.50 48.02 -45.86
CA PRO A 1233 30.98 47.89 -44.45
C PRO A 1233 30.10 48.67 -43.40
N SER A 1234 30.72 49.18 -42.31
CA SER A 1234 30.22 50.02 -41.18
C SER A 1234 29.37 49.31 -40.09
N THR A 1235 29.72 49.17 -38.78
CA THR A 1235 30.27 50.04 -37.66
C THR A 1235 29.15 50.69 -36.80
N THR A 1236 29.18 50.96 -35.47
CA THR A 1236 30.14 50.89 -34.31
C THR A 1236 29.37 51.23 -32.99
N SER A 1237 29.75 50.96 -31.72
CA SER A 1237 30.66 49.98 -31.06
C SER A 1237 30.66 50.09 -29.50
N SER A 1238 31.18 49.05 -28.81
CA SER A 1238 32.02 49.07 -27.57
C SER A 1238 31.55 49.51 -26.15
N SER A 1239 31.54 48.52 -25.22
CA SER A 1239 32.30 48.46 -23.93
C SER A 1239 31.79 48.96 -22.55
N ARG A 1240 32.15 48.16 -21.50
CA ARG A 1240 32.63 48.49 -20.12
C ARG A 1240 31.70 48.61 -18.86
N THR A 1241 31.80 47.57 -17.99
CA THR A 1241 32.12 47.56 -16.52
C THR A 1241 31.25 48.17 -15.40
N ALA A 1242 30.95 47.32 -14.38
CA ALA A 1242 31.23 47.48 -12.91
C ALA A 1242 30.11 47.69 -11.83
N ARG A 1243 30.24 46.88 -10.75
CA ARG A 1243 29.93 47.07 -9.31
C ARG A 1243 28.48 47.01 -8.70
N PHE A 1244 28.44 46.30 -7.57
CA PHE A 1244 27.57 46.31 -6.36
C PHE A 1244 27.31 47.71 -5.71
N PRO A 1245 26.48 47.88 -4.64
CA PRO A 1245 25.39 47.03 -4.06
C PRO A 1245 24.12 47.81 -3.53
N THR A 1246 23.24 47.10 -2.79
CA THR A 1246 22.49 47.50 -1.55
C THR A 1246 21.25 48.43 -1.54
N THR A 1247 20.28 47.97 -0.72
CA THR A 1247 19.33 48.70 0.18
C THR A 1247 18.11 49.50 -0.32
N ALA A 1248 17.05 49.39 0.48
CA ALA A 1248 15.78 50.14 0.49
C ALA A 1248 15.93 51.43 1.38
N PRO A 1249 14.89 52.18 1.87
CA PRO A 1249 13.43 51.90 1.87
C PRO A 1249 12.43 53.08 1.74
N ALA A 1250 11.13 52.71 1.67
CA ALA A 1250 9.96 53.45 2.21
C ALA A 1250 9.49 54.75 1.47
N PRO A 1251 8.47 55.51 1.94
CA PRO A 1251 7.17 55.59 1.23
C PRO A 1251 6.63 57.04 1.05
N ILE A 1252 5.37 57.25 0.62
CA ILE A 1252 4.49 58.36 1.12
C ILE A 1252 3.02 58.28 0.67
N ALA A 1253 2.18 59.02 1.42
CA ALA A 1253 0.73 58.98 1.59
C ALA A 1253 -0.23 59.25 0.39
N ALA A 1254 -1.46 58.78 0.64
CA ALA A 1254 -2.75 59.09 0.04
C ALA A 1254 -3.12 60.59 -0.09
N LEU A 1255 -4.21 60.87 -0.84
CA LEU A 1255 -5.29 61.81 -0.45
C LEU A 1255 -6.54 61.72 -1.35
N CYS A 1256 -7.71 62.02 -0.77
CA CYS A 1256 -9.02 62.25 -1.46
C CYS A 1256 -9.20 63.77 -1.69
N PRO A 1257 -10.14 64.33 -2.52
CA PRO A 1257 -11.61 64.19 -2.27
C PRO A 1257 -12.64 64.47 -3.43
N ARG A 1258 -13.95 64.16 -3.18
CA ARG A 1258 -15.20 64.94 -3.53
C ARG A 1258 -15.44 65.44 -4.99
N SER A 1259 -16.61 65.36 -5.66
CA SER A 1259 -18.04 65.25 -5.26
C SER A 1259 -19.03 65.62 -6.42
N ARG A 1260 -20.35 65.33 -6.25
CA ARG A 1260 -21.56 65.98 -6.87
C ARG A 1260 -21.88 65.75 -8.38
N ALA A 1261 -23.14 65.79 -8.86
CA ALA A 1261 -24.48 65.57 -8.25
C ALA A 1261 -25.67 65.54 -9.27
N ARG A 1262 -26.79 64.89 -8.89
CA ARG A 1262 -28.20 65.09 -9.36
C ARG A 1262 -28.53 64.64 -10.82
N ARG A 1263 -29.80 64.40 -11.26
CA ARG A 1263 -31.14 64.83 -10.75
C ARG A 1263 -32.33 63.96 -11.27
N ALA A 1264 -33.39 63.79 -10.45
CA ALA A 1264 -34.83 63.58 -10.81
C ALA A 1264 -35.27 62.26 -11.52
N ARG A 1265 -36.53 61.74 -11.41
CA ARG A 1265 -37.75 62.14 -10.65
C ARG A 1265 -38.78 60.96 -10.48
N SER A 1266 -39.58 61.01 -9.39
CA SER A 1266 -41.04 60.68 -9.20
C SER A 1266 -41.84 59.85 -10.26
N THR A 1267 -42.86 59.00 -9.96
CA THR A 1267 -43.63 58.62 -8.73
C THR A 1267 -44.67 57.52 -9.03
N THR A 1268 -45.09 56.72 -8.03
CA THR A 1268 -46.48 56.29 -7.58
C THR A 1268 -46.46 54.87 -6.97
N THR A 1269 -46.79 54.60 -5.68
CA THR A 1269 -48.11 54.41 -4.99
C THR A 1269 -49.01 53.29 -5.61
N ARG A 1270 -49.60 52.31 -4.90
CA ARG A 1270 -49.85 52.06 -3.44
C ARG A 1270 -50.36 50.60 -3.17
N ALA A 1271 -50.31 50.14 -1.90
CA ALA A 1271 -51.10 49.01 -1.28
C ALA A 1271 -50.73 47.55 -1.66
N ALA A 1272 -51.00 46.49 -0.88
CA ALA A 1272 -51.25 46.28 0.56
C ALA A 1272 -51.12 44.77 0.94
N ARG A 1273 -51.07 44.43 2.24
CA ARG A 1273 -51.12 43.06 2.86
C ARG A 1273 -52.50 42.38 2.70
N PRO A 1274 -52.73 41.09 3.10
CA PRO A 1274 -51.82 40.02 3.59
C PRO A 1274 -52.01 38.64 2.89
N GLY A 1275 -51.26 37.60 3.30
CA GLY A 1275 -51.71 36.19 3.20
C GLY A 1275 -50.60 35.15 2.97
N SER A 1276 -50.60 34.10 3.80
CA SER A 1276 -49.96 32.78 3.58
C SER A 1276 -50.95 31.83 2.86
N PRO A 1277 -50.61 30.59 2.43
CA PRO A 1277 -49.35 29.84 2.64
C PRO A 1277 -48.12 30.57 2.11
#